data_AF-A0A7W8UM51-F1
#
_entry.id   AF-A0A7W8UM51-F1
#
_cell.length_a   1.000
_cell.length_b   1.000
_cell.length_c   1.000
_cell.angle_alpha   90.00
_cell.angle_beta   90.00
_cell.angle_gamma   90.00
#
_symmetry.space_group_name_H-M   'P 1'
#
loop_
_entity.id
_entity.type
_entity.pdbx_description
1 polymer ?
#
loop_
_entity_poly.entity_id
_entity_poly.type
_entity_poly.pdbx_seq_one_letter_code
_entity_poly.pdbx_strand_id
1 'polypeptide(L)'
;MRIERRFTKAGQGAYADIEFRKATSEIKNPDGSIVFRLENIDVPAQFSQVATDVLAQKYFRKAGVPTRLKKVEENDVPSFLWRSVPDDAALKTLPKEEQTGSEIDARQVFDRLAGTWTYWGWKGGYFSSEEDAAAFKDELAYMLATQRVAPNSPQWFNTGLHWAYGIDGPGQGHFYVDPFTGKLTKSKSAYEHPQPHACFIQSVEDDLVNEGGIMDLWVREARLFKYGSGTGSNFSMLRGEGEKLSGGGRSSGLMSFLKIGDRAAGAIKSGGTTRRAAKMVVVDIDHPDIEEYINWKVKEEQKVAALVTGSKIVARHLKAIMKACVNCDGGDNGDCFDPAKNPALKREIRAAKKDQVPENYVQRVIQFARQGYKDLEFKTYDTDWDSEAYLTVSGQNSNNSVSIKDDFLRAVENDGEWKLTARKDGRVMKTLKARDLWETISYAAWASADPGIHFNTTMNDWHTSPAGGPIRGSNPCSEYMFLDDTACNLASLNLLQFKDKATKRINIGDYEHAVRLWTVVLEISVMMAQFPSKRIAELSYEYRTLGLGYANIGGLLMSSGIPYDSAEARAIAGSLTAIMTGICYATSAEMAAELGPFPNFAPNRESMLRVIRNHRRAAYGETSGYEALSIDPVALIHSENPDQDLAAHAKSAWDKALELGEKHGYRNAQVSVIAPTGTIGLVMDCDTTGIEPDFALVKFKKLAGGGYFKIINRAVPEALRTLGYSESQIAEIEAYAVGHGNLNQAPAINPSTLKAKGLTDEKVEAVNAALKSAFDIKFVFNQWTLGADFLKETLKVSDEQLTDMSFSLLDHMGFSKKDIEAANIHVCGAMTLEGAPFLKAEHLPVFDCANPCGKIGKRYLSVESHIRMMAAAQPFISGAISKTINMPNDATVEDCKNAYLLSWKLGLKANALYRDGSKLSQPLNASLIEDEDDEDALEELLQAPVAAQAVTITEKIIERVIERVSREREKLPNRRQGYTQKAAVGGHKVYLRTGEFGDGRLGEIFIDMHKEGAAFRAMMNNFAIAISLGLQYGVPLEEYVEAFTFTKFEPAGMVIGNDAIKNATSILDYVFRELAVSYLGRHDLAHVDTSDFSNTALGKGIQEGKTNLLSTGWTRGYKPTLVSGAGERQAGEPKGAATAAPARAASTGTVTAFAGSAARKLEPTVAISTSEIVAFKRDYEERAKELAEEIAEEVLEEITSDATALFSDKAAADAATAKTEAKKVEAERRQRSIMQGYTGNMCSECQNFTMVRNGTCEKCDTCGATSGCS
;
A
#
# COMPACT_ATOMS: atom_id res chain seq x y z
N MET A 1 -16.38 -33.28 -12.30
CA MET A 1 -15.82 -33.73 -11.00
C MET A 1 -16.94 -34.16 -10.08
N ARG A 2 -16.73 -35.25 -9.34
CA ARG A 2 -17.59 -35.65 -8.23
C ARG A 2 -17.13 -35.00 -6.93
N ILE A 3 -18.06 -34.59 -6.07
CA ILE A 3 -17.81 -33.85 -4.83
C ILE A 3 -18.45 -34.59 -3.67
N GLU A 4 -17.63 -35.13 -2.77
CA GLU A 4 -18.09 -35.74 -1.52
C GLU A 4 -18.53 -34.66 -0.54
N ARG A 5 -19.64 -34.87 0.18
CA ARG A 5 -20.01 -34.05 1.34
C ARG A 5 -19.36 -34.61 2.58
N ARG A 6 -18.48 -33.83 3.21
CA ARG A 6 -17.68 -34.24 4.36
C ARG A 6 -17.93 -33.35 5.57
N PHE A 7 -18.12 -32.06 5.34
CA PHE A 7 -18.45 -31.08 6.39
C PHE A 7 -19.95 -30.77 6.47
N THR A 8 -20.71 -31.02 5.42
CA THR A 8 -22.14 -30.70 5.28
C THR A 8 -22.99 -31.95 5.07
N LYS A 9 -24.32 -31.80 5.14
CA LYS A 9 -25.28 -32.89 4.96
C LYS A 9 -26.24 -32.55 3.82
N ALA A 10 -26.54 -33.52 2.96
CA ALA A 10 -27.49 -33.33 1.86
C ALA A 10 -28.88 -32.91 2.38
N GLY A 11 -29.52 -31.95 1.71
CA GLY A 11 -30.82 -31.42 2.10
C GLY A 11 -30.82 -30.47 3.32
N GLN A 12 -29.67 -30.20 3.94
CA GLN A 12 -29.51 -29.19 4.98
C GLN A 12 -28.74 -27.98 4.43
N GLY A 13 -29.04 -26.79 4.95
CA GLY A 13 -28.29 -25.58 4.57
C GLY A 13 -26.85 -25.62 5.09
N ALA A 14 -25.91 -25.03 4.34
CA ALA A 14 -24.47 -25.00 4.67
C ALA A 14 -24.14 -24.49 6.09
N TYR A 15 -25.03 -23.69 6.69
CA TYR A 15 -24.86 -23.10 8.02
C TYR A 15 -25.66 -23.81 9.13
N ALA A 16 -26.31 -24.95 8.85
CA ALA A 16 -27.26 -25.58 9.77
C ALA A 16 -26.65 -25.99 11.13
N ASP A 17 -25.38 -26.41 11.13
CA ASP A 17 -24.63 -26.78 12.33
C ASP A 17 -23.71 -25.62 12.84
N ILE A 18 -23.99 -24.36 12.45
CA ILE A 18 -23.19 -23.17 12.85
C ILE A 18 -24.08 -22.15 13.57
N GLU A 19 -23.73 -21.82 14.82
CA GLU A 19 -24.38 -20.74 15.57
C GLU A 19 -23.89 -19.36 15.09
N PHE A 20 -24.80 -18.38 15.05
CA PHE A 20 -24.49 -16.98 14.70
C PHE A 20 -24.90 -16.05 15.85
N ARG A 21 -24.08 -15.03 16.10
CA ARG A 21 -24.33 -13.99 17.12
C ARG A 21 -24.38 -12.61 16.48
N LYS A 22 -25.10 -11.70 17.14
CA LYS A 22 -25.00 -10.27 16.86
C LYS A 22 -23.69 -9.70 17.42
N ALA A 23 -23.08 -8.79 16.67
CA ALA A 23 -21.89 -8.06 17.08
C ALA A 23 -21.94 -6.59 16.64
N THR A 24 -20.98 -5.82 17.13
CA THR A 24 -20.69 -4.44 16.70
C THR A 24 -19.20 -4.34 16.43
N SER A 25 -18.82 -3.67 15.34
CA SER A 25 -17.44 -3.26 15.06
C SER A 25 -17.32 -1.75 15.24
N GLU A 26 -16.32 -1.29 15.99
CA GLU A 26 -16.12 0.12 16.30
C GLU A 26 -14.62 0.47 16.34
N ILE A 27 -14.24 1.61 15.74
CA ILE A 27 -12.91 2.21 15.87
C ILE A 27 -13.07 3.55 16.56
N LYS A 28 -12.26 3.80 17.59
CA LYS A 28 -12.14 5.10 18.26
C LYS A 28 -10.73 5.64 18.14
N ASN A 29 -10.62 6.96 18.06
CA ASN A 29 -9.38 7.68 18.28
C ASN A 29 -9.00 7.64 19.78
N PRO A 30 -7.74 7.97 20.15
CA PRO A 30 -7.31 8.06 21.55
C PRO A 30 -8.12 9.06 22.40
N ASP A 31 -8.75 10.06 21.79
CA ASP A 31 -9.64 11.03 22.45
C ASP A 31 -11.08 10.50 22.69
N GLY A 32 -11.36 9.26 22.27
CA GLY A 32 -12.67 8.61 22.39
C GLY A 32 -13.65 8.89 21.23
N SER A 33 -13.31 9.74 20.27
CA SER A 33 -14.15 10.01 19.10
C SER A 33 -14.24 8.81 18.14
N ILE A 34 -15.43 8.56 17.58
CA ILE A 34 -15.70 7.38 16.73
C ILE A 34 -15.27 7.65 15.29
N VAL A 35 -14.36 6.83 14.78
CA VAL A 35 -13.86 6.87 13.38
C VAL A 35 -14.74 6.02 12.46
N PHE A 36 -15.20 4.88 12.97
CA PHE A 36 -16.04 3.92 12.25
C PHE A 36 -16.89 3.14 13.25
N ARG A 37 -18.16 2.87 12.90
CA ARG A 37 -19.04 1.99 13.68
C ARG A 37 -20.00 1.27 12.73
N LEU A 38 -20.15 -0.04 12.91
CA LEU A 38 -21.14 -0.87 12.24
C LEU A 38 -21.75 -1.84 13.26
N GLU A 39 -23.06 -1.73 13.47
CA GLU A 39 -23.79 -2.42 14.54
C GLU A 39 -24.70 -3.52 14.01
N ASN A 40 -25.13 -4.41 14.91
CA ASN A 40 -26.15 -5.43 14.66
C ASN A 40 -25.79 -6.42 13.53
N ILE A 41 -24.49 -6.61 13.28
CA ILE A 41 -24.00 -7.52 12.27
C ILE A 41 -24.10 -8.98 12.72
N ASP A 42 -24.47 -9.87 11.81
CA ASP A 42 -24.50 -11.32 12.07
C ASP A 42 -23.16 -11.95 11.69
N VAL A 43 -22.51 -12.59 12.66
CA VAL A 43 -21.24 -13.32 12.47
C VAL A 43 -21.30 -14.69 13.14
N PRO A 44 -20.54 -15.71 12.66
CA PRO A 44 -20.47 -17.00 13.35
C PRO A 44 -20.00 -16.81 14.80
N ALA A 45 -20.65 -17.51 15.73
CA ALA A 45 -20.49 -17.25 17.17
C ALA A 45 -19.03 -17.39 17.66
N GLN A 46 -18.27 -18.30 17.04
CA GLN A 46 -16.87 -18.57 17.36
C GLN A 46 -15.86 -17.52 16.87
N PHE A 47 -16.25 -16.61 15.97
CA PHE A 47 -15.34 -15.54 15.51
C PHE A 47 -14.97 -14.64 16.69
N SER A 48 -13.68 -14.37 16.85
CA SER A 48 -13.23 -13.37 17.83
C SER A 48 -13.73 -11.97 17.46
N GLN A 49 -13.60 -11.02 18.39
CA GLN A 49 -13.85 -9.61 18.07
C GLN A 49 -12.90 -9.11 16.97
N VAL A 50 -11.64 -9.56 16.95
CA VAL A 50 -10.66 -9.19 15.90
C VAL A 50 -11.08 -9.71 14.52
N ALA A 51 -11.50 -10.98 14.43
CA ALA A 51 -11.98 -11.55 13.17
C ALA A 51 -13.28 -10.85 12.70
N THR A 52 -14.18 -10.53 13.64
CA THR A 52 -15.40 -9.75 13.42
C THR A 52 -15.09 -8.36 12.87
N ASP A 53 -14.15 -7.64 13.49
CA ASP A 53 -13.71 -6.31 13.09
C ASP A 53 -13.04 -6.33 11.72
N VAL A 54 -12.15 -7.29 11.45
CA VAL A 54 -11.52 -7.43 10.12
C VAL A 54 -12.55 -7.71 9.03
N LEU A 55 -13.53 -8.59 9.29
CA LEU A 55 -14.61 -8.90 8.37
C LEU A 55 -15.46 -7.64 8.06
N ALA A 56 -15.95 -6.95 9.10
CA ALA A 56 -16.80 -5.76 8.97
C ALA A 56 -16.08 -4.55 8.37
N GLN A 57 -14.82 -4.31 8.75
CA GLN A 57 -14.07 -3.12 8.35
C GLN A 57 -13.43 -3.25 6.97
N LYS A 58 -13.11 -4.46 6.51
CA LYS A 58 -12.39 -4.68 5.24
C LYS A 58 -13.16 -5.46 4.19
N TYR A 59 -13.93 -6.47 4.57
CA TYR A 59 -14.50 -7.44 3.62
C TYR A 59 -16.00 -7.26 3.36
N PHE A 60 -16.75 -6.69 4.30
CA PHE A 60 -18.11 -6.22 4.06
C PHE A 60 -18.11 -5.06 3.05
N ARG A 61 -18.91 -5.20 2.00
CA ARG A 61 -19.18 -4.16 1.02
C ARG A 61 -19.96 -3.04 1.70
N LYS A 62 -19.29 -1.90 1.91
CA LYS A 62 -19.81 -0.78 2.72
C LYS A 62 -20.92 0.05 2.05
N ALA A 63 -21.10 -0.06 0.74
CA ALA A 63 -22.08 0.74 -0.01
C ALA A 63 -22.45 0.10 -1.35
N GLY A 64 -23.66 0.43 -1.82
CA GLY A 64 -24.17 0.04 -3.15
C GLY A 64 -24.78 -1.35 -3.22
N VAL A 65 -25.00 -2.03 -2.07
CA VAL A 65 -25.69 -3.33 -2.03
C VAL A 65 -27.20 -3.07 -2.08
N PRO A 66 -27.95 -3.55 -3.10
CA PRO A 66 -29.40 -3.30 -3.19
C PRO A 66 -30.16 -4.01 -2.07
N THR A 67 -31.13 -3.33 -1.46
CA THR A 67 -31.94 -3.90 -0.35
C THR A 67 -33.09 -4.79 -0.81
N ARG A 68 -33.38 -4.80 -2.12
CA ARG A 68 -34.31 -5.69 -2.81
C ARG A 68 -33.68 -6.22 -4.10
N LEU A 69 -33.74 -7.53 -4.26
CA LEU A 69 -33.10 -8.28 -5.35
C LEU A 69 -34.12 -9.26 -5.94
N LYS A 70 -34.00 -9.52 -7.23
CA LYS A 70 -34.71 -10.60 -7.94
C LYS A 70 -33.73 -11.53 -8.64
N LYS A 71 -34.10 -12.80 -8.79
CA LYS A 71 -33.31 -13.77 -9.57
C LYS A 71 -33.51 -13.56 -11.06
N VAL A 72 -32.45 -13.86 -11.83
CA VAL A 72 -32.51 -13.92 -13.30
C VAL A 72 -32.53 -15.40 -13.70
N GLU A 73 -33.58 -15.79 -14.40
CA GLU A 73 -33.72 -17.14 -14.95
C GLU A 73 -32.67 -17.37 -16.05
N GLU A 74 -31.84 -18.40 -15.84
CA GLU A 74 -30.81 -18.86 -16.78
C GLU A 74 -31.04 -20.36 -17.00
N ASN A 75 -31.61 -20.74 -18.16
CA ASN A 75 -32.07 -22.12 -18.42
C ASN A 75 -30.94 -23.16 -18.50
N ASP A 76 -29.71 -22.71 -18.68
CA ASP A 76 -28.46 -23.48 -18.68
C ASP A 76 -27.85 -23.63 -17.26
N VAL A 77 -28.45 -23.00 -16.25
CA VAL A 77 -27.94 -22.94 -14.87
C VAL A 77 -29.01 -23.43 -13.88
N PRO A 78 -28.66 -24.31 -12.91
CA PRO A 78 -29.57 -24.74 -11.87
C PRO A 78 -30.16 -23.55 -11.10
N SER A 79 -31.45 -23.61 -10.76
CA SER A 79 -32.18 -22.46 -10.21
C SER A 79 -31.63 -21.93 -8.88
N PHE A 80 -30.93 -22.77 -8.10
CA PHE A 80 -30.23 -22.36 -6.88
C PHE A 80 -28.94 -21.53 -7.13
N LEU A 81 -28.40 -21.56 -8.37
CA LEU A 81 -27.21 -20.82 -8.81
C LEU A 81 -27.54 -19.60 -9.68
N TRP A 82 -28.81 -19.35 -10.00
CA TRP A 82 -29.24 -18.16 -10.73
C TRP A 82 -28.71 -16.88 -10.06
N ARG A 83 -28.12 -15.99 -10.88
CA ARG A 83 -27.63 -14.69 -10.40
C ARG A 83 -28.79 -13.80 -9.95
N SER A 84 -28.47 -12.79 -9.14
CA SER A 84 -29.43 -11.77 -8.71
C SER A 84 -29.16 -10.44 -9.38
N VAL A 85 -30.20 -9.62 -9.55
CA VAL A 85 -30.10 -8.22 -9.99
C VAL A 85 -30.97 -7.33 -9.08
N PRO A 86 -30.75 -6.01 -9.05
CA PRO A 86 -31.65 -5.07 -8.37
C PRO A 86 -33.10 -5.28 -8.85
N ASP A 87 -34.04 -5.34 -7.91
CA ASP A 87 -35.46 -5.27 -8.27
C ASP A 87 -35.91 -3.81 -8.30
N ASP A 88 -35.70 -3.15 -9.45
CA ASP A 88 -36.06 -1.74 -9.65
C ASP A 88 -37.53 -1.42 -9.33
N ALA A 89 -38.44 -2.40 -9.42
CA ALA A 89 -39.85 -2.20 -9.09
C ALA A 89 -40.04 -2.17 -7.57
N ALA A 90 -39.46 -3.12 -6.84
CA ALA A 90 -39.49 -3.17 -5.38
C ALA A 90 -38.61 -2.10 -4.71
N LEU A 91 -37.53 -1.66 -5.35
CA LEU A 91 -36.67 -0.57 -4.85
C LEU A 91 -37.37 0.78 -4.93
N LYS A 92 -38.14 1.05 -6.00
CA LYS A 92 -38.88 2.31 -6.17
C LYS A 92 -39.99 2.53 -5.13
N THR A 93 -40.37 1.52 -4.34
CA THR A 93 -41.31 1.69 -3.22
C THR A 93 -40.63 2.11 -1.92
N LEU A 94 -39.30 2.06 -1.86
CA LEU A 94 -38.50 2.47 -0.71
C LEU A 94 -37.95 3.90 -0.89
N PRO A 95 -37.74 4.66 0.20
CA PRO A 95 -36.96 5.89 0.20
C PRO A 95 -35.60 5.70 -0.47
N LYS A 96 -35.07 6.71 -1.15
CA LYS A 96 -33.85 6.61 -1.96
C LYS A 96 -32.64 6.20 -1.12
N GLU A 97 -32.64 6.62 0.14
CA GLU A 97 -31.64 6.37 1.17
C GLU A 97 -31.67 4.90 1.66
N GLU A 98 -32.80 4.20 1.48
CA GLU A 98 -33.02 2.81 1.88
C GLU A 98 -32.91 1.81 0.71
N GLN A 99 -32.76 2.29 -0.53
CA GLN A 99 -32.63 1.43 -1.72
C GLN A 99 -31.29 0.68 -1.78
N THR A 100 -30.24 1.23 -1.17
CA THR A 100 -28.92 0.59 -1.11
C THR A 100 -28.32 0.72 0.28
N GLY A 101 -27.68 -0.35 0.75
CA GLY A 101 -26.96 -0.39 2.02
C GLY A 101 -25.59 -1.04 1.90
N SER A 102 -25.21 -1.73 2.98
CA SER A 102 -23.98 -2.52 3.13
C SER A 102 -24.27 -4.00 3.34
N GLU A 103 -23.26 -4.84 3.20
CA GLU A 103 -23.27 -6.18 3.81
C GLU A 103 -23.27 -6.03 5.34
N ILE A 104 -24.17 -6.75 6.02
CA ILE A 104 -24.33 -6.74 7.48
C ILE A 104 -24.39 -8.16 8.07
N ASP A 105 -24.34 -9.20 7.25
CA ASP A 105 -24.39 -10.60 7.65
C ASP A 105 -23.28 -11.36 6.93
N ALA A 106 -22.43 -12.05 7.70
CA ALA A 106 -21.31 -12.81 7.17
C ALA A 106 -21.72 -13.86 6.11
N ARG A 107 -22.93 -14.41 6.21
CA ARG A 107 -23.49 -15.35 5.22
C ARG A 107 -23.61 -14.71 3.84
N GLN A 108 -23.90 -13.40 3.75
CA GLN A 108 -23.94 -12.68 2.48
C GLN A 108 -22.59 -12.76 1.74
N VAL A 109 -21.49 -12.58 2.48
CA VAL A 109 -20.12 -12.66 1.95
C VAL A 109 -19.78 -14.10 1.56
N PHE A 110 -20.03 -15.06 2.46
CA PHE A 110 -19.72 -16.47 2.22
C PHE A 110 -20.52 -17.03 1.02
N ASP A 111 -21.81 -16.71 0.92
CA ASP A 111 -22.67 -17.12 -0.20
C ASP A 111 -22.30 -16.45 -1.52
N ARG A 112 -21.92 -15.16 -1.55
CA ARG A 112 -21.47 -14.56 -2.83
C ARG A 112 -20.16 -15.14 -3.32
N LEU A 113 -19.24 -15.51 -2.42
CA LEU A 113 -17.98 -16.14 -2.79
C LEU A 113 -18.24 -17.57 -3.29
N ALA A 114 -18.79 -18.44 -2.43
CA ALA A 114 -19.07 -19.84 -2.74
C ALA A 114 -20.01 -19.99 -3.94
N GLY A 115 -21.09 -19.19 -4.00
CA GLY A 115 -22.05 -19.19 -5.09
C GLY A 115 -21.45 -18.76 -6.43
N THR A 116 -20.57 -17.76 -6.46
CA THR A 116 -19.92 -17.30 -7.70
C THR A 116 -18.91 -18.32 -8.24
N TRP A 117 -18.10 -18.91 -7.37
CA TRP A 117 -17.21 -20.00 -7.80
C TRP A 117 -18.02 -21.21 -8.29
N THR A 118 -19.15 -21.53 -7.65
CA THR A 118 -20.01 -22.63 -8.10
C THR A 118 -20.70 -22.30 -9.44
N TYR A 119 -21.18 -21.07 -9.64
CA TYR A 119 -21.78 -20.61 -10.90
C TYR A 119 -20.79 -20.71 -12.07
N TRP A 120 -19.57 -20.19 -11.90
CA TRP A 120 -18.54 -20.30 -12.94
C TRP A 120 -18.03 -21.74 -13.11
N GLY A 121 -17.93 -22.52 -12.02
CA GLY A 121 -17.60 -23.94 -12.09
C GLY A 121 -18.64 -24.77 -12.84
N TRP A 122 -19.92 -24.44 -12.69
CA TRP A 122 -21.00 -25.05 -13.45
C TRP A 122 -20.87 -24.75 -14.94
N LYS A 123 -20.78 -23.46 -15.31
CA LYS A 123 -20.63 -23.06 -16.71
C LYS A 123 -19.36 -23.62 -17.35
N GLY A 124 -18.26 -23.72 -16.58
CA GLY A 124 -16.99 -24.32 -17.02
C GLY A 124 -16.94 -25.85 -17.03
N GLY A 125 -18.04 -26.56 -16.75
CA GLY A 125 -18.10 -28.02 -16.80
C GLY A 125 -17.34 -28.75 -15.68
N TYR A 126 -17.05 -28.08 -14.55
CA TYR A 126 -16.26 -28.68 -13.46
C TYR A 126 -17.04 -29.72 -12.65
N PHE A 127 -18.38 -29.73 -12.67
CA PHE A 127 -19.21 -30.63 -11.85
C PHE A 127 -19.85 -31.73 -12.69
N SER A 128 -19.95 -32.94 -12.13
CA SER A 128 -20.53 -34.09 -12.83
C SER A 128 -22.06 -34.19 -12.67
N SER A 129 -22.66 -33.41 -11.76
CA SER A 129 -24.10 -33.32 -11.52
C SER A 129 -24.46 -32.02 -10.78
N GLU A 130 -25.76 -31.69 -10.70
CA GLU A 130 -26.24 -30.59 -9.86
C GLU A 130 -25.98 -30.83 -8.36
N GLU A 131 -26.01 -32.09 -7.92
CA GLU A 131 -25.72 -32.47 -6.53
C GLU A 131 -24.25 -32.20 -6.19
N ASP A 132 -23.32 -32.48 -7.10
CA ASP A 132 -21.90 -32.15 -6.94
C ASP A 132 -21.69 -30.63 -6.83
N ALA A 133 -22.40 -29.83 -7.64
CA ALA A 133 -22.34 -28.37 -7.59
C ALA A 133 -22.93 -27.82 -6.28
N ALA A 134 -24.05 -28.37 -5.81
CA ALA A 134 -24.65 -28.01 -4.53
C ALA A 134 -23.71 -28.38 -3.35
N ALA A 135 -23.13 -29.58 -3.38
CA ALA A 135 -22.13 -30.01 -2.39
C ALA A 135 -20.92 -29.07 -2.38
N PHE A 136 -20.38 -28.70 -3.54
CA PHE A 136 -19.28 -27.75 -3.64
C PHE A 136 -19.63 -26.40 -3.02
N LYS A 137 -20.79 -25.82 -3.34
CA LYS A 137 -21.23 -24.54 -2.75
C LYS A 137 -21.31 -24.64 -1.23
N ASP A 138 -21.92 -25.69 -0.70
CA ASP A 138 -22.19 -25.83 0.73
C ASP A 138 -20.90 -26.09 1.53
N GLU A 139 -20.03 -26.98 1.07
CA GLU A 139 -18.74 -27.29 1.71
C GLU A 139 -17.84 -26.03 1.77
N LEU A 140 -17.81 -25.22 0.71
CA LEU A 140 -17.05 -23.97 0.69
C LEU A 140 -17.62 -22.91 1.64
N ALA A 141 -18.94 -22.72 1.65
CA ALA A 141 -19.62 -21.81 2.56
C ALA A 141 -19.37 -22.20 4.03
N TYR A 142 -19.45 -23.49 4.35
CA TYR A 142 -19.12 -24.03 5.67
C TYR A 142 -17.65 -23.81 6.04
N MET A 143 -16.70 -24.11 5.14
CA MET A 143 -15.27 -23.93 5.42
C MET A 143 -14.89 -22.46 5.67
N LEU A 144 -15.48 -21.53 4.92
CA LEU A 144 -15.33 -20.08 5.17
C LEU A 144 -15.92 -19.67 6.52
N ALA A 145 -17.16 -20.10 6.80
CA ALA A 145 -17.86 -19.78 8.05
C ALA A 145 -17.23 -20.43 9.30
N THR A 146 -16.38 -21.45 9.13
CA THR A 146 -15.65 -22.14 10.20
C THR A 146 -14.15 -21.85 10.22
N GLN A 147 -13.68 -20.83 9.49
CA GLN A 147 -12.28 -20.36 9.49
C GLN A 147 -11.24 -21.44 9.12
N ARG A 148 -11.65 -22.52 8.44
CA ARG A 148 -10.76 -23.58 7.92
C ARG A 148 -9.84 -23.06 6.81
N VAL A 149 -10.24 -21.97 6.15
CA VAL A 149 -9.62 -21.45 4.94
C VAL A 149 -10.02 -20.01 4.69
N ALA A 150 -9.15 -19.25 4.02
CA ALA A 150 -9.50 -17.97 3.44
C ALA A 150 -8.80 -17.76 2.09
N PRO A 151 -9.50 -17.25 1.06
CA PRO A 151 -8.87 -16.77 -0.17
C PRO A 151 -8.15 -15.43 0.07
N ASN A 152 -7.29 -15.02 -0.86
CA ASN A 152 -6.65 -13.72 -0.83
C ASN A 152 -7.63 -12.54 -0.82
N SER A 153 -7.23 -11.40 -0.24
CA SER A 153 -8.12 -10.23 -0.06
C SER A 153 -8.86 -9.74 -1.34
N PRO A 154 -8.26 -9.69 -2.54
CA PRO A 154 -9.00 -9.37 -3.78
C PRO A 154 -10.22 -10.25 -4.09
N GLN A 155 -10.24 -11.53 -3.70
CA GLN A 155 -11.44 -12.37 -3.84
C GLN A 155 -12.57 -11.82 -2.95
N TRP A 156 -12.27 -11.56 -1.67
CA TRP A 156 -13.24 -10.95 -0.74
C TRP A 156 -13.76 -9.60 -1.23
N PHE A 157 -12.93 -8.78 -1.88
CA PHE A 157 -13.34 -7.47 -2.38
C PHE A 157 -14.18 -7.52 -3.65
N ASN A 158 -13.82 -8.39 -4.60
CA ASN A 158 -14.29 -8.30 -5.99
C ASN A 158 -15.21 -9.46 -6.41
N THR A 159 -15.00 -10.67 -5.87
CA THR A 159 -15.71 -11.87 -6.31
C THR A 159 -17.18 -11.84 -5.88
N GLY A 160 -18.07 -12.03 -6.86
CA GLY A 160 -19.50 -12.20 -6.65
C GLY A 160 -20.32 -10.94 -6.46
N LEU A 161 -19.74 -9.74 -6.57
CA LEU A 161 -20.53 -8.49 -6.52
C LEU A 161 -21.57 -8.41 -7.67
N HIS A 162 -21.19 -8.82 -8.88
CA HIS A 162 -22.13 -8.90 -10.01
C HIS A 162 -23.11 -10.07 -9.86
N TRP A 163 -22.64 -11.27 -9.51
CA TRP A 163 -23.49 -12.46 -9.41
C TRP A 163 -24.53 -12.38 -8.28
N ALA A 164 -24.14 -11.90 -7.09
CA ALA A 164 -25.02 -11.86 -5.93
C ALA A 164 -25.95 -10.64 -5.88
N TYR A 165 -25.53 -9.51 -6.47
CA TYR A 165 -26.20 -8.21 -6.31
C TYR A 165 -26.51 -7.45 -7.60
N GLY A 166 -25.98 -7.90 -8.76
CA GLY A 166 -26.04 -7.15 -10.01
C GLY A 166 -25.25 -5.82 -9.97
N ILE A 167 -24.27 -5.69 -9.08
CA ILE A 167 -23.38 -4.51 -9.04
C ILE A 167 -22.46 -4.56 -10.25
N ASP A 168 -22.46 -3.48 -11.04
CA ASP A 168 -21.61 -3.34 -12.23
C ASP A 168 -21.05 -1.91 -12.39
N GLY A 169 -20.15 -1.72 -13.35
CA GLY A 169 -19.61 -0.44 -13.81
C GLY A 169 -18.89 -0.60 -15.16
N PRO A 170 -18.56 0.50 -15.86
CA PRO A 170 -17.91 0.43 -17.17
C PRO A 170 -16.50 -0.18 -17.07
N GLY A 171 -16.15 -1.04 -18.04
CA GLY A 171 -14.83 -1.67 -18.15
C GLY A 171 -13.67 -0.67 -18.26
N GLN A 172 -12.55 -0.98 -17.60
CA GLN A 172 -11.48 0.00 -17.29
C GLN A 172 -10.14 -0.26 -18.00
N GLY A 173 -10.20 -0.87 -19.18
CA GLY A 173 -9.01 -1.27 -19.94
C GLY A 173 -8.47 -2.65 -19.57
N HIS A 174 -9.28 -3.47 -18.89
CA HIS A 174 -9.01 -4.87 -18.61
C HIS A 174 -9.38 -5.79 -19.78
N PHE A 175 -8.82 -6.99 -19.74
CA PHE A 175 -8.99 -8.06 -20.72
C PHE A 175 -9.16 -9.41 -20.03
N TYR A 176 -9.79 -10.37 -20.70
CA TYR A 176 -9.89 -11.76 -20.29
C TYR A 176 -9.82 -12.66 -21.53
N VAL A 177 -9.42 -13.92 -21.37
CA VAL A 177 -9.64 -14.93 -22.42
C VAL A 177 -11.01 -15.54 -22.16
N ASP A 178 -11.92 -15.45 -23.13
CA ASP A 178 -13.22 -16.11 -23.07
C ASP A 178 -13.00 -17.62 -22.95
N PRO A 179 -13.44 -18.27 -21.86
CA PRO A 179 -13.10 -19.66 -21.60
C PRO A 179 -13.84 -20.65 -22.51
N PHE A 180 -14.88 -20.21 -23.23
CA PHE A 180 -15.69 -21.03 -24.13
C PHE A 180 -15.23 -20.91 -25.58
N THR A 181 -14.77 -19.72 -26.00
CA THR A 181 -14.30 -19.47 -27.36
C THR A 181 -12.77 -19.44 -27.50
N GLY A 182 -12.03 -19.38 -26.39
CA GLY A 182 -10.58 -19.24 -26.37
C GLY A 182 -10.06 -17.86 -26.83
N LYS A 183 -10.95 -16.89 -27.08
CA LYS A 183 -10.59 -15.59 -27.67
C LYS A 183 -10.28 -14.55 -26.61
N LEU A 184 -9.14 -13.87 -26.75
CA LEU A 184 -8.82 -12.68 -25.98
C LEU A 184 -9.86 -11.58 -26.24
N THR A 185 -10.50 -11.12 -25.17
CA THR A 185 -11.62 -10.19 -25.21
C THR A 185 -11.38 -9.02 -24.25
N LYS A 186 -11.75 -7.80 -24.68
CA LYS A 186 -11.71 -6.61 -23.84
C LYS A 186 -12.95 -6.55 -22.95
N SER A 187 -12.77 -6.34 -21.65
CA SER A 187 -13.86 -6.28 -20.69
C SER A 187 -14.79 -5.08 -20.94
N LYS A 188 -16.09 -5.36 -21.04
CA LYS A 188 -17.16 -4.36 -21.13
C LYS A 188 -17.64 -3.92 -19.73
N SER A 189 -17.63 -4.85 -18.79
CA SER A 189 -18.01 -4.70 -17.37
C SER A 189 -16.78 -4.62 -16.45
N ALA A 190 -16.93 -3.97 -15.29
CA ALA A 190 -15.93 -3.89 -14.24
C ALA A 190 -16.04 -5.00 -13.18
N TYR A 191 -17.13 -5.78 -13.15
CA TYR A 191 -17.43 -6.74 -12.07
C TYR A 191 -18.02 -8.09 -12.51
N GLU A 192 -18.51 -8.22 -13.75
CA GLU A 192 -19.01 -9.48 -14.32
C GLU A 192 -17.92 -10.56 -14.31
N HIS A 193 -16.75 -10.20 -14.84
CA HIS A 193 -15.49 -10.87 -14.59
C HIS A 193 -14.78 -10.14 -13.42
N PRO A 194 -14.57 -10.76 -12.25
CA PRO A 194 -13.86 -10.11 -11.15
C PRO A 194 -12.34 -10.02 -11.43
N GLN A 195 -11.62 -9.24 -10.62
CA GLN A 195 -10.15 -9.35 -10.47
C GLN A 195 -9.83 -10.08 -9.15
N PRO A 196 -9.82 -11.43 -9.11
CA PRO A 196 -9.58 -12.20 -7.89
C PRO A 196 -8.10 -12.39 -7.56
N HIS A 197 -7.18 -12.13 -8.49
CA HIS A 197 -5.75 -12.41 -8.33
C HIS A 197 -5.08 -11.40 -7.37
N ALA A 198 -4.17 -11.88 -6.51
CA ALA A 198 -3.43 -11.02 -5.58
C ALA A 198 -2.04 -10.64 -6.07
N CYS A 199 -1.44 -11.51 -6.89
CA CYS A 199 -0.02 -11.48 -7.23
C CYS A 199 0.13 -11.41 -8.75
N PHE A 200 0.96 -10.50 -9.23
CA PHE A 200 1.23 -10.28 -10.65
C PHE A 200 2.73 -10.12 -10.86
N ILE A 201 3.28 -10.80 -11.85
CA ILE A 201 4.63 -10.53 -12.38
C ILE A 201 4.43 -9.79 -13.71
N GLN A 202 5.17 -8.72 -13.95
CA GLN A 202 5.03 -7.90 -15.15
C GLN A 202 6.38 -7.65 -15.81
N SER A 203 6.45 -7.81 -17.13
CA SER A 203 7.61 -7.42 -17.92
C SER A 203 7.70 -5.90 -18.07
N VAL A 204 8.92 -5.43 -18.34
CA VAL A 204 9.20 -4.06 -18.75
C VAL A 204 10.28 -4.06 -19.83
N GLU A 205 9.97 -3.43 -20.96
CA GLU A 205 10.92 -3.27 -22.05
C GLU A 205 11.72 -1.96 -21.89
N ASP A 206 12.90 -1.92 -22.52
CA ASP A 206 13.80 -0.75 -22.58
C ASP A 206 13.32 0.32 -23.59
N ASP A 207 12.03 0.66 -23.48
CA ASP A 207 11.29 1.68 -24.21
C ASP A 207 10.55 2.60 -23.22
N LEU A 208 10.38 3.88 -23.57
CA LEU A 208 9.78 4.86 -22.67
C LEU A 208 8.24 4.85 -22.69
N VAL A 209 7.59 4.76 -23.86
CA VAL A 209 6.17 5.15 -24.04
C VAL A 209 5.30 4.15 -24.79
N ASN A 210 5.88 3.15 -25.46
CA ASN A 210 5.13 2.15 -26.23
C ASN A 210 4.48 1.09 -25.32
N GLU A 211 3.56 0.28 -25.86
CA GLU A 211 2.95 -0.87 -25.15
C GLU A 211 4.08 -1.81 -24.68
N GLY A 212 4.11 -2.17 -23.39
CA GLY A 212 5.22 -2.92 -22.77
C GLY A 212 6.39 -2.07 -22.20
N GLY A 213 6.48 -0.79 -22.56
CA GLY A 213 7.50 0.14 -22.06
C GLY A 213 7.28 0.64 -20.62
N ILE A 214 8.20 1.49 -20.15
CA ILE A 214 8.27 2.00 -18.76
C ILE A 214 6.99 2.75 -18.33
N MET A 215 6.47 3.65 -19.16
CA MET A 215 5.27 4.43 -18.81
C MET A 215 4.00 3.57 -18.84
N ASP A 216 3.91 2.60 -19.76
CA ASP A 216 2.80 1.65 -19.81
C ASP A 216 2.79 0.72 -18.59
N LEU A 217 3.96 0.27 -18.10
CA LEU A 217 4.04 -0.47 -16.84
C LEU A 217 3.31 0.27 -15.71
N TRP A 218 3.60 1.57 -15.49
CA TRP A 218 2.94 2.33 -14.41
C TRP A 218 1.43 2.46 -14.61
N VAL A 219 0.94 2.52 -15.85
CA VAL A 219 -0.50 2.48 -16.15
C VAL A 219 -1.11 1.11 -15.80
N ARG A 220 -0.41 0.00 -16.12
CA ARG A 220 -0.82 -1.35 -15.74
C ARG A 220 -0.81 -1.56 -14.22
N GLU A 221 0.24 -1.07 -13.54
CA GLU A 221 0.34 -1.10 -12.07
C GLU A 221 -0.79 -0.30 -11.39
N ALA A 222 -1.11 0.89 -11.90
CA ALA A 222 -2.22 1.69 -11.38
C ALA A 222 -3.59 0.97 -11.49
N ARG A 223 -3.83 0.23 -12.59
CA ARG A 223 -5.02 -0.64 -12.73
C ARG A 223 -5.03 -1.75 -11.67
N LEU A 224 -3.88 -2.36 -11.38
CA LEU A 224 -3.77 -3.42 -10.36
C LEU A 224 -4.01 -2.90 -8.94
N PHE A 225 -3.37 -1.81 -8.56
CA PHE A 225 -3.50 -1.22 -7.22
C PHE A 225 -4.94 -0.75 -6.93
N LYS A 226 -5.67 -0.26 -7.94
CA LYS A 226 -7.07 0.16 -7.80
C LYS A 226 -7.98 -0.96 -7.25
N TYR A 227 -7.79 -2.19 -7.72
CA TYR A 227 -8.53 -3.39 -7.32
C TYR A 227 -7.87 -4.16 -6.17
N GLY A 228 -6.81 -3.59 -5.57
CA GLY A 228 -6.16 -4.11 -4.37
C GLY A 228 -5.18 -5.27 -4.62
N SER A 229 -4.68 -5.45 -5.83
CA SER A 229 -3.64 -6.46 -6.16
C SER A 229 -2.22 -5.86 -6.02
N GLY A 230 -1.22 -6.72 -5.82
CA GLY A 230 0.20 -6.35 -5.80
C GLY A 230 0.95 -6.90 -7.00
N THR A 231 2.09 -6.29 -7.34
CA THR A 231 2.82 -6.58 -8.58
C THR A 231 4.33 -6.51 -8.42
N GLY A 232 5.09 -7.26 -9.21
CA GLY A 232 6.54 -7.16 -9.27
C GLY A 232 7.07 -7.22 -10.69
N SER A 233 8.25 -6.61 -10.88
CA SER A 233 8.95 -6.58 -12.17
C SER A 233 10.46 -6.70 -11.96
N ASN A 234 11.13 -7.42 -12.84
CA ASN A 234 12.59 -7.37 -12.96
C ASN A 234 12.96 -6.24 -13.94
N PHE A 235 13.69 -5.24 -13.44
CA PHE A 235 14.06 -4.03 -14.19
C PHE A 235 15.38 -4.16 -14.97
N SER A 236 16.03 -5.32 -14.92
CA SER A 236 17.38 -5.55 -15.47
C SER A 236 17.49 -5.48 -16.99
N MET A 237 16.37 -5.41 -17.71
CA MET A 237 16.38 -5.18 -19.16
C MET A 237 16.57 -3.70 -19.52
N LEU A 238 16.30 -2.77 -18.60
CA LEU A 238 16.53 -1.34 -18.81
C LEU A 238 18.03 -1.05 -18.91
N ARG A 239 18.41 -0.12 -19.79
CA ARG A 239 19.83 0.27 -19.95
C ARG A 239 20.33 1.12 -18.77
N GLY A 240 21.54 0.81 -18.29
CA GLY A 240 22.16 1.49 -17.16
C GLY A 240 22.56 2.95 -17.44
N GLU A 241 23.02 3.65 -16.40
CA GLU A 241 23.45 5.04 -16.53
C GLU A 241 24.58 5.20 -17.57
N GLY A 242 24.48 6.22 -18.41
CA GLY A 242 25.51 6.52 -19.40
C GLY A 242 25.50 5.66 -20.67
N GLU A 243 24.64 4.64 -20.77
CA GLU A 243 24.40 3.92 -22.02
C GLU A 243 23.75 4.83 -23.08
N LYS A 244 23.96 4.54 -24.38
CA LYS A 244 23.53 5.43 -25.47
C LYS A 244 22.01 5.42 -25.69
N LEU A 245 21.47 6.55 -26.11
CA LEU A 245 20.11 6.70 -26.62
C LEU A 245 20.09 6.80 -28.16
N SER A 246 19.01 6.34 -28.78
CA SER A 246 18.85 6.32 -30.25
C SER A 246 18.77 7.73 -30.86
N GLY A 247 18.11 8.67 -30.19
CA GLY A 247 18.04 10.09 -30.58
C GLY A 247 19.29 10.91 -30.25
N GLY A 248 20.38 10.28 -29.79
CA GLY A 248 21.54 10.95 -29.20
C GLY A 248 21.38 11.19 -27.69
N GLY A 249 22.50 11.44 -27.01
CA GLY A 249 22.55 11.56 -25.54
C GLY A 249 22.84 10.24 -24.81
N ARG A 250 22.58 10.24 -23.51
CA ARG A 250 22.88 9.14 -22.57
C ARG A 250 21.67 8.86 -21.67
N SER A 251 21.53 7.60 -21.26
CA SER A 251 20.52 7.15 -20.29
C SER A 251 20.76 7.72 -18.90
N SER A 252 19.67 8.01 -18.19
CA SER A 252 19.65 8.42 -16.78
C SER A 252 19.67 7.23 -15.79
N GLY A 253 19.88 6.00 -16.29
CA GLY A 253 19.88 4.76 -15.51
C GLY A 253 18.51 4.34 -15.00
N LEU A 254 18.42 3.11 -14.49
CA LEU A 254 17.16 2.54 -13.96
C LEU A 254 16.69 3.28 -12.69
N MET A 255 17.64 3.79 -11.90
CA MET A 255 17.36 4.43 -10.59
C MET A 255 16.48 5.68 -10.74
N SER A 256 16.58 6.38 -11.87
CA SER A 256 15.71 7.52 -12.20
C SER A 256 14.24 7.10 -12.35
N PHE A 257 13.99 5.96 -13.00
CA PHE A 257 12.65 5.43 -13.21
C PHE A 257 12.08 4.75 -11.96
N LEU A 258 12.89 4.03 -11.17
CA LEU A 258 12.45 3.42 -9.92
C LEU A 258 11.90 4.46 -8.93
N LYS A 259 12.55 5.63 -8.82
CA LYS A 259 12.07 6.73 -7.97
C LYS A 259 10.71 7.27 -8.42
N ILE A 260 10.44 7.33 -9.72
CA ILE A 260 9.11 7.74 -10.23
C ILE A 260 8.06 6.65 -9.92
N GLY A 261 8.39 5.37 -10.15
CA GLY A 261 7.49 4.25 -9.85
C GLY A 261 7.14 4.12 -8.37
N ASP A 262 8.10 4.36 -7.47
CA ASP A 262 7.90 4.44 -6.02
C ASP A 262 6.92 5.56 -5.65
N ARG A 263 7.09 6.77 -6.21
CA ARG A 263 6.16 7.89 -5.99
C ARG A 263 4.76 7.62 -6.55
N ALA A 264 4.67 6.98 -7.71
CA ALA A 264 3.39 6.58 -8.30
C ALA A 264 2.66 5.55 -7.40
N ALA A 265 3.38 4.56 -6.87
CA ALA A 265 2.82 3.57 -5.94
C ALA A 265 2.31 4.23 -4.65
N GLY A 266 3.10 5.12 -4.03
CA GLY A 266 2.70 5.84 -2.81
C GLY A 266 1.46 6.73 -2.97
N ALA A 267 1.21 7.25 -4.18
CA ALA A 267 0.04 8.06 -4.50
C ALA A 267 -1.27 7.27 -4.67
N ILE A 268 -1.21 5.95 -4.88
CA ILE A 268 -2.38 5.13 -5.27
C ILE A 268 -2.87 4.28 -4.10
N LYS A 269 -4.17 4.42 -3.77
CA LYS A 269 -4.89 3.65 -2.74
C LYS A 269 -6.10 2.96 -3.39
N SER A 270 -6.40 1.73 -2.99
CA SER A 270 -7.55 0.99 -3.55
C SER A 270 -8.89 1.62 -3.15
N GLY A 271 -9.82 1.75 -4.09
CA GLY A 271 -11.08 2.47 -3.87
C GLY A 271 -11.98 1.79 -2.82
N GLY A 272 -12.10 2.40 -1.64
CA GLY A 272 -13.02 1.98 -0.57
C GLY A 272 -12.43 1.08 0.53
N THR A 273 -11.16 0.67 0.42
CA THR A 273 -10.44 -0.06 1.48
C THR A 273 -9.07 0.55 1.73
N THR A 274 -8.55 0.46 2.96
CA THR A 274 -7.31 1.11 3.41
C THR A 274 -6.02 0.45 2.89
N ARG A 275 -6.07 -0.31 1.78
CA ARG A 275 -4.90 -1.00 1.21
C ARG A 275 -4.08 -0.04 0.33
N ARG A 276 -2.81 0.14 0.72
CA ARG A 276 -1.78 0.80 -0.11
C ARG A 276 -1.34 -0.11 -1.26
N ALA A 277 -0.77 0.48 -2.31
CA ALA A 277 -0.04 -0.24 -3.34
C ALA A 277 1.06 -1.14 -2.74
N ALA A 278 1.38 -2.25 -3.42
CA ALA A 278 2.44 -3.16 -3.03
C ALA A 278 3.23 -3.58 -4.27
N LYS A 279 4.52 -3.23 -4.31
CA LYS A 279 5.41 -3.41 -5.46
C LYS A 279 6.65 -4.23 -5.08
N MET A 280 7.09 -5.13 -5.95
CA MET A 280 8.46 -5.69 -5.95
C MET A 280 9.27 -5.07 -7.09
N VAL A 281 10.52 -4.72 -6.79
CA VAL A 281 11.54 -4.35 -7.77
C VAL A 281 12.64 -5.39 -7.69
N VAL A 282 12.91 -6.12 -8.78
CA VAL A 282 14.03 -7.06 -8.87
C VAL A 282 15.10 -6.48 -9.80
N VAL A 283 16.38 -6.63 -9.43
CA VAL A 283 17.52 -6.30 -10.29
C VAL A 283 18.55 -7.45 -10.23
N ASP A 284 19.08 -7.84 -11.38
CA ASP A 284 20.09 -8.88 -11.54
C ASP A 284 21.47 -8.37 -11.10
N ILE A 285 22.24 -9.22 -10.43
CA ILE A 285 23.54 -8.89 -9.82
C ILE A 285 24.63 -8.40 -10.80
N ASP A 286 24.44 -8.56 -12.12
CA ASP A 286 25.37 -8.10 -13.15
C ASP A 286 24.94 -6.77 -13.82
N HIS A 287 23.91 -6.10 -13.30
CA HIS A 287 23.42 -4.84 -13.85
C HIS A 287 24.39 -3.67 -13.59
N PRO A 288 24.66 -2.75 -14.55
CA PRO A 288 25.55 -1.60 -14.35
C PRO A 288 25.24 -0.74 -13.11
N ASP A 289 23.95 -0.51 -12.83
CA ASP A 289 23.47 0.34 -11.73
C ASP A 289 23.32 -0.43 -10.38
N ILE A 290 23.80 -1.68 -10.27
CA ILE A 290 23.51 -2.56 -9.12
C ILE A 290 23.99 -2.00 -7.77
N GLU A 291 25.16 -1.34 -7.75
CA GLU A 291 25.74 -0.74 -6.53
C GLU A 291 24.89 0.42 -5.99
N GLU A 292 24.26 1.21 -6.87
CA GLU A 292 23.30 2.25 -6.47
C GLU A 292 22.01 1.64 -5.94
N TYR A 293 21.50 0.61 -6.61
CA TYR A 293 20.26 -0.07 -6.26
C TYR A 293 20.32 -0.72 -4.88
N ILE A 294 21.38 -1.48 -4.57
CA ILE A 294 21.59 -2.12 -3.26
C ILE A 294 21.60 -1.06 -2.14
N ASN A 295 22.33 0.04 -2.35
CA ASN A 295 22.48 1.09 -1.33
C ASN A 295 21.33 2.10 -1.30
N TRP A 296 20.28 1.93 -2.11
CA TRP A 296 19.22 2.93 -2.25
C TRP A 296 18.51 3.18 -0.92
N LYS A 297 17.89 2.16 -0.31
CA LYS A 297 17.13 2.31 0.93
C LYS A 297 18.00 2.79 2.11
N VAL A 298 19.22 2.26 2.26
CA VAL A 298 20.19 2.72 3.26
C VAL A 298 20.41 4.23 3.19
N LYS A 299 20.63 4.79 1.99
CA LYS A 299 20.81 6.23 1.77
C LYS A 299 19.53 7.04 2.07
N GLU A 300 18.35 6.45 1.92
CA GLU A 300 17.07 7.12 2.17
C GLU A 300 16.72 7.12 3.68
N GLU A 301 16.98 6.03 4.42
CA GLU A 301 16.87 6.02 5.90
C GLU A 301 17.83 7.04 6.54
N GLN A 302 19.07 7.13 6.04
CA GLN A 302 20.04 8.15 6.48
C GLN A 302 19.54 9.58 6.26
N LYS A 303 18.76 9.83 5.20
CA LYS A 303 18.12 11.15 4.97
C LYS A 303 17.00 11.40 5.97
N VAL A 304 16.16 10.41 6.28
CA VAL A 304 15.11 10.54 7.30
C VAL A 304 15.73 10.91 8.65
N ALA A 305 16.76 10.19 9.10
CA ALA A 305 17.48 10.51 10.33
C ALA A 305 18.02 11.96 10.32
N ALA A 306 18.69 12.38 9.24
CA ALA A 306 19.22 13.74 9.11
C ALA A 306 18.14 14.83 9.12
N LEU A 307 16.99 14.59 8.47
CA LEU A 307 15.85 15.52 8.43
C LEU A 307 15.19 15.65 9.80
N VAL A 308 14.93 14.52 10.48
CA VAL A 308 14.33 14.48 11.82
C VAL A 308 15.25 15.18 12.81
N THR A 309 16.48 14.70 13.00
CA THR A 309 17.44 15.27 13.95
C THR A 309 17.74 16.74 13.65
N GLY A 310 17.95 17.10 12.38
CA GLY A 310 18.20 18.48 11.95
C GLY A 310 17.05 19.42 12.29
N SER A 311 15.80 19.02 12.00
CA SER A 311 14.61 19.85 12.30
C SER A 311 14.45 20.12 13.80
N LYS A 312 14.68 19.12 14.65
CA LYS A 312 14.54 19.25 16.12
C LYS A 312 15.67 20.05 16.75
N ILE A 313 16.92 19.89 16.28
CA ILE A 313 18.07 20.72 16.70
C ILE A 313 17.82 22.19 16.37
N VAL A 314 17.35 22.49 15.15
CA VAL A 314 17.02 23.87 14.74
C VAL A 314 15.87 24.41 15.60
N ALA A 315 14.76 23.69 15.75
CA ALA A 315 13.63 24.12 16.58
C ALA A 315 14.05 24.46 18.02
N ARG A 316 14.85 23.58 18.66
CA ARG A 316 15.37 23.77 20.02
C ARG A 316 16.18 25.06 20.15
N HIS A 317 17.15 25.27 19.26
CA HIS A 317 18.01 26.45 19.31
C HIS A 317 17.27 27.75 18.99
N LEU A 318 16.35 27.73 18.02
CA LEU A 318 15.57 28.92 17.68
C LEU A 318 14.61 29.33 18.83
N LYS A 319 13.98 28.35 19.50
CA LYS A 319 13.19 28.61 20.72
C LYS A 319 14.06 29.13 21.88
N ALA A 320 15.26 28.58 22.08
CA ALA A 320 16.20 29.05 23.10
C ALA A 320 16.67 30.51 22.84
N ILE A 321 16.99 30.84 21.58
CA ILE A 321 17.35 32.20 21.16
C ILE A 321 16.18 33.16 21.35
N MET A 322 14.95 32.77 21.00
CA MET A 322 13.75 33.57 21.23
C MET A 322 13.57 33.84 22.74
N LYS A 323 13.62 32.81 23.58
CA LYS A 323 13.52 32.92 25.04
C LYS A 323 14.62 33.82 25.63
N ALA A 324 15.85 33.74 25.12
CA ALA A 324 16.96 34.59 25.54
C ALA A 324 16.80 36.08 25.15
N CYS A 325 16.10 36.37 24.05
CA CYS A 325 15.71 37.73 23.67
C CYS A 325 14.55 38.27 24.52
N VAL A 326 13.55 37.43 24.82
CA VAL A 326 12.29 37.83 25.48
C VAL A 326 12.43 37.95 27.00
N ASN A 327 13.19 37.05 27.64
CA ASN A 327 13.34 37.00 29.10
C ASN A 327 14.58 37.78 29.59
N CYS A 328 14.88 38.91 28.95
CA CYS A 328 16.05 39.73 29.28
C CYS A 328 15.62 40.98 30.05
N ASP A 329 16.23 41.21 31.22
CA ASP A 329 15.92 42.34 32.12
C ASP A 329 16.55 43.68 31.68
N GLY A 330 16.98 43.80 30.42
CA GLY A 330 17.47 45.04 29.85
C GLY A 330 16.30 45.93 29.42
N GLY A 331 16.20 47.13 30.02
CA GLY A 331 15.15 48.10 29.65
C GLY A 331 15.14 48.47 28.16
N ASP A 332 14.03 49.06 27.70
CA ASP A 332 13.55 49.22 26.30
C ASP A 332 14.51 49.72 25.20
N ASN A 333 15.78 49.99 25.49
CA ASN A 333 16.80 50.47 24.56
C ASN A 333 17.32 49.41 23.54
N GLY A 334 16.68 48.25 23.45
CA GLY A 334 17.00 47.20 22.46
C GLY A 334 18.23 46.33 22.80
N ASP A 335 18.84 46.51 23.97
CA ASP A 335 20.04 45.78 24.42
C ASP A 335 19.83 44.26 24.49
N CYS A 336 18.60 43.82 24.76
CA CYS A 336 18.22 42.41 24.81
C CYS A 336 18.38 41.66 23.47
N PHE A 337 18.44 42.39 22.35
CA PHE A 337 18.58 41.84 21.01
C PHE A 337 19.99 42.03 20.44
N ASP A 338 20.96 42.48 21.25
CA ASP A 338 22.36 42.65 20.87
C ASP A 338 23.22 41.56 21.54
N PRO A 339 23.81 40.62 20.77
CA PRO A 339 24.70 39.58 21.30
C PRO A 339 25.98 40.12 21.95
N ALA A 340 26.32 41.41 21.79
CA ALA A 340 27.40 42.03 22.55
C ALA A 340 26.98 42.35 23.99
N LYS A 341 25.69 42.61 24.24
CA LYS A 341 25.13 43.13 25.50
C LYS A 341 24.29 42.13 26.28
N ASN A 342 23.63 41.18 25.61
CA ASN A 342 22.88 40.09 26.23
C ASN A 342 23.75 38.80 26.27
N PRO A 343 24.31 38.41 27.43
CA PRO A 343 25.18 37.24 27.53
C PRO A 343 24.46 35.90 27.29
N ALA A 344 23.16 35.82 27.63
CA ALA A 344 22.34 34.64 27.37
C ALA A 344 22.14 34.46 25.86
N LEU A 345 21.73 35.51 25.15
CA LEU A 345 21.62 35.49 23.69
C LEU A 345 22.96 35.13 23.03
N LYS A 346 24.07 35.69 23.51
CA LYS A 346 25.42 35.35 23.02
C LYS A 346 25.78 33.87 23.22
N ARG A 347 25.34 33.26 24.33
CA ARG A 347 25.53 31.83 24.63
C ARG A 347 24.69 30.98 23.69
N GLU A 348 23.40 31.27 23.54
CA GLU A 348 22.50 30.49 22.66
C GLU A 348 22.91 30.60 21.19
N ILE A 349 23.34 31.78 20.71
CA ILE A 349 23.89 31.93 19.35
C ILE A 349 25.17 31.10 19.16
N ARG A 350 26.05 31.03 20.16
CA ARG A 350 27.24 30.18 20.10
C ARG A 350 26.90 28.69 20.11
N ALA A 351 25.89 28.27 20.87
CA ALA A 351 25.39 26.91 20.88
C ALA A 351 24.77 26.55 19.51
N ALA A 352 23.91 27.41 18.97
CA ALA A 352 23.31 27.23 17.66
C ALA A 352 24.36 27.14 16.53
N LYS A 353 25.39 28.00 16.56
CA LYS A 353 26.51 27.92 15.59
C LYS A 353 27.38 26.67 15.76
N LYS A 354 27.56 26.17 16.99
CA LYS A 354 28.28 24.91 17.25
C LYS A 354 27.53 23.73 16.62
N ASP A 355 26.21 23.73 16.72
CA ASP A 355 25.33 22.69 16.18
C ASP A 355 24.89 22.99 14.72
N GLN A 356 25.65 23.84 14.01
CA GLN A 356 25.48 24.16 12.58
C GLN A 356 24.12 24.76 12.16
N VAL A 357 23.37 25.37 13.09
CA VAL A 357 22.11 26.05 12.78
C VAL A 357 22.39 27.24 11.81
N PRO A 358 21.69 27.32 10.66
CA PRO A 358 21.92 28.38 9.68
C PRO A 358 21.78 29.80 10.24
N GLU A 359 22.79 30.64 10.02
CA GLU A 359 22.88 31.96 10.64
C GLU A 359 21.76 32.93 10.20
N ASN A 360 21.19 32.73 9.01
CA ASN A 360 20.01 33.47 8.55
C ASN A 360 18.76 33.20 9.41
N TYR A 361 18.58 31.98 9.92
CA TYR A 361 17.48 31.67 10.85
C TYR A 361 17.73 32.29 12.24
N VAL A 362 18.96 32.23 12.74
CA VAL A 362 19.36 32.90 13.99
C VAL A 362 19.07 34.41 13.92
N GLN A 363 19.48 35.08 12.84
CA GLN A 363 19.21 36.50 12.64
C GLN A 363 17.70 36.79 12.50
N ARG A 364 16.94 35.94 11.78
CA ARG A 364 15.49 36.07 11.63
C ARG A 364 14.76 36.01 12.98
N VAL A 365 15.15 35.10 13.89
CA VAL A 365 14.54 35.02 15.23
C VAL A 365 14.81 36.27 16.06
N ILE A 366 16.03 36.79 16.04
CA ILE A 366 16.37 38.05 16.73
C ILE A 366 15.57 39.22 16.14
N GLN A 367 15.36 39.25 14.81
CA GLN A 367 14.52 40.24 14.15
C GLN A 367 13.04 40.10 14.53
N PHE A 368 12.50 38.89 14.68
CA PHE A 368 11.13 38.70 15.18
C PHE A 368 10.99 39.10 16.65
N ALA A 369 11.96 38.76 17.50
CA ALA A 369 11.96 39.21 18.89
C ALA A 369 11.95 40.75 19.00
N ARG A 370 12.75 41.45 18.15
CA ARG A 370 12.73 42.92 18.02
C ARG A 370 11.39 43.49 17.56
N GLN A 371 10.58 42.72 16.85
CA GLN A 371 9.24 43.11 16.39
C GLN A 371 8.14 42.79 17.43
N GLY A 372 8.50 42.24 18.60
CA GLY A 372 7.57 41.96 19.69
C GLY A 372 6.99 40.54 19.71
N TYR A 373 7.39 39.66 18.79
CA TYR A 373 7.04 38.24 18.85
C TYR A 373 7.73 37.58 20.06
N LYS A 374 6.98 36.77 20.81
CA LYS A 374 7.46 36.15 22.07
C LYS A 374 7.71 34.65 21.98
N ASP A 375 7.23 34.01 20.93
CA ASP A 375 7.39 32.57 20.67
C ASP A 375 7.65 32.34 19.18
N LEU A 376 8.19 31.17 18.85
CA LEU A 376 8.43 30.72 17.49
C LEU A 376 8.04 29.25 17.35
N GLU A 377 7.10 29.00 16.45
CA GLU A 377 6.86 27.66 15.94
C GLU A 377 7.81 27.36 14.78
N PHE A 378 8.43 26.20 14.84
CA PHE A 378 9.26 25.63 13.78
C PHE A 378 8.83 24.19 13.60
N LYS A 379 8.43 23.80 12.38
CA LYS A 379 7.94 22.45 12.10
C LYS A 379 9.06 21.44 12.30
N THR A 380 8.81 20.46 13.16
CA THR A 380 9.71 19.31 13.39
C THR A 380 9.16 18.09 12.69
N TYR A 381 10.04 17.24 12.18
CA TYR A 381 9.69 15.92 11.64
C TYR A 381 9.89 14.83 12.69
N ASP A 382 9.30 13.67 12.48
CA ASP A 382 9.44 12.48 13.32
C ASP A 382 9.68 11.22 12.47
N THR A 383 9.90 10.09 13.14
CA THR A 383 10.21 8.79 12.55
C THR A 383 8.98 7.89 12.36
N ASP A 384 7.75 8.40 12.46
CA ASP A 384 6.58 7.59 12.11
C ASP A 384 6.53 7.31 10.60
N TRP A 385 6.14 6.10 10.20
CA TRP A 385 6.23 5.65 8.80
C TRP A 385 5.29 6.41 7.84
N ASP A 386 4.30 7.13 8.37
CA ASP A 386 3.44 8.08 7.65
C ASP A 386 3.85 9.55 7.85
N SER A 387 4.98 9.82 8.50
CA SER A 387 5.49 11.18 8.71
C SER A 387 5.91 11.85 7.41
N GLU A 388 5.94 13.19 7.43
CA GLU A 388 6.40 13.98 6.30
C GLU A 388 7.86 13.67 5.93
N ALA A 389 8.72 13.29 6.87
CA ALA A 389 10.09 12.88 6.55
C ALA A 389 10.12 11.62 5.67
N TYR A 390 9.41 10.56 6.07
CA TYR A 390 9.27 9.36 5.25
C TYR A 390 8.55 9.63 3.92
N LEU A 391 7.61 10.57 3.89
CA LEU A 391 6.96 11.04 2.65
C LEU A 391 7.88 11.92 1.78
N THR A 392 9.00 12.46 2.25
CA THR A 392 9.95 13.24 1.42
C THR A 392 11.03 12.39 0.75
N VAL A 393 11.37 11.23 1.33
CA VAL A 393 12.35 10.29 0.75
C VAL A 393 11.72 9.35 -0.28
N SER A 394 12.54 8.50 -0.90
CA SER A 394 12.15 7.54 -1.93
C SER A 394 12.41 6.09 -1.50
N GLY A 395 11.88 5.14 -2.27
CA GLY A 395 12.09 3.70 -2.07
C GLY A 395 11.25 3.07 -0.97
N GLN A 396 10.25 3.77 -0.45
CA GLN A 396 9.44 3.33 0.69
C GLN A 396 8.20 2.50 0.28
N ASN A 397 7.84 2.49 -1.01
CA ASN A 397 6.62 1.86 -1.53
C ASN A 397 6.91 0.59 -2.36
N SER A 398 8.16 0.12 -2.39
CA SER A 398 8.55 -1.16 -2.98
C SER A 398 9.37 -2.02 -2.01
N ASN A 399 9.20 -3.33 -2.11
CA ASN A 399 10.21 -4.29 -1.67
C ASN A 399 11.28 -4.40 -2.75
N ASN A 400 12.54 -4.50 -2.34
CA ASN A 400 13.68 -4.59 -3.24
C ASN A 400 14.32 -5.99 -3.11
N SER A 401 14.71 -6.62 -4.21
CA SER A 401 15.42 -7.90 -4.17
C SER A 401 16.46 -8.00 -5.29
N VAL A 402 17.61 -8.62 -4.98
CA VAL A 402 18.65 -8.91 -5.96
C VAL A 402 18.49 -10.34 -6.46
N SER A 403 18.45 -10.49 -7.78
CA SER A 403 18.43 -11.77 -8.49
C SER A 403 19.88 -12.24 -8.69
N ILE A 404 20.23 -13.35 -8.05
CA ILE A 404 21.59 -13.92 -8.07
C ILE A 404 21.59 -15.33 -8.67
N LYS A 405 22.62 -15.64 -9.45
CA LYS A 405 22.89 -16.97 -9.99
C LYS A 405 24.00 -17.64 -9.19
N ASP A 406 24.02 -18.97 -9.21
CA ASP A 406 25.06 -19.80 -8.58
C ASP A 406 26.48 -19.33 -8.90
N ASP A 407 26.76 -18.93 -10.15
CA ASP A 407 28.08 -18.45 -10.58
C ASP A 407 28.58 -17.24 -9.77
N PHE A 408 27.68 -16.36 -9.32
CA PHE A 408 28.04 -15.23 -8.45
C PHE A 408 28.45 -15.72 -7.06
N LEU A 409 27.68 -16.61 -6.44
CA LEU A 409 28.00 -17.14 -5.11
C LEU A 409 29.26 -18.01 -5.13
N ARG A 410 29.48 -18.77 -6.22
CA ARG A 410 30.73 -19.50 -6.46
C ARG A 410 31.90 -18.52 -6.67
N ALA A 411 31.68 -17.37 -7.31
CA ALA A 411 32.70 -16.32 -7.38
C ALA A 411 32.98 -15.67 -6.02
N VAL A 412 31.96 -15.49 -5.16
CA VAL A 412 32.14 -15.04 -3.76
C VAL A 412 32.99 -16.03 -2.97
N GLU A 413 32.67 -17.33 -3.01
CA GLU A 413 33.43 -18.37 -2.27
C GLU A 413 34.88 -18.51 -2.76
N ASN A 414 35.16 -18.22 -4.03
CA ASN A 414 36.51 -18.31 -4.63
C ASN A 414 37.27 -16.96 -4.70
N ASP A 415 36.77 -15.89 -4.08
CA ASP A 415 37.31 -14.52 -4.18
C ASP A 415 37.51 -14.02 -5.63
N GLY A 416 36.60 -14.41 -6.52
CA GLY A 416 36.62 -14.11 -7.95
C GLY A 416 36.21 -12.69 -8.31
N GLU A 417 36.41 -12.35 -9.59
CA GLU A 417 35.90 -11.11 -10.18
C GLU A 417 34.44 -11.27 -10.64
N TRP A 418 33.68 -10.17 -10.56
CA TRP A 418 32.34 -10.05 -11.12
C TRP A 418 32.26 -8.89 -12.13
N LYS A 419 31.48 -9.04 -13.20
CA LYS A 419 31.44 -8.09 -14.33
C LYS A 419 30.05 -7.48 -14.48
N LEU A 420 29.97 -6.16 -14.36
CA LEU A 420 28.74 -5.42 -14.64
C LEU A 420 28.63 -5.15 -16.14
N THR A 421 27.50 -5.50 -16.75
CA THR A 421 27.40 -5.66 -18.21
C THR A 421 26.32 -4.75 -18.81
N ALA A 422 26.71 -3.91 -19.78
CA ALA A 422 25.81 -2.99 -20.50
C ALA A 422 24.69 -3.73 -21.22
N ARG A 423 23.46 -3.22 -21.16
CA ARG A 423 22.28 -3.93 -21.70
C ARG A 423 22.08 -3.74 -23.21
N LYS A 424 22.68 -2.72 -23.83
CA LYS A 424 22.55 -2.51 -25.30
C LYS A 424 23.60 -3.24 -26.15
N ASP A 425 24.82 -3.38 -25.66
CA ASP A 425 25.96 -3.89 -26.46
C ASP A 425 26.76 -5.01 -25.76
N GLY A 426 26.37 -5.43 -24.55
CA GLY A 426 27.00 -6.54 -23.82
C GLY A 426 28.43 -6.27 -23.34
N ARG A 427 28.94 -5.04 -23.44
CA ARG A 427 30.30 -4.74 -22.97
C ARG A 427 30.37 -4.64 -21.45
N VAL A 428 31.51 -5.00 -20.89
CA VAL A 428 31.80 -4.80 -19.47
C VAL A 428 31.90 -3.30 -19.18
N MET A 429 31.05 -2.82 -18.28
CA MET A 429 31.03 -1.43 -17.81
C MET A 429 31.94 -1.23 -16.60
N LYS A 430 31.99 -2.23 -15.71
CA LYS A 430 32.83 -2.23 -14.50
C LYS A 430 33.17 -3.69 -14.13
N THR A 431 34.34 -3.90 -13.57
CA THR A 431 34.71 -5.17 -12.92
C THR A 431 34.87 -4.90 -11.42
N LEU A 432 34.33 -5.79 -10.61
CA LEU A 432 34.31 -5.75 -9.15
C LEU A 432 34.93 -7.05 -8.59
N LYS A 433 35.28 -7.07 -7.31
CA LYS A 433 35.38 -8.32 -6.55
C LYS A 433 33.97 -8.79 -6.20
N ALA A 434 33.67 -10.07 -6.44
CA ALA A 434 32.36 -10.63 -6.12
C ALA A 434 32.06 -10.53 -4.61
N ARG A 435 33.10 -10.75 -3.79
CA ARG A 435 33.06 -10.63 -2.33
C ARG A 435 32.66 -9.23 -1.86
N ASP A 436 33.30 -8.17 -2.37
CA ASP A 436 33.01 -6.78 -1.95
C ASP A 436 31.54 -6.38 -2.23
N LEU A 437 31.00 -6.84 -3.36
CA LEU A 437 29.58 -6.65 -3.70
C LEU A 437 28.66 -7.43 -2.75
N TRP A 438 29.07 -8.63 -2.32
CA TRP A 438 28.34 -9.45 -1.35
C TRP A 438 28.37 -8.90 0.08
N GLU A 439 29.49 -8.33 0.52
CA GLU A 439 29.57 -7.58 1.79
C GLU A 439 28.64 -6.35 1.74
N THR A 440 28.58 -5.65 0.59
CA THR A 440 27.69 -4.49 0.37
C THR A 440 26.20 -4.89 0.46
N ILE A 441 25.82 -6.02 -0.15
CA ILE A 441 24.46 -6.59 -0.04
C ILE A 441 24.12 -6.93 1.42
N SER A 442 25.02 -7.61 2.11
CA SER A 442 24.83 -8.05 3.49
C SER A 442 24.70 -6.85 4.44
N TYR A 443 25.51 -5.80 4.24
CA TYR A 443 25.42 -4.55 4.98
C TYR A 443 24.10 -3.81 4.71
N ALA A 444 23.65 -3.72 3.45
CA ALA A 444 22.40 -3.04 3.13
C ALA A 444 21.18 -3.71 3.79
N ALA A 445 21.13 -5.06 3.75
CA ALA A 445 20.11 -5.83 4.44
C ALA A 445 20.15 -5.63 5.96
N TRP A 446 21.34 -5.65 6.57
CA TRP A 446 21.53 -5.36 8.00
C TRP A 446 21.08 -3.95 8.41
N ALA A 447 21.30 -2.96 7.53
CA ALA A 447 21.06 -1.54 7.76
C ALA A 447 19.67 -1.05 7.34
N SER A 448 18.90 -1.82 6.58
CA SER A 448 17.60 -1.37 6.03
C SER A 448 16.56 -2.47 5.75
N ALA A 449 16.81 -3.73 6.13
CA ALA A 449 16.03 -4.93 5.79
C ALA A 449 15.83 -5.20 4.28
N ASP A 450 16.58 -4.52 3.42
CA ASP A 450 16.56 -4.64 1.97
C ASP A 450 18.00 -4.52 1.42
N PRO A 451 18.36 -5.19 0.31
CA PRO A 451 17.49 -6.00 -0.53
C PRO A 451 17.31 -7.43 0.00
N GLY A 452 16.16 -8.04 -0.32
CA GLY A 452 16.02 -9.50 -0.28
C GLY A 452 16.84 -10.19 -1.38
N ILE A 453 16.90 -11.52 -1.35
CA ILE A 453 17.63 -12.33 -2.33
C ILE A 453 16.67 -13.28 -3.05
N HIS A 454 16.78 -13.33 -4.38
CA HIS A 454 16.15 -14.32 -5.26
C HIS A 454 17.24 -15.23 -5.84
N PHE A 455 17.20 -16.52 -5.50
CA PHE A 455 18.18 -17.51 -5.95
C PHE A 455 17.79 -18.02 -7.35
N ASN A 456 18.14 -17.24 -8.37
CA ASN A 456 17.67 -17.38 -9.76
C ASN A 456 17.93 -18.79 -10.35
N THR A 457 19.08 -19.40 -10.02
CA THR A 457 19.39 -20.79 -10.43
C THR A 457 18.37 -21.76 -9.82
N THR A 458 18.24 -21.79 -8.49
CA THR A 458 17.29 -22.64 -7.77
C THR A 458 15.83 -22.41 -8.22
N MET A 459 15.44 -21.16 -8.51
CA MET A 459 14.12 -20.85 -9.06
C MET A 459 13.86 -21.53 -10.41
N ASN A 460 14.85 -21.51 -11.31
CA ASN A 460 14.71 -22.06 -12.67
C ASN A 460 14.94 -23.58 -12.73
N ASP A 461 15.76 -24.16 -11.85
CA ASP A 461 15.93 -25.62 -11.72
C ASP A 461 14.60 -26.32 -11.41
N TRP A 462 13.77 -25.70 -10.56
CA TRP A 462 12.43 -26.15 -10.20
C TRP A 462 11.32 -25.64 -11.15
N HIS A 463 11.66 -25.01 -12.27
CA HIS A 463 10.65 -24.47 -13.18
C HIS A 463 9.95 -25.58 -13.98
N THR A 464 8.62 -25.60 -13.88
CA THR A 464 7.76 -26.54 -14.61
C THR A 464 7.53 -26.18 -16.07
N SER A 465 7.76 -24.92 -16.48
CA SER A 465 7.41 -24.40 -17.82
C SER A 465 8.51 -23.61 -18.57
N PRO A 466 9.78 -24.08 -18.60
CA PRO A 466 10.91 -23.33 -19.15
C PRO A 466 10.85 -23.06 -20.66
N ALA A 467 9.99 -23.76 -21.43
CA ALA A 467 9.77 -23.43 -22.84
C ALA A 467 9.07 -22.06 -23.03
N GLY A 468 8.42 -21.53 -21.98
CA GLY A 468 7.88 -20.18 -21.96
C GLY A 468 8.92 -19.07 -21.67
N GLY A 469 10.14 -19.44 -21.30
CA GLY A 469 11.22 -18.54 -20.90
C GLY A 469 11.71 -18.78 -19.46
N PRO A 470 12.70 -18.01 -18.99
CA PRO A 470 13.20 -18.10 -17.62
C PRO A 470 12.30 -17.34 -16.64
N ILE A 471 12.24 -17.80 -15.39
CA ILE A 471 11.71 -17.02 -14.27
C ILE A 471 12.72 -15.91 -13.95
N ARG A 472 12.27 -14.65 -14.05
CA ARG A 472 13.11 -13.46 -13.81
C ARG A 472 12.90 -12.79 -12.46
N GLY A 473 11.78 -13.02 -11.79
CA GLY A 473 11.48 -12.33 -10.52
C GLY A 473 10.24 -12.91 -9.83
N SER A 474 9.63 -12.09 -8.98
CA SER A 474 8.47 -12.48 -8.17
C SER A 474 7.44 -11.37 -8.06
N ASN A 475 6.30 -11.70 -7.44
CA ASN A 475 5.36 -10.74 -6.86
C ASN A 475 5.95 -10.01 -5.60
N PRO A 476 5.22 -9.07 -4.96
CA PRO A 476 5.67 -8.31 -3.79
C PRO A 476 6.29 -9.07 -2.62
N CYS A 477 5.84 -10.28 -2.31
CA CYS A 477 6.25 -11.00 -1.09
C CYS A 477 7.13 -12.24 -1.37
N SER A 478 7.59 -12.41 -2.61
CA SER A 478 8.49 -13.48 -3.07
C SER A 478 7.96 -14.91 -2.97
N GLU A 479 6.65 -15.12 -2.82
CA GLU A 479 6.01 -16.45 -2.84
C GLU A 479 5.56 -16.91 -4.23
N TYR A 480 5.23 -15.99 -5.13
CA TYR A 480 4.87 -16.30 -6.52
C TYR A 480 6.05 -16.02 -7.45
N MET A 481 6.59 -17.08 -8.05
CA MET A 481 7.77 -17.08 -8.90
C MET A 481 7.48 -17.89 -10.17
N PHE A 482 7.16 -17.18 -11.25
CA PHE A 482 6.81 -17.77 -12.53
C PHE A 482 7.21 -16.82 -13.68
N LEU A 483 6.75 -17.10 -14.89
CA LEU A 483 7.00 -16.29 -16.09
C LEU A 483 6.50 -14.85 -15.94
N ASP A 484 7.16 -13.91 -16.62
CA ASP A 484 6.71 -12.52 -16.70
C ASP A 484 5.32 -12.41 -17.35
N ASP A 485 4.58 -11.34 -17.01
CA ASP A 485 3.20 -11.10 -17.43
C ASP A 485 2.24 -12.23 -17.09
N THR A 486 2.35 -12.78 -15.88
CA THR A 486 1.41 -13.79 -15.33
C THR A 486 0.86 -13.38 -13.97
N ALA A 487 -0.28 -13.97 -13.60
CA ALA A 487 -0.98 -13.67 -12.36
C ALA A 487 -1.27 -14.93 -11.54
N CYS A 488 -1.32 -14.76 -10.21
CA CYS A 488 -1.62 -15.84 -9.27
C CYS A 488 -2.66 -15.41 -8.23
N ASN A 489 -3.61 -16.31 -8.02
CA ASN A 489 -4.65 -16.26 -7.01
C ASN A 489 -4.33 -17.28 -5.92
N LEU A 490 -4.54 -16.86 -4.67
CA LEU A 490 -4.07 -17.57 -3.49
C LEU A 490 -5.23 -17.91 -2.55
N ALA A 491 -5.06 -19.00 -1.81
CA ALA A 491 -5.83 -19.31 -0.62
C ALA A 491 -4.91 -19.91 0.44
N SER A 492 -5.32 -19.88 1.71
CA SER A 492 -4.56 -20.47 2.80
C SER A 492 -5.45 -21.23 3.76
N LEU A 493 -5.11 -22.50 4.00
CA LEU A 493 -5.77 -23.38 4.97
C LEU A 493 -5.27 -23.08 6.39
N ASN A 494 -6.16 -22.94 7.38
CA ASN A 494 -5.78 -22.81 8.79
C ASN A 494 -5.54 -24.19 9.40
N LEU A 495 -4.27 -24.59 9.53
CA LEU A 495 -3.90 -25.96 9.94
C LEU A 495 -4.51 -26.37 11.29
N LEU A 496 -4.70 -25.43 12.21
CA LEU A 496 -5.26 -25.70 13.53
C LEU A 496 -6.72 -26.20 13.47
N GLN A 497 -7.49 -25.82 12.43
CA GLN A 497 -8.87 -26.31 12.25
C GLN A 497 -8.96 -27.76 11.76
N PHE A 498 -7.82 -28.36 11.36
CA PHE A 498 -7.70 -29.77 10.99
C PHE A 498 -7.12 -30.63 12.12
N LYS A 499 -6.77 -30.03 13.28
CA LYS A 499 -6.37 -30.76 14.49
C LYS A 499 -7.60 -31.33 15.18
N ASP A 500 -7.68 -32.66 15.27
CA ASP A 500 -8.75 -33.33 16.00
C ASP A 500 -8.64 -33.04 17.50
N LYS A 501 -9.75 -32.65 18.11
CA LYS A 501 -9.75 -32.14 19.50
C LYS A 501 -9.49 -33.24 20.54
N ALA A 502 -9.81 -34.49 20.22
CA ALA A 502 -9.72 -35.64 21.14
C ALA A 502 -8.37 -36.36 21.04
N THR A 503 -7.93 -36.70 19.83
CA THR A 503 -6.67 -37.41 19.55
C THR A 503 -5.46 -36.50 19.45
N LYS A 504 -5.68 -35.17 19.27
CA LYS A 504 -4.66 -34.14 19.02
C LYS A 504 -3.86 -34.29 17.72
N ARG A 505 -4.18 -35.28 16.89
CA ARG A 505 -3.58 -35.49 15.55
C ARG A 505 -4.27 -34.65 14.48
N ILE A 506 -3.66 -34.57 13.30
CA ILE A 506 -4.31 -33.97 12.13
C ILE A 506 -5.31 -34.98 11.54
N ASN A 507 -6.54 -34.53 11.28
CA ASN A 507 -7.48 -35.26 10.45
C ASN A 507 -7.06 -35.09 8.97
N ILE A 508 -6.21 -36.02 8.52
CA ILE A 508 -5.60 -36.00 7.19
C ILE A 508 -6.66 -35.95 6.09
N GLY A 509 -7.74 -36.74 6.21
CA GLY A 509 -8.80 -36.76 5.20
C GLY A 509 -9.60 -35.45 5.09
N ASP A 510 -9.81 -34.73 6.21
CA ASP A 510 -10.42 -33.39 6.17
C ASP A 510 -9.50 -32.39 5.47
N TYR A 511 -8.18 -32.51 5.72
CA TYR A 511 -7.16 -31.67 5.10
C TYR A 511 -7.06 -31.93 3.59
N GLU A 512 -6.93 -33.19 3.16
CA GLU A 512 -6.88 -33.57 1.74
C GLU A 512 -8.15 -33.15 0.98
N HIS A 513 -9.32 -33.30 1.60
CA HIS A 513 -10.59 -32.83 1.04
C HIS A 513 -10.61 -31.30 0.86
N ALA A 514 -10.19 -30.54 1.87
CA ALA A 514 -10.08 -29.09 1.75
C ALA A 514 -9.06 -28.67 0.66
N VAL A 515 -7.89 -29.30 0.60
CA VAL A 515 -6.89 -29.07 -0.45
C VAL A 515 -7.47 -29.32 -1.85
N ARG A 516 -8.18 -30.44 -2.03
CA ARG A 516 -8.87 -30.78 -3.28
C ARG A 516 -9.88 -29.72 -3.69
N LEU A 517 -10.82 -29.36 -2.82
CA LEU A 517 -11.86 -28.38 -3.14
C LEU A 517 -11.27 -27.00 -3.44
N TRP A 518 -10.26 -26.56 -2.70
CA TRP A 518 -9.64 -25.26 -2.92
C TRP A 518 -8.74 -25.19 -4.15
N THR A 519 -8.16 -26.31 -4.58
CA THR A 519 -7.52 -26.40 -5.91
C THR A 519 -8.53 -26.09 -7.02
N VAL A 520 -9.74 -26.63 -6.93
CA VAL A 520 -10.83 -26.37 -7.90
C VAL A 520 -11.31 -24.92 -7.83
N VAL A 521 -11.46 -24.34 -6.63
CA VAL A 521 -11.81 -22.90 -6.46
C VAL A 521 -10.78 -22.00 -7.14
N LEU A 522 -9.49 -22.28 -6.96
CA LEU A 522 -8.43 -21.48 -7.55
C LEU A 522 -8.40 -21.63 -9.08
N GLU A 523 -8.59 -22.83 -9.62
CA GLU A 523 -8.68 -23.07 -11.08
C GLU A 523 -9.90 -22.36 -11.72
N ILE A 524 -11.08 -22.45 -11.10
CA ILE A 524 -12.26 -21.70 -11.56
C ILE A 524 -12.00 -20.18 -11.51
N SER A 525 -11.26 -19.72 -10.50
CA SER A 525 -10.91 -18.31 -10.33
C SER A 525 -9.96 -17.78 -11.39
N VAL A 526 -9.13 -18.62 -12.04
CA VAL A 526 -8.39 -18.26 -13.27
C VAL A 526 -9.38 -18.04 -14.41
N MET A 527 -10.32 -18.97 -14.59
CA MET A 527 -11.27 -18.97 -15.70
C MET A 527 -12.22 -17.75 -15.71
N MET A 528 -12.69 -17.30 -14.54
CA MET A 528 -13.64 -16.19 -14.44
C MET A 528 -13.00 -14.79 -14.45
N ALA A 529 -11.67 -14.69 -14.39
CA ALA A 529 -10.99 -13.43 -14.09
C ALA A 529 -10.78 -12.49 -15.28
N GLN A 530 -10.62 -11.20 -14.97
CA GLN A 530 -10.05 -10.19 -15.86
C GLN A 530 -8.73 -9.60 -15.33
N PHE A 531 -7.90 -9.10 -16.25
CA PHE A 531 -6.50 -8.71 -16.06
C PHE A 531 -6.20 -7.35 -16.70
N PRO A 532 -5.20 -6.58 -16.25
CA PRO A 532 -5.02 -5.17 -16.62
C PRO A 532 -4.39 -4.95 -18.02
N SER A 533 -3.94 -6.01 -18.70
CA SER A 533 -3.33 -5.98 -20.03
C SER A 533 -3.68 -7.25 -20.80
N LYS A 534 -3.52 -7.20 -22.14
CA LYS A 534 -3.72 -8.33 -23.05
C LYS A 534 -2.84 -9.52 -22.66
N ARG A 535 -1.52 -9.27 -22.55
CA ARG A 535 -0.51 -10.31 -22.31
C ARG A 535 -0.74 -11.07 -21.01
N ILE A 536 -1.15 -10.37 -19.95
CA ILE A 536 -1.43 -10.99 -18.66
C ILE A 536 -2.70 -11.87 -18.74
N ALA A 537 -3.72 -11.46 -19.50
CA ALA A 537 -4.90 -12.29 -19.71
C ALA A 537 -4.57 -13.56 -20.50
N GLU A 538 -3.79 -13.45 -21.58
CA GLU A 538 -3.31 -14.59 -22.38
C GLU A 538 -2.51 -15.57 -21.52
N LEU A 539 -1.38 -15.14 -20.95
CA LEU A 539 -0.45 -16.05 -20.28
C LEU A 539 -1.04 -16.65 -18.99
N SER A 540 -1.87 -15.90 -18.26
CA SER A 540 -2.54 -16.44 -17.07
C SER A 540 -3.55 -17.53 -17.45
N TYR A 541 -4.20 -17.44 -18.61
CA TYR A 541 -5.07 -18.49 -19.15
C TYR A 541 -4.28 -19.67 -19.74
N GLU A 542 -3.14 -19.40 -20.39
CA GLU A 542 -2.29 -20.43 -21.01
C GLU A 542 -1.53 -21.31 -20.00
N TYR A 543 -1.18 -20.78 -18.83
CA TYR A 543 -0.41 -21.49 -17.78
C TYR A 543 -1.19 -21.83 -16.51
N ARG A 544 -2.28 -21.10 -16.22
CA ARG A 544 -3.25 -21.41 -15.17
C ARG A 544 -2.62 -21.59 -13.77
N THR A 545 -1.80 -20.64 -13.37
CA THR A 545 -0.97 -20.70 -12.15
C THR A 545 -1.75 -20.39 -10.88
N LEU A 546 -1.80 -21.36 -9.95
CA LEU A 546 -2.46 -21.25 -8.65
C LEU A 546 -1.43 -21.14 -7.52
N GLY A 547 -1.89 -20.70 -6.34
CA GLY A 547 -1.09 -20.66 -5.12
C GLY A 547 -1.89 -21.03 -3.87
N LEU A 548 -2.21 -22.32 -3.71
CA LEU A 548 -2.69 -22.83 -2.43
C LEU A 548 -1.54 -22.92 -1.42
N GLY A 549 -1.78 -22.43 -0.21
CA GLY A 549 -0.87 -22.52 0.92
C GLY A 549 -1.60 -22.88 2.20
N TYR A 550 -0.90 -22.68 3.32
CA TYR A 550 -1.47 -22.81 4.66
C TYR A 550 -1.04 -21.65 5.55
N ALA A 551 -1.69 -21.55 6.71
CA ALA A 551 -1.36 -20.67 7.81
C ALA A 551 -1.36 -21.46 9.13
N ASN A 552 -0.87 -20.82 10.18
CA ASN A 552 -0.95 -21.27 11.56
C ASN A 552 -0.12 -22.51 11.94
N ILE A 553 0.98 -22.80 11.23
CA ILE A 553 1.87 -23.92 11.59
C ILE A 553 2.52 -23.72 12.97
N GLY A 554 2.95 -22.49 13.31
CA GLY A 554 3.54 -22.20 14.61
C GLY A 554 2.56 -22.41 15.77
N GLY A 555 1.31 -21.99 15.60
CA GLY A 555 0.22 -22.23 16.56
C GLY A 555 -0.17 -23.71 16.67
N LEU A 556 -0.16 -24.45 15.55
CA LEU A 556 -0.35 -25.90 15.55
C LEU A 556 0.75 -26.61 16.36
N LEU A 557 2.02 -26.28 16.12
CA LEU A 557 3.16 -26.89 16.78
C LEU A 557 3.16 -26.55 18.29
N MET A 558 3.04 -25.27 18.63
CA MET A 558 2.97 -24.79 20.01
C MET A 558 1.82 -25.46 20.78
N SER A 559 0.58 -25.42 20.26
CA SER A 559 -0.58 -26.06 20.89
C SER A 559 -0.47 -27.60 20.99
N SER A 560 0.47 -28.21 20.27
CA SER A 560 0.77 -29.64 20.31
C SER A 560 1.94 -29.97 21.25
N GLY A 561 2.52 -28.97 21.93
CA GLY A 561 3.66 -29.15 22.82
C GLY A 561 4.99 -29.36 22.08
N ILE A 562 5.07 -29.02 20.79
CA ILE A 562 6.25 -29.27 19.95
C ILE A 562 7.01 -27.94 19.72
N PRO A 563 8.29 -27.84 20.09
CA PRO A 563 9.13 -26.68 19.78
C PRO A 563 9.22 -26.42 18.28
N TYR A 564 9.12 -25.16 17.84
CA TYR A 564 9.21 -24.81 16.43
C TYR A 564 10.59 -25.16 15.84
N ASP A 565 11.67 -24.95 16.60
CA ASP A 565 13.01 -25.46 16.26
C ASP A 565 13.20 -26.90 16.75
N SER A 566 12.54 -27.85 16.09
CA SER A 566 12.71 -29.28 16.36
C SER A 566 12.73 -30.11 15.07
N ALA A 567 13.24 -31.33 15.16
CA ALA A 567 13.22 -32.30 14.07
C ALA A 567 11.78 -32.67 13.71
N GLU A 568 10.98 -32.93 14.74
CA GLU A 568 9.57 -33.26 14.71
C GLU A 568 8.74 -32.18 14.03
N ALA A 569 8.96 -30.90 14.39
CA ALA A 569 8.28 -29.78 13.76
C ALA A 569 8.58 -29.66 12.26
N ARG A 570 9.86 -29.82 11.89
CA ARG A 570 10.29 -29.80 10.48
C ARG A 570 9.69 -30.97 9.69
N ALA A 571 9.64 -32.17 10.27
CA ALA A 571 9.04 -33.34 9.65
C ALA A 571 7.52 -33.20 9.47
N ILE A 572 6.80 -32.65 10.46
CA ILE A 572 5.36 -32.34 10.35
C ILE A 572 5.11 -31.28 9.27
N ALA A 573 5.85 -30.18 9.28
CA ALA A 573 5.71 -29.12 8.29
C ALA A 573 6.00 -29.62 6.87
N GLY A 574 7.07 -30.41 6.70
CA GLY A 574 7.41 -31.06 5.44
C GLY A 574 6.29 -31.98 4.95
N SER A 575 5.77 -32.88 5.79
CA SER A 575 4.68 -33.79 5.41
C SER A 575 3.37 -33.06 5.06
N LEU A 576 2.96 -32.05 5.84
CA LEU A 576 1.76 -31.24 5.52
C LEU A 576 1.92 -30.53 4.16
N THR A 577 3.09 -29.94 3.92
CA THR A 577 3.40 -29.26 2.64
C THR A 577 3.41 -30.25 1.47
N ALA A 578 3.98 -31.44 1.67
CA ALA A 578 4.02 -32.50 0.67
C ALA A 578 2.61 -33.02 0.32
N ILE A 579 1.76 -33.28 1.32
CA ILE A 579 0.36 -33.66 1.10
C ILE A 579 -0.37 -32.57 0.33
N MET A 580 -0.28 -31.31 0.77
CA MET A 580 -0.95 -30.18 0.13
C MET A 580 -0.62 -30.09 -1.36
N THR A 581 0.66 -29.98 -1.72
CA THR A 581 1.04 -29.80 -3.13
C THR A 581 0.84 -31.07 -3.96
N GLY A 582 1.07 -32.27 -3.39
CA GLY A 582 0.81 -33.53 -4.07
C GLY A 582 -0.67 -33.70 -4.41
N ILE A 583 -1.58 -33.44 -3.47
CA ILE A 583 -3.03 -33.49 -3.71
C ILE A 583 -3.48 -32.36 -4.65
N CYS A 584 -2.87 -31.17 -4.62
CA CYS A 584 -3.11 -30.14 -5.64
C CYS A 584 -2.76 -30.64 -7.05
N TYR A 585 -1.57 -31.20 -7.27
CA TYR A 585 -1.17 -31.70 -8.59
C TYR A 585 -1.97 -32.93 -9.03
N ALA A 586 -2.30 -33.84 -8.12
CA ALA A 586 -3.22 -34.95 -8.40
C ALA A 586 -4.60 -34.43 -8.83
N THR A 587 -5.17 -33.47 -8.10
CA THR A 587 -6.46 -32.83 -8.46
C THR A 587 -6.37 -32.08 -9.79
N SER A 588 -5.23 -31.43 -10.08
CA SER A 588 -4.97 -30.77 -11.36
C SER A 588 -4.89 -31.77 -12.53
N ALA A 589 -4.32 -32.96 -12.32
CA ALA A 589 -4.31 -34.03 -13.31
C ALA A 589 -5.69 -34.69 -13.49
N GLU A 590 -6.49 -34.83 -12.42
CA GLU A 590 -7.90 -35.26 -12.53
C GLU A 590 -8.74 -34.25 -13.34
N MET A 591 -8.55 -32.95 -13.13
CA MET A 591 -9.22 -31.93 -13.96
C MET A 591 -8.72 -31.96 -15.42
N ALA A 592 -7.44 -32.26 -15.65
CA ALA A 592 -6.89 -32.39 -17.01
C ALA A 592 -7.46 -33.60 -17.78
N ALA A 593 -7.88 -34.66 -17.09
CA ALA A 593 -8.52 -35.81 -17.72
C ALA A 593 -9.85 -35.49 -18.40
N GLU A 594 -10.60 -34.51 -17.87
CA GLU A 594 -11.92 -34.10 -18.35
C GLU A 594 -11.86 -32.82 -19.22
N LEU A 595 -11.05 -31.82 -18.80
CA LEU A 595 -11.01 -30.48 -19.40
C LEU A 595 -9.76 -30.23 -20.27
N GLY A 596 -8.85 -31.21 -20.35
CA GLY A 596 -7.53 -31.08 -20.96
C GLY A 596 -6.50 -30.36 -20.05
N PRO A 597 -5.20 -30.61 -20.25
CA PRO A 597 -4.14 -29.90 -19.52
C PRO A 597 -4.09 -28.40 -19.86
N PHE A 598 -3.25 -27.61 -19.19
CA PHE A 598 -3.04 -26.21 -19.59
C PHE A 598 -2.50 -26.11 -21.02
N PRO A 599 -2.89 -25.10 -21.83
CA PRO A 599 -2.50 -24.99 -23.24
C PRO A 599 -1.01 -25.21 -23.53
N ASN A 600 -0.11 -24.61 -22.74
CA ASN A 600 1.34 -24.75 -22.91
C ASN A 600 1.94 -26.01 -22.24
N PHE A 601 1.15 -27.02 -21.89
CA PHE A 601 1.67 -28.25 -21.26
C PHE A 601 2.53 -29.08 -22.23
N ALA A 602 2.10 -29.26 -23.47
CA ALA A 602 2.79 -30.10 -24.45
C ALA A 602 4.30 -29.78 -24.63
N PRO A 603 4.72 -28.50 -24.88
CA PRO A 603 6.14 -28.16 -24.97
C PRO A 603 6.90 -28.25 -23.63
N ASN A 604 6.18 -28.30 -22.51
CA ASN A 604 6.75 -28.32 -21.16
C ASN A 604 6.67 -29.69 -20.46
N ARG A 605 6.04 -30.70 -21.08
CA ARG A 605 5.70 -32.01 -20.47
C ARG A 605 6.88 -32.64 -19.71
N GLU A 606 8.02 -32.77 -20.37
CA GLU A 606 9.19 -33.43 -19.76
C GLU A 606 9.81 -32.61 -18.63
N SER A 607 9.82 -31.28 -18.75
CA SER A 607 10.30 -30.37 -17.69
C SER A 607 9.39 -30.41 -16.47
N MET A 608 8.07 -30.46 -16.69
CA MET A 608 7.10 -30.58 -15.61
C MET A 608 7.18 -31.95 -14.93
N LEU A 609 7.19 -33.05 -15.68
CA LEU A 609 7.30 -34.40 -15.11
C LEU A 609 8.64 -34.60 -14.36
N ARG A 610 9.75 -34.02 -14.85
CA ARG A 610 11.03 -33.95 -14.11
C ARG A 610 10.85 -33.30 -12.74
N VAL A 611 10.18 -32.14 -12.68
CA VAL A 611 9.93 -31.41 -11.42
C VAL A 611 9.03 -32.22 -10.48
N ILE A 612 7.98 -32.87 -11.00
CA ILE A 612 7.11 -33.76 -10.19
C ILE A 612 7.89 -34.98 -9.66
N ARG A 613 8.77 -35.59 -10.46
CA ARG A 613 9.66 -36.66 -10.00
C ARG A 613 10.62 -36.17 -8.90
N ASN A 614 11.18 -34.97 -9.02
CA ASN A 614 12.03 -34.38 -7.98
C ASN A 614 11.26 -34.13 -6.67
N HIS A 615 10.04 -33.56 -6.74
CA HIS A 615 9.17 -33.43 -5.56
C HIS A 615 8.87 -34.79 -4.92
N ARG A 616 8.59 -35.82 -5.73
CA ARG A 616 8.36 -37.19 -5.27
C ARG A 616 9.60 -37.80 -4.58
N ARG A 617 10.80 -37.62 -5.13
CA ARG A 617 12.06 -38.08 -4.49
C ARG A 617 12.26 -37.45 -3.11
N ALA A 618 12.04 -36.14 -2.99
CA ALA A 618 12.07 -35.45 -1.70
C ALA A 618 11.02 -36.01 -0.72
N ALA A 619 9.81 -36.33 -1.20
CA ALA A 619 8.74 -36.89 -0.38
C ALA A 619 9.02 -38.34 0.06
N TYR A 620 9.82 -39.07 -0.71
CA TYR A 620 10.35 -40.40 -0.36
C TYR A 620 11.59 -40.35 0.56
N GLY A 621 12.14 -39.17 0.83
CA GLY A 621 13.31 -38.99 1.71
C GLY A 621 14.66 -39.21 1.01
N GLU A 622 14.69 -39.20 -0.32
CA GLU A 622 15.93 -39.38 -1.10
C GLU A 622 16.83 -38.14 -0.99
N THR A 623 18.08 -38.30 -0.58
CA THR A 623 19.04 -37.18 -0.39
C THR A 623 19.91 -36.88 -1.61
N SER A 624 19.75 -37.63 -2.70
CA SER A 624 20.50 -37.47 -3.95
C SER A 624 19.74 -38.14 -5.10
N GLY A 625 20.20 -37.95 -6.34
CA GLY A 625 19.55 -38.54 -7.53
C GLY A 625 18.45 -37.66 -8.15
N TYR A 626 18.39 -36.39 -7.76
CA TYR A 626 17.51 -35.40 -8.38
C TYR A 626 17.90 -35.12 -9.84
N GLU A 627 16.90 -34.91 -10.70
CA GLU A 627 17.10 -34.61 -12.11
C GLU A 627 17.32 -33.11 -12.32
N ALA A 628 18.54 -32.74 -12.75
CA ALA A 628 18.90 -31.39 -13.17
C ALA A 628 18.58 -30.28 -12.15
N LEU A 629 18.98 -30.51 -10.89
CA LEU A 629 19.09 -29.48 -9.86
C LEU A 629 20.56 -29.14 -9.63
N SER A 630 20.87 -27.87 -9.39
CA SER A 630 22.22 -27.38 -9.08
C SER A 630 22.58 -27.54 -7.60
N ILE A 631 21.55 -27.60 -6.74
CA ILE A 631 21.61 -27.81 -5.28
C ILE A 631 20.54 -28.85 -4.93
N ASP A 632 20.94 -29.94 -4.28
CA ASP A 632 19.99 -30.94 -3.77
C ASP A 632 19.18 -30.37 -2.60
N PRO A 633 17.85 -30.58 -2.54
CA PRO A 633 16.98 -30.02 -1.50
C PRO A 633 17.02 -30.84 -0.19
N VAL A 634 16.49 -30.26 0.88
CA VAL A 634 16.28 -30.98 2.16
C VAL A 634 15.10 -31.96 2.02
N ALA A 635 15.39 -33.26 1.96
CA ALA A 635 14.37 -34.31 1.81
C ALA A 635 13.57 -34.56 3.12
N LEU A 636 12.41 -35.22 3.00
CA LEU A 636 11.54 -35.53 4.14
C LEU A 636 12.12 -36.65 5.02
N ILE A 637 12.47 -36.31 6.26
CA ILE A 637 12.99 -37.27 7.24
C ILE A 637 11.83 -37.96 7.97
N HIS A 638 11.40 -39.10 7.43
CA HIS A 638 10.23 -39.84 7.90
C HIS A 638 10.29 -40.28 9.36
N SER A 639 11.48 -40.69 9.83
CA SER A 639 11.70 -41.16 11.20
C SER A 639 11.57 -40.07 12.26
N GLU A 640 11.64 -38.80 11.85
CA GLU A 640 11.46 -37.65 12.74
C GLU A 640 9.98 -37.23 12.84
N ASN A 641 9.09 -37.74 11.98
CA ASN A 641 7.67 -37.41 12.07
C ASN A 641 6.99 -38.26 13.17
N PRO A 642 6.41 -37.66 14.24
CA PRO A 642 5.70 -38.42 15.27
C PRO A 642 4.38 -39.04 14.76
N ASP A 643 3.84 -38.57 13.63
CA ASP A 643 2.68 -39.15 12.97
C ASP A 643 3.08 -39.83 11.65
N GLN A 644 3.32 -41.15 11.72
CA GLN A 644 3.76 -41.93 10.56
C GLN A 644 2.70 -42.02 9.45
N ASP A 645 1.41 -41.85 9.78
CA ASP A 645 0.34 -41.82 8.78
C ASP A 645 0.46 -40.56 7.91
N LEU A 646 0.83 -39.42 8.52
CA LEU A 646 1.09 -38.17 7.82
C LEU A 646 2.27 -38.29 6.83
N ALA A 647 3.34 -38.99 7.24
CA ALA A 647 4.48 -39.27 6.36
C ALA A 647 4.15 -40.31 5.25
N ALA A 648 3.24 -41.25 5.50
CA ALA A 648 2.75 -42.18 4.49
C ALA A 648 1.88 -41.47 3.43
N HIS A 649 0.95 -40.63 3.86
CA HIS A 649 0.11 -39.82 2.97
C HIS A 649 0.93 -38.83 2.13
N ALA A 650 2.00 -38.24 2.68
CA ALA A 650 2.93 -37.40 1.92
C ALA A 650 3.50 -38.10 0.67
N LYS A 651 3.92 -39.37 0.79
CA LYS A 651 4.36 -40.17 -0.38
C LYS A 651 3.21 -40.48 -1.33
N SER A 652 2.09 -40.97 -0.80
CA SER A 652 0.91 -41.34 -1.59
C SER A 652 0.36 -40.18 -2.43
N ALA A 653 0.41 -38.95 -1.92
CA ALA A 653 0.00 -37.75 -2.65
C ALA A 653 0.86 -37.51 -3.90
N TRP A 654 2.19 -37.70 -3.80
CA TRP A 654 3.11 -37.53 -4.92
C TRP A 654 3.15 -38.72 -5.89
N ASP A 655 2.93 -39.94 -5.41
CA ASP A 655 2.69 -41.11 -6.26
C ASP A 655 1.48 -40.88 -7.17
N LYS A 656 0.34 -40.49 -6.56
CA LYS A 656 -0.90 -40.19 -7.31
C LYS A 656 -0.73 -39.01 -8.26
N ALA A 657 -0.01 -37.96 -7.84
CA ALA A 657 0.26 -36.80 -8.69
C ALA A 657 1.08 -37.16 -9.94
N LEU A 658 2.08 -38.05 -9.80
CA LEU A 658 2.89 -38.52 -10.92
C LEU A 658 2.08 -39.46 -11.84
N GLU A 659 1.44 -40.48 -11.28
CA GLU A 659 0.66 -41.48 -12.04
C GLU A 659 -0.41 -40.82 -12.94
N LEU A 660 -1.21 -39.92 -12.36
CA LEU A 660 -2.26 -39.22 -13.10
C LEU A 660 -1.68 -38.22 -14.10
N GLY A 661 -0.61 -37.52 -13.74
CA GLY A 661 0.01 -36.52 -14.60
C GLY A 661 0.76 -37.09 -15.80
N GLU A 662 1.37 -38.26 -15.68
CA GLU A 662 1.96 -38.97 -16.83
C GLU A 662 0.91 -39.36 -17.86
N LYS A 663 -0.30 -39.74 -17.38
CA LYS A 663 -1.43 -40.24 -18.16
C LYS A 663 -2.30 -39.14 -18.77
N HIS A 664 -2.57 -38.05 -18.03
CA HIS A 664 -3.53 -37.01 -18.39
C HIS A 664 -2.91 -35.61 -18.58
N GLY A 665 -1.65 -35.42 -18.18
CA GLY A 665 -1.07 -34.09 -18.01
C GLY A 665 -1.62 -33.38 -16.77
N TYR A 666 -1.39 -32.07 -16.68
CA TYR A 666 -1.84 -31.24 -15.56
C TYR A 666 -2.63 -30.04 -16.07
N ARG A 667 -3.67 -29.64 -15.33
CA ARG A 667 -4.47 -28.45 -15.64
C ARG A 667 -3.77 -27.14 -15.29
N ASN A 668 -2.73 -27.18 -14.44
CA ASN A 668 -2.10 -26.01 -13.85
C ASN A 668 -0.58 -26.15 -13.82
N ALA A 669 0.17 -25.17 -14.35
CA ALA A 669 1.63 -25.22 -14.38
C ALA A 669 2.28 -25.10 -12.99
N GLN A 670 1.65 -24.34 -12.09
CA GLN A 670 2.02 -24.13 -10.69
C GLN A 670 0.75 -24.22 -9.84
N VAL A 671 0.83 -24.78 -8.63
CA VAL A 671 -0.36 -25.00 -7.77
C VAL A 671 -0.25 -24.46 -6.35
N SER A 672 0.95 -24.24 -5.84
CA SER A 672 1.20 -24.00 -4.41
C SER A 672 2.27 -22.95 -4.13
N VAL A 673 2.03 -22.17 -3.07
CA VAL A 673 2.94 -21.16 -2.51
C VAL A 673 2.72 -21.10 -0.99
N ILE A 674 3.65 -20.54 -0.22
CA ILE A 674 3.35 -20.12 1.15
C ILE A 674 3.37 -18.59 1.22
N ALA A 675 2.19 -18.00 1.32
CA ALA A 675 1.98 -16.55 1.41
C ALA A 675 2.08 -16.06 2.86
N PRO A 676 2.35 -14.75 3.11
CA PRO A 676 2.51 -14.24 4.47
C PRO A 676 1.17 -14.04 5.21
N THR A 677 0.02 -14.23 4.56
CA THR A 677 -1.34 -14.28 5.14
C THR A 677 -1.81 -13.09 6.01
N GLY A 678 -1.07 -11.99 6.13
CA GLY A 678 -1.19 -11.02 7.24
C GLY A 678 -2.56 -10.36 7.54
N THR A 679 -3.51 -10.31 6.60
CA THR A 679 -4.92 -9.93 6.92
C THR A 679 -5.85 -11.14 6.98
N ILE A 680 -5.60 -12.20 6.19
CA ILE A 680 -6.47 -13.38 6.17
C ILE A 680 -6.24 -14.30 7.39
N GLY A 681 -5.04 -14.31 7.96
CA GLY A 681 -4.78 -14.97 9.25
C GLY A 681 -5.61 -14.37 10.37
N LEU A 682 -5.81 -13.04 10.39
CA LEU A 682 -6.64 -12.36 11.38
C LEU A 682 -8.14 -12.69 11.23
N VAL A 683 -8.66 -12.82 10.01
CA VAL A 683 -10.07 -13.24 9.82
C VAL A 683 -10.28 -14.74 10.09
N MET A 684 -9.21 -15.53 10.02
CA MET A 684 -9.22 -16.96 10.39
C MET A 684 -8.87 -17.22 11.87
N ASP A 685 -8.68 -16.18 12.70
CA ASP A 685 -8.21 -16.31 14.09
C ASP A 685 -6.93 -17.16 14.25
N CYS A 686 -5.99 -17.03 13.31
CA CYS A 686 -4.68 -17.68 13.40
C CYS A 686 -3.75 -16.93 14.36
N ASP A 687 -3.13 -17.65 15.31
CA ASP A 687 -2.06 -17.10 16.17
C ASP A 687 -0.80 -16.74 15.35
N THR A 688 -0.51 -17.57 14.33
CA THR A 688 0.70 -17.47 13.49
C THR A 688 0.35 -17.43 12.00
N THR A 689 1.14 -16.70 11.22
CA THR A 689 0.83 -16.38 9.82
C THR A 689 1.66 -17.20 8.83
N GLY A 690 1.04 -17.84 7.84
CA GLY A 690 1.79 -18.63 6.85
C GLY A 690 2.60 -19.76 7.51
N ILE A 691 3.91 -19.78 7.23
CA ILE A 691 4.91 -20.63 7.88
C ILE A 691 5.63 -19.93 9.07
N GLU A 692 5.32 -18.67 9.37
CA GLU A 692 5.93 -17.93 10.49
C GLU A 692 5.72 -18.67 11.83
N PRO A 693 6.71 -18.64 12.75
CA PRO A 693 6.45 -18.90 14.16
C PRO A 693 5.67 -17.72 14.76
N ASP A 694 5.41 -17.79 16.06
CA ASP A 694 4.84 -16.63 16.73
C ASP A 694 5.87 -15.49 16.87
N PHE A 695 5.43 -14.24 16.70
CA PHE A 695 6.33 -13.07 16.74
C PHE A 695 6.78 -12.75 18.17
N ALA A 696 5.83 -12.78 19.10
CA ALA A 696 5.97 -12.68 20.55
C ALA A 696 4.64 -13.14 21.17
N LEU A 697 4.66 -13.71 22.38
CA LEU A 697 3.45 -14.28 23.03
C LEU A 697 2.38 -13.22 23.35
N VAL A 698 2.83 -11.99 23.62
CA VAL A 698 2.01 -10.78 23.73
C VAL A 698 2.58 -9.76 22.77
N LYS A 699 1.76 -9.19 21.90
CA LYS A 699 2.18 -8.26 20.83
C LYS A 699 1.41 -6.96 20.90
N PHE A 700 2.07 -5.85 20.55
CA PHE A 700 1.42 -4.56 20.37
C PHE A 700 1.42 -4.17 18.90
N LYS A 701 0.23 -3.92 18.36
CA LYS A 701 0.04 -3.49 16.98
C LYS A 701 -0.39 -2.02 16.95
N LYS A 702 0.45 -1.15 16.39
CA LYS A 702 0.12 0.27 16.17
C LYS A 702 -0.99 0.38 15.10
N LEU A 703 -1.99 1.22 15.36
CA LEU A 703 -3.08 1.49 14.42
C LEU A 703 -2.74 2.70 13.53
N ALA A 704 -3.27 2.73 12.31
CA ALA A 704 -3.16 3.90 11.45
C ALA A 704 -4.06 5.02 12.02
N GLY A 705 -3.46 6.17 12.34
CA GLY A 705 -4.09 7.22 13.16
C GLY A 705 -3.70 7.22 14.65
N GLY A 706 -2.82 6.30 15.07
CA GLY A 706 -2.29 6.24 16.44
C GLY A 706 -3.01 5.22 17.35
N GLY A 707 -2.40 4.94 18.50
CA GLY A 707 -2.86 3.93 19.48
C GLY A 707 -2.38 2.51 19.17
N TYR A 708 -2.48 1.62 20.17
CA TYR A 708 -2.02 0.23 20.12
C TYR A 708 -3.13 -0.77 20.50
N PHE A 709 -3.08 -1.96 19.91
CA PHE A 709 -3.93 -3.10 20.26
C PHE A 709 -3.08 -4.27 20.81
N LYS A 710 -3.42 -4.78 22.01
CA LYS A 710 -2.77 -5.96 22.65
C LYS A 710 -3.31 -7.24 21.99
N ILE A 711 -2.45 -8.04 21.39
CA ILE A 711 -2.76 -9.39 20.89
C ILE A 711 -2.10 -10.39 21.84
N ILE A 712 -2.87 -11.36 22.32
CA ILE A 712 -2.40 -12.44 23.22
C ILE A 712 -2.50 -13.75 22.44
N ASN A 713 -1.43 -14.56 22.46
CA ASN A 713 -1.40 -15.90 21.88
C ASN A 713 -2.40 -16.84 22.58
N ARG A 714 -3.26 -17.50 21.80
CA ARG A 714 -4.32 -18.40 22.28
C ARG A 714 -3.89 -19.87 22.33
N ALA A 715 -2.77 -20.21 21.71
CA ALA A 715 -2.17 -21.54 21.76
C ALA A 715 -1.48 -21.85 23.09
N VAL A 716 -1.00 -20.84 23.85
CA VAL A 716 -0.31 -21.05 25.14
C VAL A 716 -1.12 -21.90 26.13
N PRO A 717 -2.40 -21.62 26.44
CA PRO A 717 -3.17 -22.48 27.35
C PRO A 717 -3.42 -23.89 26.83
N GLU A 718 -3.51 -24.12 25.51
CA GLU A 718 -3.62 -25.49 24.96
C GLU A 718 -2.28 -26.24 25.01
N ALA A 719 -1.17 -25.55 24.73
CA ALA A 719 0.18 -26.08 24.85
C ALA A 719 0.43 -26.59 26.27
N LEU A 720 0.10 -25.77 27.29
CA LEU A 720 0.26 -26.16 28.69
C LEU A 720 -0.60 -27.36 29.09
N ARG A 721 -1.85 -27.46 28.59
CA ARG A 721 -2.67 -28.68 28.78
C ARG A 721 -2.02 -29.91 28.15
N THR A 722 -1.50 -29.77 26.94
CA THR A 722 -0.82 -30.87 26.21
C THR A 722 0.46 -31.32 26.93
N LEU A 723 1.17 -30.38 27.57
CA LEU A 723 2.36 -30.61 28.41
C LEU A 723 2.04 -31.12 29.83
N GLY A 724 0.76 -31.32 30.17
CA GLY A 724 0.31 -31.96 31.41
C GLY A 724 0.16 -31.05 32.63
N TYR A 725 0.10 -29.73 32.46
CA TYR A 725 -0.18 -28.80 33.57
C TYR A 725 -1.67 -28.79 33.94
N SER A 726 -1.99 -28.58 35.23
CA SER A 726 -3.39 -28.44 35.69
C SER A 726 -3.95 -27.06 35.36
N GLU A 727 -5.28 -26.92 35.23
CA GLU A 727 -5.94 -25.62 34.97
C GLU A 727 -5.54 -24.54 35.99
N SER A 728 -5.26 -24.91 37.25
CA SER A 728 -4.75 -23.99 38.27
C SER A 728 -3.32 -23.51 37.99
N GLN A 729 -2.42 -24.39 37.53
CA GLN A 729 -1.07 -23.99 37.12
C GLN A 729 -1.12 -23.14 35.86
N ILE A 730 -2.00 -23.48 34.92
CA ILE A 730 -2.21 -22.73 33.68
C ILE A 730 -2.68 -21.31 33.97
N ALA A 731 -3.66 -21.13 34.87
CA ALA A 731 -4.16 -19.81 35.24
C ALA A 731 -3.06 -18.91 35.86
N GLU A 732 -2.18 -19.48 36.70
CA GLU A 732 -1.06 -18.75 37.31
C GLU A 732 0.03 -18.40 36.27
N ILE A 733 0.31 -19.31 35.33
CA ILE A 733 1.25 -19.07 34.21
C ILE A 733 0.70 -18.02 33.23
N GLU A 734 -0.60 -18.07 32.92
CA GLU A 734 -1.28 -17.11 32.06
C GLU A 734 -1.33 -15.72 32.72
N ALA A 735 -1.67 -15.65 34.02
CA ALA A 735 -1.67 -14.40 34.77
C ALA A 735 -0.27 -13.77 34.85
N TYR A 736 0.80 -14.57 34.99
CA TYR A 736 2.17 -14.08 34.92
C TYR A 736 2.49 -13.42 33.56
N ALA A 737 2.13 -14.05 32.45
CA ALA A 737 2.42 -13.52 31.11
C ALA A 737 1.53 -12.34 30.71
N VAL A 738 0.23 -12.41 30.99
CA VAL A 738 -0.80 -11.44 30.53
C VAL A 738 -1.00 -10.27 31.51
N GLY A 739 -0.74 -10.50 32.79
CA GLY A 739 -1.00 -9.59 33.90
C GLY A 739 -2.37 -9.80 34.55
N HIS A 740 -2.47 -9.55 35.86
CA HIS A 740 -3.72 -9.64 36.60
C HIS A 740 -4.72 -8.50 36.29
N GLY A 741 -4.28 -7.42 35.62
CA GLY A 741 -5.10 -6.27 35.25
C GLY A 741 -5.62 -5.43 36.43
N ASN A 742 -5.07 -5.62 37.64
CA ASN A 742 -5.43 -4.91 38.86
C ASN A 742 -4.31 -5.00 39.92
N LEU A 743 -4.26 -4.05 40.86
CA LEU A 743 -3.21 -3.97 41.89
C LEU A 743 -3.49 -4.84 43.13
N ASN A 744 -4.55 -5.65 43.14
CA ASN A 744 -4.82 -6.51 44.29
C ASN A 744 -3.74 -7.59 44.37
N GLN A 745 -3.16 -7.75 45.56
CA GLN A 745 -2.01 -8.62 45.84
C GLN A 745 -0.70 -8.24 45.12
N ALA A 746 -0.65 -7.12 44.39
CA ALA A 746 0.58 -6.67 43.73
C ALA A 746 1.71 -6.37 44.75
N PRO A 747 2.97 -6.68 44.41
CA PRO A 747 4.11 -6.40 45.27
C PRO A 747 4.33 -4.88 45.39
N ALA A 748 4.63 -4.42 46.61
CA ALA A 748 4.89 -3.03 46.99
C ALA A 748 3.76 -2.00 46.75
N ILE A 749 3.19 -1.90 45.54
CA ILE A 749 2.10 -0.99 45.18
C ILE A 749 0.78 -1.76 45.17
N ASN A 750 -0.04 -1.61 46.20
CA ASN A 750 -1.31 -2.33 46.35
C ASN A 750 -2.32 -1.48 47.16
N PRO A 751 -3.60 -1.90 47.27
CA PRO A 751 -4.60 -1.12 47.99
C PRO A 751 -4.20 -0.68 49.40
N SER A 752 -3.43 -1.49 50.15
CA SER A 752 -2.99 -1.13 51.49
C SER A 752 -1.91 -0.04 51.49
N THR A 753 -0.91 -0.13 50.60
CA THR A 753 0.17 0.85 50.53
C THR A 753 -0.27 2.16 49.87
N LEU A 754 -1.17 2.10 48.88
CA LEU A 754 -1.79 3.29 48.27
C LEU A 754 -2.67 4.07 49.27
N LYS A 755 -3.44 3.37 50.11
CA LYS A 755 -4.20 4.00 51.20
C LYS A 755 -3.29 4.70 52.22
N ALA A 756 -2.17 4.07 52.57
CA ALA A 756 -1.15 4.68 53.44
C ALA A 756 -0.51 5.94 52.83
N LYS A 757 -0.53 6.08 51.49
CA LYS A 757 -0.10 7.28 50.74
C LYS A 757 -1.26 8.26 50.44
N GLY A 758 -2.45 8.03 50.98
CA GLY A 758 -3.59 8.98 50.93
C GLY A 758 -4.66 8.71 49.87
N LEU A 759 -4.61 7.61 49.12
CA LEU A 759 -5.69 7.26 48.19
C LEU A 759 -6.91 6.68 48.93
N THR A 760 -8.10 7.12 48.56
CA THR A 760 -9.36 6.55 49.06
C THR A 760 -9.73 5.26 48.33
N ASP A 761 -10.61 4.44 48.93
CA ASP A 761 -11.17 3.23 48.29
C ASP A 761 -11.72 3.50 46.87
N GLU A 762 -12.46 4.59 46.70
CA GLU A 762 -13.01 5.03 45.40
C GLU A 762 -11.92 5.25 44.35
N LYS A 763 -10.78 5.85 44.74
CA LYS A 763 -9.66 6.12 43.83
C LYS A 763 -8.86 4.85 43.51
N VAL A 764 -8.74 3.92 44.46
CA VAL A 764 -8.14 2.60 44.21
C VAL A 764 -9.00 1.79 43.23
N GLU A 765 -10.32 1.81 43.36
CA GLU A 765 -11.22 1.16 42.40
C GLU A 765 -11.21 1.83 41.02
N ALA A 766 -11.12 3.17 40.95
CA ALA A 766 -10.95 3.88 39.67
C ALA A 766 -9.65 3.48 38.95
N VAL A 767 -8.55 3.34 39.69
CA VAL A 767 -7.27 2.82 39.17
C VAL A 767 -7.41 1.36 38.72
N ASN A 768 -7.95 0.47 39.57
CA ASN A 768 -8.19 -0.93 39.21
C ASN A 768 -9.10 -1.11 37.99
N ALA A 769 -10.07 -0.23 37.77
CA ALA A 769 -10.92 -0.24 36.59
C ALA A 769 -10.15 0.13 35.30
N ALA A 770 -9.29 1.15 35.36
CA ALA A 770 -8.49 1.62 34.24
C ALA A 770 -7.32 0.67 33.89
N LEU A 771 -6.74 -0.02 34.88
CA LEU A 771 -5.61 -0.93 34.71
C LEU A 771 -5.91 -2.15 33.82
N LYS A 772 -7.18 -2.56 33.67
CA LYS A 772 -7.58 -3.70 32.82
C LYS A 772 -7.21 -3.54 31.34
N SER A 773 -7.07 -2.29 30.88
CA SER A 773 -6.64 -1.93 29.53
C SER A 773 -5.31 -1.19 29.49
N ALA A 774 -4.61 -1.09 30.62
CA ALA A 774 -3.34 -0.38 30.71
C ALA A 774 -2.18 -1.24 30.22
N PHE A 775 -1.24 -0.58 29.55
CA PHE A 775 -0.01 -1.20 29.05
C PHE A 775 1.18 -1.02 29.99
N ASP A 776 1.15 0.06 30.78
CA ASP A 776 2.05 0.32 31.91
C ASP A 776 1.23 0.98 33.02
N ILE A 777 1.52 0.67 34.29
CA ILE A 777 0.80 1.23 35.43
C ILE A 777 0.97 2.76 35.53
N LYS A 778 2.13 3.32 35.14
CA LYS A 778 2.42 4.77 35.21
C LYS A 778 1.35 5.58 34.48
N PHE A 779 0.90 5.11 33.31
CA PHE A 779 -0.12 5.78 32.50
C PHE A 779 -1.49 5.89 33.17
N VAL A 780 -1.79 5.09 34.20
CA VAL A 780 -3.07 5.16 34.94
C VAL A 780 -2.99 6.10 36.15
N PHE A 781 -1.79 6.38 36.67
CA PHE A 781 -1.59 7.33 37.77
C PHE A 781 -1.53 8.77 37.26
N ASN A 782 -2.62 9.23 36.63
CA ASN A 782 -2.74 10.53 35.98
C ASN A 782 -3.94 11.37 36.51
N GLN A 783 -4.02 12.63 36.09
CA GLN A 783 -5.09 13.56 36.48
C GLN A 783 -6.50 13.22 35.96
N TRP A 784 -6.63 12.41 34.91
CA TRP A 784 -7.93 11.98 34.36
C TRP A 784 -8.53 10.81 35.13
N THR A 785 -7.70 9.88 35.60
CA THR A 785 -8.12 8.75 36.45
C THR A 785 -8.33 9.17 37.91
N LEU A 786 -7.41 9.97 38.46
CA LEU A 786 -7.45 10.34 39.89
C LEU A 786 -8.17 11.68 40.15
N GLY A 787 -8.29 12.55 39.15
CA GLY A 787 -8.86 13.90 39.25
C GLY A 787 -7.82 14.95 39.66
N ALA A 788 -7.72 16.03 38.88
CA ALA A 788 -6.73 17.10 39.12
C ALA A 788 -6.83 17.71 40.54
N ASP A 789 -8.03 17.93 41.05
CA ASP A 789 -8.25 18.50 42.39
C ASP A 789 -7.66 17.60 43.49
N PHE A 790 -7.82 16.28 43.37
CA PHE A 790 -7.22 15.32 44.31
C PHE A 790 -5.68 15.35 44.26
N LEU A 791 -5.09 15.48 43.07
CA LEU A 791 -3.64 15.57 42.91
C LEU A 791 -3.06 16.87 43.50
N LYS A 792 -3.74 18.01 43.32
CA LYS A 792 -3.31 19.31 43.87
C LYS A 792 -3.53 19.40 45.38
N GLU A 793 -4.74 19.07 45.85
CA GLU A 793 -5.13 19.28 47.24
C GLU A 793 -4.58 18.21 48.19
N THR A 794 -4.53 16.94 47.77
CA THR A 794 -4.08 15.82 48.61
C THR A 794 -2.61 15.48 48.35
N LEU A 795 -2.22 15.22 47.10
CA LEU A 795 -0.86 14.78 46.75
C LEU A 795 0.14 15.92 46.46
N LYS A 796 -0.30 17.18 46.55
CA LYS A 796 0.52 18.40 46.43
C LYS A 796 1.31 18.52 45.12
N VAL A 797 0.74 18.02 44.02
CA VAL A 797 1.31 18.17 42.68
C VAL A 797 1.02 19.58 42.15
N SER A 798 2.02 20.26 41.58
CA SER A 798 1.86 21.62 41.02
C SER A 798 1.21 21.62 39.62
N ASP A 799 0.69 22.77 39.19
CA ASP A 799 0.16 22.94 37.82
C ASP A 799 1.24 22.69 36.75
N GLU A 800 2.49 23.02 37.05
CA GLU A 800 3.65 22.80 36.18
C GLU A 800 4.00 21.31 36.07
N GLN A 801 3.87 20.55 37.16
CA GLN A 801 4.04 19.09 37.16
C GLN A 801 2.88 18.37 36.47
N LEU A 802 1.63 18.85 36.63
CA LEU A 802 0.46 18.28 35.95
C LEU A 802 0.43 18.53 34.44
N THR A 803 1.18 19.53 33.97
CA THR A 803 1.35 19.83 32.54
C THR A 803 2.63 19.25 31.94
N ASP A 804 3.49 18.63 32.76
CA ASP A 804 4.67 17.91 32.30
C ASP A 804 4.34 16.44 32.02
N MET A 805 4.45 16.02 30.75
CA MET A 805 4.20 14.64 30.34
C MET A 805 5.25 13.64 30.86
N SER A 806 6.44 14.12 31.27
CA SER A 806 7.49 13.29 31.91
C SER A 806 7.32 13.13 33.42
N PHE A 807 6.30 13.74 34.03
CA PHE A 807 6.06 13.65 35.47
C PHE A 807 5.43 12.32 35.88
N SER A 808 6.23 11.47 36.54
CA SER A 808 5.76 10.22 37.16
C SER A 808 5.16 10.48 38.55
N LEU A 809 3.84 10.31 38.66
CA LEU A 809 3.15 10.45 39.94
C LEU A 809 3.56 9.37 40.96
N LEU A 810 3.94 8.17 40.50
CA LEU A 810 4.37 7.07 41.37
C LEU A 810 5.72 7.37 42.04
N ASP A 811 6.66 7.98 41.32
CA ASP A 811 7.94 8.42 41.87
C ASP A 811 7.74 9.60 42.85
N HIS A 812 6.85 10.56 42.53
CA HIS A 812 6.46 11.65 43.45
C HIS A 812 5.77 11.13 44.72
N MET A 813 5.01 10.05 44.63
CA MET A 813 4.47 9.35 45.81
C MET A 813 5.56 8.59 46.61
N GLY A 814 6.80 8.52 46.13
CA GLY A 814 7.93 7.90 46.81
C GLY A 814 7.87 6.38 46.81
N PHE A 815 7.47 5.77 45.68
CA PHE A 815 7.80 4.38 45.35
C PHE A 815 9.14 4.35 44.61
N SER A 816 9.90 3.26 44.70
CA SER A 816 11.14 3.11 43.91
C SER A 816 10.83 2.59 42.50
N LYS A 817 11.70 2.87 41.52
CA LYS A 817 11.63 2.27 40.16
C LYS A 817 11.43 0.75 40.21
N LYS A 818 12.09 0.07 41.16
CA LYS A 818 11.97 -1.38 41.37
C LYS A 818 10.59 -1.82 41.89
N ASP A 819 9.98 -1.04 42.78
CA ASP A 819 8.62 -1.30 43.27
C ASP A 819 7.58 -1.07 42.17
N ILE A 820 7.78 -0.02 41.36
CA ILE A 820 6.95 0.31 40.20
C ILE A 820 7.01 -0.84 39.19
N GLU A 821 8.19 -1.28 38.76
CA GLU A 821 8.31 -2.36 37.78
C GLU A 821 7.81 -3.72 38.32
N ALA A 822 8.02 -4.02 39.61
CA ALA A 822 7.46 -5.23 40.22
C ALA A 822 5.91 -5.23 40.22
N ALA A 823 5.28 -4.09 40.50
CA ALA A 823 3.83 -3.94 40.38
C ALA A 823 3.37 -3.93 38.91
N ASN A 824 4.17 -3.36 38.01
CA ASN A 824 3.90 -3.32 36.57
C ASN A 824 3.83 -4.72 35.97
N ILE A 825 4.81 -5.58 36.28
CA ILE A 825 4.84 -6.99 35.86
C ILE A 825 3.61 -7.74 36.39
N HIS A 826 3.21 -7.52 37.64
CA HIS A 826 1.99 -8.13 38.22
C HIS A 826 0.71 -7.69 37.48
N VAL A 827 0.60 -6.41 37.15
CA VAL A 827 -0.63 -5.82 36.59
C VAL A 827 -0.74 -6.00 35.08
N CYS A 828 0.30 -5.64 34.34
CA CYS A 828 0.33 -5.58 32.87
C CYS A 828 0.94 -6.84 32.22
N GLY A 829 1.58 -7.68 33.04
CA GLY A 829 2.17 -8.97 32.67
C GLY A 829 3.67 -8.88 32.39
N ALA A 830 4.38 -9.98 32.65
CA ALA A 830 5.78 -10.16 32.24
C ALA A 830 5.94 -10.23 30.71
N MET A 831 4.86 -10.52 29.98
CA MET A 831 4.78 -10.74 28.52
C MET A 831 5.60 -11.93 27.98
N THR A 832 6.43 -12.54 28.82
CA THR A 832 7.13 -13.82 28.61
C THR A 832 6.60 -14.90 29.55
N LEU A 833 6.97 -16.14 29.27
CA LEU A 833 6.80 -17.31 30.14
C LEU A 833 8.09 -17.68 30.89
N GLU A 834 9.21 -17.03 30.57
CA GLU A 834 10.47 -17.21 31.29
C GLU A 834 10.32 -16.75 32.75
N GLY A 835 10.57 -17.65 33.71
CA GLY A 835 10.38 -17.36 35.14
C GLY A 835 8.93 -17.48 35.64
N ALA A 836 7.98 -17.87 34.78
CA ALA A 836 6.60 -18.13 35.19
C ALA A 836 6.52 -19.22 36.28
N PRO A 837 5.62 -19.10 37.28
CA PRO A 837 5.47 -20.09 38.34
C PRO A 837 5.04 -21.44 37.76
N PHE A 838 5.47 -22.54 38.39
CA PHE A 838 5.21 -23.94 37.97
C PHE A 838 5.80 -24.39 36.62
N LEU A 839 6.12 -23.46 35.70
CA LEU A 839 6.62 -23.80 34.38
C LEU A 839 8.02 -24.43 34.46
N LYS A 840 8.15 -25.64 33.91
CA LYS A 840 9.44 -26.34 33.82
C LYS A 840 10.31 -25.74 32.71
N ALA A 841 11.60 -25.61 32.98
CA ALA A 841 12.59 -25.13 32.00
C ALA A 841 12.65 -26.00 30.72
N GLU A 842 12.44 -27.31 30.84
CA GLU A 842 12.41 -28.25 29.70
C GLU A 842 11.27 -27.98 28.69
N HIS A 843 10.22 -27.27 29.12
CA HIS A 843 9.07 -26.90 28.30
C HIS A 843 9.18 -25.52 27.65
N LEU A 844 10.17 -24.68 28.03
CA LEU A 844 10.35 -23.34 27.46
C LEU A 844 10.51 -23.32 25.92
N PRO A 845 11.23 -24.25 25.26
CA PRO A 845 11.39 -24.23 23.80
C PRO A 845 10.09 -24.33 22.98
N VAL A 846 8.99 -24.81 23.59
CA VAL A 846 7.65 -24.82 22.95
C VAL A 846 7.13 -23.40 22.71
N PHE A 847 7.60 -22.44 23.50
CA PHE A 847 7.13 -21.05 23.53
C PHE A 847 8.11 -20.04 22.95
N ASP A 848 9.22 -20.49 22.37
CA ASP A 848 10.20 -19.61 21.73
C ASP A 848 9.56 -18.90 20.51
N CYS A 849 9.62 -17.58 20.51
CA CYS A 849 9.08 -16.71 19.45
C CYS A 849 10.18 -16.20 18.52
N ALA A 850 9.80 -15.53 17.43
CA ALA A 850 10.73 -14.93 16.48
C ALA A 850 11.62 -13.83 17.09
N ASN A 851 11.17 -13.19 18.18
CA ASN A 851 11.91 -12.19 18.93
C ASN A 851 11.75 -12.43 20.44
N PRO A 852 12.62 -11.86 21.30
CA PRO A 852 12.44 -11.87 22.74
C PRO A 852 11.06 -11.33 23.15
N CYS A 853 10.42 -11.96 24.13
CA CYS A 853 9.09 -11.58 24.61
C CYS A 853 9.16 -10.65 25.82
N GLY A 854 8.53 -9.48 25.74
CA GLY A 854 8.51 -8.51 26.85
C GLY A 854 9.89 -7.87 27.15
N LYS A 855 9.98 -7.14 28.25
CA LYS A 855 11.24 -6.50 28.70
C LYS A 855 12.27 -7.49 29.27
N ILE A 856 11.80 -8.56 29.91
CA ILE A 856 12.66 -9.49 30.69
C ILE A 856 12.97 -10.81 29.97
N GLY A 857 12.29 -11.09 28.85
CA GLY A 857 12.53 -12.30 28.06
C GLY A 857 13.89 -12.27 27.36
N LYS A 858 14.52 -13.44 27.27
CA LYS A 858 15.85 -13.63 26.67
C LYS A 858 15.85 -14.72 25.60
N ARG A 859 14.80 -15.55 25.53
CA ARG A 859 14.67 -16.62 24.55
C ARG A 859 13.99 -16.15 23.27
N TYR A 860 14.52 -16.59 22.14
CA TYR A 860 13.98 -16.38 20.80
C TYR A 860 14.51 -17.47 19.87
N LEU A 861 13.84 -17.65 18.74
CA LEU A 861 14.21 -18.60 17.69
C LEU A 861 15.44 -18.11 16.93
N SER A 862 16.40 -19.01 16.72
CA SER A 862 17.63 -18.68 15.98
C SER A 862 17.35 -18.37 14.50
N VAL A 863 18.18 -17.54 13.89
CA VAL A 863 18.17 -17.26 12.44
C VAL A 863 18.18 -18.57 11.62
N GLU A 864 18.98 -19.55 12.06
CA GLU A 864 19.09 -20.88 11.46
C GLU A 864 17.79 -21.68 11.57
N SER A 865 17.07 -21.61 12.68
CA SER A 865 15.78 -22.31 12.87
C SER A 865 14.73 -21.89 11.85
N HIS A 866 14.62 -20.57 11.57
CA HIS A 866 13.72 -20.05 10.54
C HIS A 866 14.08 -20.60 9.16
N ILE A 867 15.36 -20.58 8.80
CA ILE A 867 15.87 -21.06 7.50
C ILE A 867 15.65 -22.57 7.36
N ARG A 868 15.93 -23.36 8.40
CA ARG A 868 15.72 -24.82 8.38
C ARG A 868 14.24 -25.19 8.29
N MET A 869 13.33 -24.41 8.90
CA MET A 869 11.89 -24.62 8.73
C MET A 869 11.44 -24.31 7.29
N MET A 870 11.92 -23.22 6.68
CA MET A 870 11.69 -22.95 5.26
C MET A 870 12.20 -24.11 4.39
N ALA A 871 13.41 -24.60 4.67
CA ALA A 871 14.05 -25.65 3.89
C ALA A 871 13.31 -27.00 3.97
N ALA A 872 12.66 -27.32 5.10
CA ALA A 872 11.82 -28.51 5.24
C ALA A 872 10.54 -28.46 4.38
N ALA A 873 10.01 -27.26 4.07
CA ALA A 873 8.81 -27.07 3.27
C ALA A 873 9.09 -26.76 1.79
N GLN A 874 10.17 -26.05 1.48
CA GLN A 874 10.52 -25.58 0.14
C GLN A 874 10.56 -26.66 -0.96
N PRO A 875 11.09 -27.89 -0.73
CA PRO A 875 11.09 -28.97 -1.73
C PRO A 875 9.69 -29.45 -2.13
N PHE A 876 8.64 -29.02 -1.42
CA PHE A 876 7.25 -29.38 -1.69
C PHE A 876 6.43 -28.20 -2.18
N ILE A 877 7.03 -27.04 -2.44
CA ILE A 877 6.35 -25.85 -2.96
C ILE A 877 6.74 -25.59 -4.41
N SER A 878 5.72 -25.52 -5.28
CA SER A 878 5.91 -25.29 -6.71
C SER A 878 6.37 -23.86 -7.01
N GLY A 879 5.73 -22.85 -6.40
CA GLY A 879 6.24 -21.48 -6.32
C GLY A 879 7.33 -21.34 -5.24
N ALA A 880 7.19 -20.38 -4.34
CA ALA A 880 8.15 -20.10 -3.26
C ALA A 880 7.46 -19.79 -1.91
N ILE A 881 8.28 -19.43 -0.92
CA ILE A 881 7.87 -19.17 0.47
C ILE A 881 8.13 -17.71 0.81
N SER A 882 7.08 -16.99 1.20
CA SER A 882 7.20 -15.72 1.90
C SER A 882 7.40 -15.98 3.40
N LYS A 883 8.61 -15.70 3.89
CA LYS A 883 8.99 -15.78 5.30
C LYS A 883 9.94 -14.62 5.59
N THR A 884 9.70 -13.92 6.70
CA THR A 884 10.68 -12.98 7.28
C THR A 884 11.63 -13.76 8.16
N ILE A 885 12.94 -13.68 7.94
CA ILE A 885 13.91 -14.23 8.89
C ILE A 885 14.25 -13.11 9.88
N ASN A 886 13.65 -13.19 11.08
CA ASN A 886 13.91 -12.26 12.16
C ASN A 886 15.34 -12.45 12.69
N MET A 887 15.97 -11.34 13.04
CA MET A 887 17.29 -11.29 13.67
C MET A 887 17.24 -10.30 14.83
N PRO A 888 17.87 -10.62 15.98
CA PRO A 888 17.92 -9.72 17.13
C PRO A 888 18.72 -8.45 16.80
N ASN A 889 18.54 -7.39 17.59
CA ASN A 889 19.19 -6.10 17.33
C ASN A 889 20.72 -6.18 17.31
N ASP A 890 21.31 -7.05 18.13
CA ASP A 890 22.76 -7.29 18.23
C ASP A 890 23.35 -8.16 17.10
N ALA A 891 22.51 -8.71 16.21
CA ALA A 891 22.98 -9.48 15.05
C ALA A 891 23.89 -8.64 14.17
N THR A 892 24.95 -9.25 13.64
CA THR A 892 25.99 -8.58 12.86
C THR A 892 25.75 -8.67 11.35
N VAL A 893 26.51 -7.91 10.57
CA VAL A 893 26.54 -8.04 9.09
C VAL A 893 26.98 -9.44 8.66
N GLU A 894 27.86 -10.08 9.43
CA GLU A 894 28.33 -11.45 9.19
C GLU A 894 27.19 -12.47 9.38
N ASP A 895 26.28 -12.25 10.34
CA ASP A 895 25.11 -13.11 10.53
C ASP A 895 24.14 -13.00 9.35
N CYS A 896 23.93 -11.79 8.80
CA CYS A 896 23.12 -11.60 7.59
C CYS A 896 23.73 -12.36 6.39
N LYS A 897 25.05 -12.26 6.22
CA LYS A 897 25.80 -12.93 5.17
C LYS A 897 25.69 -14.46 5.28
N ASN A 898 25.85 -15.00 6.49
CA ASN A 898 25.72 -16.43 6.77
C ASN A 898 24.28 -16.93 6.58
N ALA A 899 23.27 -16.13 6.95
CA ALA A 899 21.87 -16.46 6.71
C ALA A 899 21.55 -16.64 5.22
N TYR A 900 22.04 -15.74 4.36
CA TYR A 900 21.89 -15.88 2.91
C TYR A 900 22.65 -17.09 2.35
N LEU A 901 23.90 -17.32 2.76
CA LEU A 901 24.70 -18.45 2.30
C LEU A 901 24.11 -19.82 2.73
N LEU A 902 23.58 -19.91 3.96
CA LEU A 902 22.87 -21.09 4.43
C LEU A 902 21.59 -21.34 3.61
N SER A 903 20.85 -20.27 3.28
CA SER A 903 19.63 -20.35 2.49
C SER A 903 19.88 -20.89 1.08
N TRP A 904 20.95 -20.43 0.42
CA TRP A 904 21.41 -20.99 -0.86
C TRP A 904 21.77 -22.47 -0.73
N LYS A 905 22.59 -22.83 0.27
CA LYS A 905 23.07 -24.20 0.51
C LYS A 905 21.97 -25.21 0.87
N LEU A 906 20.80 -24.74 1.29
CA LEU A 906 19.61 -25.54 1.57
C LEU A 906 18.56 -25.50 0.45
N GLY A 907 18.87 -24.91 -0.71
CA GLY A 907 17.98 -24.90 -1.87
C GLY A 907 16.75 -24.00 -1.73
N LEU A 908 16.83 -22.91 -0.96
CA LEU A 908 15.76 -21.92 -0.89
C LEU A 908 15.65 -21.11 -2.20
N LYS A 909 14.44 -20.72 -2.58
CA LYS A 909 14.18 -19.89 -3.78
C LYS A 909 14.29 -18.39 -3.48
N ALA A 910 13.97 -17.97 -2.27
CA ALA A 910 14.11 -16.60 -1.80
C ALA A 910 14.52 -16.52 -0.32
N ASN A 911 15.07 -15.37 0.08
CA ASN A 911 15.32 -15.01 1.48
C ASN A 911 15.06 -13.50 1.68
N ALA A 912 14.33 -13.14 2.74
CA ALA A 912 14.24 -11.78 3.26
C ALA A 912 14.64 -11.77 4.74
N LEU A 913 15.60 -10.91 5.10
CA LEU A 913 16.08 -10.72 6.48
C LEU A 913 15.42 -9.48 7.09
N TYR A 914 15.15 -9.53 8.38
CA TYR A 914 14.72 -8.36 9.16
C TYR A 914 15.43 -8.36 10.51
N ARG A 915 16.43 -7.49 10.64
CA ARG A 915 17.07 -7.21 11.94
C ARG A 915 16.24 -6.19 12.71
N ASP A 916 16.00 -6.45 13.98
CA ASP A 916 15.40 -5.46 14.87
C ASP A 916 16.25 -4.17 14.93
N GLY A 917 15.60 -3.00 14.81
CA GLY A 917 16.30 -1.71 14.68
C GLY A 917 16.96 -1.45 13.31
N SER A 918 16.69 -2.26 12.27
CA SER A 918 17.12 -1.94 10.89
C SER A 918 16.29 -0.84 10.20
N LYS A 919 15.21 -0.36 10.82
CA LYS A 919 14.40 0.78 10.35
C LYS A 919 14.05 1.68 11.54
N LEU A 920 13.98 3.00 11.30
CA LEU A 920 13.63 3.99 12.34
C LEU A 920 12.15 3.92 12.74
N SER A 921 11.32 3.20 11.97
CA SER A 921 9.90 3.00 12.22
C SER A 921 9.54 1.53 12.12
N GLN A 922 8.87 0.99 13.15
CA GLN A 922 8.45 -0.42 13.22
C GLN A 922 6.93 -0.53 13.47
N PRO A 923 6.20 -1.40 12.74
CA PRO A 923 4.74 -1.52 12.87
C PRO A 923 4.27 -2.52 13.96
N LEU A 924 5.20 -3.33 14.50
CA LEU A 924 4.97 -4.41 15.45
C LEU A 924 6.14 -4.45 16.43
N ASN A 925 5.86 -4.33 17.72
CA ASN A 925 6.88 -4.38 18.78
C ASN A 925 6.53 -5.50 19.79
N ALA A 926 7.56 -6.14 20.35
CA ALA A 926 7.43 -7.18 21.38
C ALA A 926 7.34 -6.61 22.81
N SER A 927 7.65 -5.32 22.97
CA SER A 927 7.51 -4.50 24.17
C SER A 927 7.02 -3.11 23.77
N LEU A 928 6.64 -2.28 24.74
CA LEU A 928 6.62 -0.84 24.54
C LEU A 928 7.99 -0.29 24.94
N ILE A 929 8.54 0.57 24.08
CA ILE A 929 9.72 1.37 24.41
C ILE A 929 9.28 2.35 25.49
N GLU A 930 9.94 2.33 26.64
CA GLU A 930 9.79 3.37 27.66
C GLU A 930 10.66 4.58 27.31
N ASP A 931 10.31 5.74 27.84
CA ASP A 931 11.21 6.90 27.84
C ASP A 931 12.47 6.56 28.65
N GLU A 932 13.58 6.22 27.97
CA GLU A 932 14.87 5.87 28.59
C GLU A 932 15.61 7.09 29.18
N ASP A 933 14.96 7.86 30.07
CA ASP A 933 15.63 8.74 31.02
C ASP A 933 16.20 7.93 32.21
N ASP A 934 16.94 6.86 31.89
CA ASP A 934 17.71 6.05 32.84
C ASP A 934 19.17 6.53 32.88
N GLU A 935 19.48 7.35 33.88
CA GLU A 935 20.86 7.79 34.16
C GLU A 935 21.79 6.61 34.55
N ASP A 936 21.23 5.53 35.10
CA ASP A 936 21.98 4.33 35.52
C ASP A 936 22.66 3.62 34.33
N ALA A 937 22.05 3.65 33.14
CA ALA A 937 22.61 3.09 31.92
C ALA A 937 23.86 3.84 31.40
N LEU A 938 24.24 4.96 32.03
CA LEU A 938 25.48 5.68 31.75
C LEU A 938 26.66 5.17 32.60
N GLU A 939 26.41 4.68 33.82
CA GLU A 939 27.47 4.17 34.72
C GLU A 939 28.02 2.81 34.27
N GLU A 940 27.17 1.90 33.77
CA GLU A 940 27.66 0.65 33.16
C GLU A 940 28.43 0.89 31.86
N LEU A 941 27.98 1.87 31.04
CA LEU A 941 28.62 2.22 29.77
C LEU A 941 30.03 2.81 29.98
N LEU A 942 30.26 3.51 31.10
CA LEU A 942 31.59 4.00 31.51
C LEU A 942 32.58 2.88 31.89
N GLN A 943 32.10 1.66 32.16
CA GLN A 943 32.94 0.49 32.45
C GLN A 943 33.22 -0.38 31.21
N ALA A 944 32.54 -0.13 30.09
CA ALA A 944 32.72 -0.87 28.84
C ALA A 944 33.99 -0.45 28.05
N PRO A 945 34.56 -1.31 27.19
CA PRO A 945 35.68 -0.96 26.33
C PRO A 945 35.35 0.19 25.36
N VAL A 946 36.32 1.07 25.09
CA VAL A 946 36.17 2.28 24.26
C VAL A 946 35.59 2.02 22.87
N ALA A 947 35.83 0.84 22.30
CA ALA A 947 35.25 0.44 21.00
C ALA A 947 33.73 0.24 21.05
N ALA A 948 33.18 -0.26 22.16
CA ALA A 948 31.73 -0.37 22.37
C ALA A 948 31.10 1.01 22.64
N GLN A 949 31.77 1.85 23.44
CA GLN A 949 31.31 3.21 23.75
C GLN A 949 31.09 4.06 22.49
N ALA A 950 31.97 3.97 21.48
CA ALA A 950 31.88 4.78 20.27
C ALA A 950 30.63 4.49 19.41
N VAL A 951 30.14 3.25 19.39
CA VAL A 951 28.95 2.86 18.62
C VAL A 951 27.70 3.40 19.33
N THR A 952 27.52 3.05 20.60
CA THR A 952 26.33 3.42 21.38
C THR A 952 26.20 4.92 21.65
N ILE A 953 27.31 5.67 21.75
CA ILE A 953 27.28 7.14 21.87
C ILE A 953 26.78 7.80 20.57
N THR A 954 27.02 7.19 19.42
CA THR A 954 26.52 7.72 18.13
C THR A 954 25.00 7.54 18.02
N GLU A 955 24.45 6.44 18.53
CA GLU A 955 23.01 6.16 18.57
C GLU A 955 22.29 7.02 19.63
N LYS A 956 22.79 7.09 20.89
CA LYS A 956 22.14 7.86 21.97
C LYS A 956 22.06 9.39 21.75
N ILE A 957 22.79 9.94 20.77
CA ILE A 957 22.67 11.35 20.37
C ILE A 957 21.44 11.60 19.47
N ILE A 958 20.92 10.57 18.79
CA ILE A 958 19.87 10.69 17.78
C ILE A 958 18.47 10.77 18.42
N GLU A 959 18.20 9.98 19.47
CA GLU A 959 16.88 9.92 20.12
C GLU A 959 16.60 11.07 21.08
N ARG A 960 17.64 11.62 21.72
CA ARG A 960 17.54 12.58 22.85
C ARG A 960 17.06 14.00 22.49
N VAL A 961 16.32 14.15 21.41
CA VAL A 961 15.80 15.44 20.90
C VAL A 961 14.30 15.36 20.55
N ILE A 962 13.60 14.25 20.84
CA ILE A 962 12.41 13.86 20.06
C ILE A 962 11.05 14.45 20.50
N GLU A 963 10.79 14.83 21.75
CA GLU A 963 9.44 15.30 22.16
C GLU A 963 9.34 16.75 22.67
N ARG A 964 8.36 17.51 22.13
CA ARG A 964 7.36 18.33 22.87
C ARG A 964 6.55 19.28 21.93
N VAL A 965 5.28 19.44 22.29
CA VAL A 965 4.32 20.56 22.04
C VAL A 965 3.13 20.26 21.11
N SER A 966 1.92 20.48 21.66
CA SER A 966 0.63 20.71 20.97
C SER A 966 0.06 22.09 21.40
N ARG A 967 -0.98 22.61 20.72
CA ARG A 967 -1.41 24.04 20.76
C ARG A 967 -2.86 24.28 21.22
N GLU A 968 -3.11 25.48 21.74
CA GLU A 968 -4.44 26.00 22.13
C GLU A 968 -5.01 27.08 21.16
N ARG A 969 -6.28 27.49 21.35
CA ARG A 969 -7.03 28.43 20.50
C ARG A 969 -6.79 29.91 20.81
N GLU A 970 -6.51 30.72 19.78
CA GLU A 970 -6.45 32.18 19.85
C GLU A 970 -7.86 32.82 19.68
N LYS A 971 -8.22 33.79 20.54
CA LYS A 971 -9.55 34.46 20.51
C LYS A 971 -9.47 35.85 19.86
N LEU A 972 -10.30 36.07 18.83
CA LEU A 972 -10.41 37.35 18.11
C LEU A 972 -10.98 38.51 18.97
N PRO A 973 -10.48 39.75 18.82
CA PRO A 973 -10.91 40.91 19.62
C PRO A 973 -12.36 41.34 19.34
N ASN A 974 -13.00 42.05 20.28
CA ASN A 974 -14.41 42.46 20.19
C ASN A 974 -14.73 43.49 19.09
N ARG A 975 -13.73 44.10 18.46
CA ARG A 975 -13.89 45.03 17.34
C ARG A 975 -12.80 44.74 16.31
N ARG A 976 -13.21 44.37 15.10
CA ARG A 976 -12.36 43.76 14.06
C ARG A 976 -12.29 44.67 12.82
N GLN A 977 -11.24 44.50 12.03
CA GLN A 977 -11.20 44.99 10.64
C GLN A 977 -11.44 43.83 9.67
N GLY A 978 -11.48 44.13 8.38
CA GLY A 978 -11.87 43.22 7.31
C GLY A 978 -12.69 43.92 6.25
N TYR A 979 -12.83 43.29 5.08
CA TYR A 979 -13.56 43.82 3.94
C TYR A 979 -14.83 43.01 3.65
N THR A 980 -15.66 43.54 2.76
CA THR A 980 -16.81 42.82 2.19
C THR A 980 -16.68 42.81 0.68
N GLN A 981 -16.22 41.68 0.12
CA GLN A 981 -16.15 41.50 -1.32
C GLN A 981 -17.48 40.94 -1.83
N LYS A 982 -18.08 41.63 -2.79
CA LYS A 982 -19.31 41.23 -3.46
C LYS A 982 -18.98 40.71 -4.85
N ALA A 983 -19.39 39.50 -5.19
CA ALA A 983 -19.27 38.95 -6.53
C ALA A 983 -20.53 38.20 -6.94
N ALA A 984 -20.63 37.85 -8.22
CA ALA A 984 -21.55 36.84 -8.71
C ALA A 984 -20.75 35.74 -9.42
N VAL A 985 -20.86 34.50 -8.94
CA VAL A 985 -20.20 33.31 -9.51
C VAL A 985 -21.29 32.47 -10.17
N GLY A 986 -21.16 32.18 -11.47
CA GLY A 986 -22.21 31.42 -12.19
C GLY A 986 -23.59 32.10 -12.20
N GLY A 987 -23.66 33.41 -11.96
CA GLY A 987 -24.91 34.18 -11.78
C GLY A 987 -25.43 34.26 -10.33
N HIS A 988 -24.86 33.50 -9.40
CA HIS A 988 -25.24 33.47 -7.99
C HIS A 988 -24.48 34.53 -7.19
N LYS A 989 -25.20 35.39 -6.45
CA LYS A 989 -24.59 36.52 -5.72
C LYS A 989 -24.01 36.05 -4.37
N VAL A 990 -22.69 36.22 -4.24
CA VAL A 990 -21.88 35.88 -3.06
C VAL A 990 -21.36 37.17 -2.41
N TYR A 991 -21.46 37.24 -1.09
CA TYR A 991 -20.84 38.25 -0.25
C TYR A 991 -19.87 37.55 0.69
N LEU A 992 -18.58 37.68 0.42
CA LEU A 992 -17.52 37.25 1.32
C LEU A 992 -17.21 38.42 2.26
N ARG A 993 -17.30 38.19 3.57
CA ARG A 993 -16.83 39.14 4.59
C ARG A 993 -15.70 38.50 5.37
N THR A 994 -14.70 39.30 5.69
CA THR A 994 -13.54 38.86 6.46
C THR A 994 -13.52 39.55 7.83
N GLY A 995 -12.94 38.87 8.81
CA GLY A 995 -12.64 39.42 10.13
C GLY A 995 -11.18 39.17 10.47
N GLU A 996 -10.47 40.25 10.79
CA GLU A 996 -9.02 40.27 10.97
C GLU A 996 -8.63 40.37 12.45
N PHE A 997 -7.48 39.78 12.77
CA PHE A 997 -6.71 40.07 13.96
C PHE A 997 -6.12 41.49 13.88
N GLY A 998 -5.64 42.01 15.02
CA GLY A 998 -5.11 43.39 15.10
C GLY A 998 -3.86 43.67 14.26
N ASP A 999 -3.19 42.61 13.80
CA ASP A 999 -1.99 42.61 12.95
C ASP A 999 -2.30 42.48 11.45
N GLY A 1000 -3.58 42.37 11.06
CA GLY A 1000 -4.02 42.20 9.68
C GLY A 1000 -4.10 40.74 9.19
N ARG A 1001 -3.77 39.74 10.03
CA ARG A 1001 -4.02 38.33 9.70
C ARG A 1001 -5.52 38.05 9.66
N LEU A 1002 -5.96 37.21 8.73
CA LEU A 1002 -7.34 36.73 8.66
C LEU A 1002 -7.63 35.74 9.80
N GLY A 1003 -8.70 35.96 10.56
CA GLY A 1003 -9.12 35.07 11.65
C GLY A 1003 -10.55 34.54 11.55
N GLU A 1004 -11.38 35.11 10.69
CA GLU A 1004 -12.71 34.59 10.37
C GLU A 1004 -13.19 35.01 8.98
N ILE A 1005 -14.07 34.20 8.41
CA ILE A 1005 -14.79 34.47 7.16
C ILE A 1005 -16.29 34.24 7.35
N PHE A 1006 -17.10 35.00 6.64
CA PHE A 1006 -18.54 34.81 6.53
C PHE A 1006 -18.94 34.83 5.06
N ILE A 1007 -19.77 33.87 4.63
CA ILE A 1007 -20.22 33.73 3.25
C ILE A 1007 -21.74 33.87 3.21
N ASP A 1008 -22.21 34.99 2.65
CA ASP A 1008 -23.64 35.31 2.52
C ASP A 1008 -24.09 35.18 1.06
N MET A 1009 -25.26 34.58 0.84
CA MET A 1009 -25.79 34.32 -0.50
C MET A 1009 -27.29 34.62 -0.63
N HIS A 1010 -27.71 35.12 -1.79
CA HIS A 1010 -29.11 35.48 -2.10
C HIS A 1010 -29.74 34.57 -3.17
N LYS A 1011 -30.98 34.13 -2.91
CA LYS A 1011 -31.87 33.30 -3.78
C LYS A 1011 -31.53 31.80 -3.89
N GLU A 1012 -31.13 31.17 -2.79
CA GLU A 1012 -30.89 29.72 -2.73
C GLU A 1012 -31.68 29.04 -1.61
N GLY A 1013 -31.79 27.71 -1.69
CA GLY A 1013 -32.48 26.89 -0.70
C GLY A 1013 -31.80 26.96 0.68
N ALA A 1014 -32.62 26.90 1.74
CA ALA A 1014 -32.16 27.09 3.12
C ALA A 1014 -30.99 26.15 3.52
N ALA A 1015 -30.99 24.91 3.02
CA ALA A 1015 -29.93 23.93 3.29
C ALA A 1015 -28.56 24.36 2.76
N PHE A 1016 -28.48 24.91 1.54
CA PHE A 1016 -27.20 25.32 0.94
C PHE A 1016 -26.62 26.55 1.65
N ARG A 1017 -27.47 27.53 2.00
CA ARG A 1017 -27.05 28.68 2.83
C ARG A 1017 -26.56 28.22 4.22
N ALA A 1018 -27.24 27.27 4.85
CA ALA A 1018 -26.81 26.73 6.14
C ALA A 1018 -25.46 26.00 6.05
N MET A 1019 -25.25 25.22 4.98
CA MET A 1019 -23.99 24.54 4.71
C MET A 1019 -22.82 25.53 4.51
N MET A 1020 -23.00 26.57 3.68
CA MET A 1020 -21.98 27.58 3.44
C MET A 1020 -21.64 28.39 4.70
N ASN A 1021 -22.62 28.64 5.58
CA ASN A 1021 -22.40 29.31 6.85
C ASN A 1021 -21.63 28.41 7.85
N ASN A 1022 -22.01 27.12 7.98
CA ASN A 1022 -21.29 26.16 8.81
C ASN A 1022 -19.85 25.93 8.30
N PHE A 1023 -19.65 25.91 7.00
CA PHE A 1023 -18.33 25.88 6.38
C PHE A 1023 -17.50 27.11 6.76
N ALA A 1024 -18.05 28.31 6.60
CA ALA A 1024 -17.39 29.56 6.97
C ALA A 1024 -17.01 29.60 8.48
N ILE A 1025 -17.87 29.08 9.36
CA ILE A 1025 -17.59 28.91 10.79
C ILE A 1025 -16.44 27.92 11.02
N ALA A 1026 -16.41 26.78 10.33
CA ALA A 1026 -15.35 25.78 10.48
C ALA A 1026 -13.97 26.33 10.07
N ILE A 1027 -13.90 27.06 8.94
CA ILE A 1027 -12.67 27.74 8.50
C ILE A 1027 -12.26 28.82 9.50
N SER A 1028 -13.21 29.62 10.00
CA SER A 1028 -12.95 30.64 11.03
C SER A 1028 -12.42 30.04 12.33
N LEU A 1029 -12.95 28.89 12.75
CA LEU A 1029 -12.44 28.16 13.91
C LEU A 1029 -11.01 27.66 13.66
N GLY A 1030 -10.73 27.08 12.49
CA GLY A 1030 -9.40 26.61 12.15
C GLY A 1030 -8.34 27.71 12.10
N LEU A 1031 -8.67 28.85 11.48
CA LEU A 1031 -7.83 30.06 11.51
C LEU A 1031 -7.56 30.54 12.96
N GLN A 1032 -8.53 30.41 13.86
CA GLN A 1032 -8.38 30.70 15.30
C GLN A 1032 -7.62 29.62 16.08
N TYR A 1033 -7.50 28.39 15.58
CA TYR A 1033 -6.62 27.34 16.11
C TYR A 1033 -5.21 27.39 15.48
N GLY A 1034 -4.92 28.42 14.67
CA GLY A 1034 -3.61 28.62 14.06
C GLY A 1034 -3.36 27.83 12.78
N VAL A 1035 -4.39 27.28 12.14
CA VAL A 1035 -4.25 26.70 10.79
C VAL A 1035 -3.94 27.82 9.79
N PRO A 1036 -2.83 27.75 9.03
CA PRO A 1036 -2.49 28.78 8.04
C PRO A 1036 -3.57 28.92 6.95
N LEU A 1037 -3.75 30.14 6.44
CA LEU A 1037 -4.68 30.40 5.34
C LEU A 1037 -4.24 29.71 4.04
N GLU A 1038 -2.92 29.59 3.86
CA GLU A 1038 -2.23 28.86 2.80
C GLU A 1038 -2.78 27.44 2.64
N GLU A 1039 -2.90 26.69 3.74
CA GLU A 1039 -3.40 25.30 3.76
C GLU A 1039 -4.85 25.22 3.24
N TYR A 1040 -5.69 26.19 3.63
CA TYR A 1040 -7.06 26.26 3.12
C TYR A 1040 -7.14 26.71 1.67
N VAL A 1041 -6.23 27.58 1.23
CA VAL A 1041 -6.12 27.97 -0.18
C VAL A 1041 -5.74 26.76 -1.04
N GLU A 1042 -4.76 25.97 -0.63
CA GLU A 1042 -4.32 24.80 -1.39
C GLU A 1042 -5.31 23.63 -1.31
N ALA A 1043 -6.03 23.47 -0.21
CA ALA A 1043 -7.08 22.46 -0.08
C ALA A 1043 -8.36 22.75 -0.90
N PHE A 1044 -8.74 24.03 -1.08
CA PHE A 1044 -10.05 24.39 -1.64
C PHE A 1044 -10.02 25.11 -3.00
N THR A 1045 -8.88 25.59 -3.48
CA THR A 1045 -8.77 26.07 -4.87
C THR A 1045 -8.90 24.93 -5.88
N PHE A 1046 -9.40 25.25 -7.07
CA PHE A 1046 -9.74 24.32 -8.17
C PHE A 1046 -10.81 23.26 -7.86
N THR A 1047 -11.46 23.31 -6.69
CA THR A 1047 -12.61 22.46 -6.36
C THR A 1047 -13.79 22.76 -7.29
N LYS A 1048 -14.44 21.70 -7.80
CA LYS A 1048 -15.47 21.75 -8.87
C LYS A 1048 -16.85 21.34 -8.37
N PHE A 1049 -17.76 22.30 -8.24
CA PHE A 1049 -19.19 22.07 -8.00
C PHE A 1049 -20.00 23.36 -8.26
N GLU A 1050 -21.29 23.21 -8.57
CA GLU A 1050 -22.18 24.35 -8.83
C GLU A 1050 -22.59 25.08 -7.53
N PRO A 1051 -22.69 26.43 -7.52
CA PRO A 1051 -22.53 27.33 -8.67
C PRO A 1051 -21.07 27.55 -9.12
N ALA A 1052 -20.82 27.37 -10.42
CA ALA A 1052 -19.52 27.54 -11.07
C ALA A 1052 -19.61 28.49 -12.29
N GLY A 1053 -18.46 28.99 -12.74
CA GLY A 1053 -18.34 29.79 -13.96
C GLY A 1053 -17.96 31.24 -13.72
N MET A 1054 -18.32 32.11 -14.68
CA MET A 1054 -17.78 33.46 -14.78
C MET A 1054 -18.07 34.29 -13.51
N VAL A 1055 -17.04 34.97 -13.02
CA VAL A 1055 -17.05 35.78 -11.81
C VAL A 1055 -17.20 37.25 -12.19
N ILE A 1056 -18.31 37.86 -11.78
CA ILE A 1056 -18.65 39.25 -12.07
C ILE A 1056 -18.57 40.05 -10.77
N GLY A 1057 -17.82 41.16 -10.78
CA GLY A 1057 -17.67 42.05 -9.62
C GLY A 1057 -16.41 41.84 -8.77
N ASN A 1058 -15.51 40.92 -9.16
CA ASN A 1058 -14.15 40.84 -8.61
C ASN A 1058 -13.13 41.35 -9.64
N ASP A 1059 -12.13 42.10 -9.19
CA ASP A 1059 -11.17 42.75 -10.07
C ASP A 1059 -10.06 41.80 -10.59
N ALA A 1060 -9.65 40.80 -9.81
CA ALA A 1060 -8.55 39.89 -10.12
C ALA A 1060 -9.00 38.53 -10.68
N ILE A 1061 -10.15 38.00 -10.22
CA ILE A 1061 -10.65 36.67 -10.56
C ILE A 1061 -11.87 36.83 -11.48
N LYS A 1062 -11.77 36.29 -12.71
CA LYS A 1062 -12.83 36.40 -13.74
C LYS A 1062 -13.59 35.11 -14.00
N ASN A 1063 -13.10 33.98 -13.50
CA ASN A 1063 -13.75 32.68 -13.59
C ASN A 1063 -13.37 31.83 -12.38
N ALA A 1064 -14.28 30.97 -11.91
CA ALA A 1064 -14.02 30.05 -10.80
C ALA A 1064 -14.78 28.73 -11.00
N THR A 1065 -14.22 27.62 -10.54
CA THR A 1065 -14.79 26.28 -10.71
C THR A 1065 -15.82 25.91 -9.63
N SER A 1066 -15.95 26.73 -8.60
CA SER A 1066 -16.99 26.71 -7.58
C SER A 1066 -16.98 28.03 -6.79
N ILE A 1067 -17.93 28.21 -5.87
CA ILE A 1067 -17.91 29.32 -4.92
C ILE A 1067 -16.75 29.23 -3.93
N LEU A 1068 -16.34 28.02 -3.53
CA LEU A 1068 -15.19 27.85 -2.63
C LEU A 1068 -13.87 28.13 -3.36
N ASP A 1069 -13.73 27.68 -4.61
CA ASP A 1069 -12.62 28.06 -5.47
C ASP A 1069 -12.53 29.59 -5.61
N TYR A 1070 -13.66 30.28 -5.82
CA TYR A 1070 -13.69 31.74 -5.84
C TYR A 1070 -13.24 32.36 -4.51
N VAL A 1071 -13.83 31.93 -3.38
CA VAL A 1071 -13.53 32.47 -2.04
C VAL A 1071 -12.05 32.31 -1.71
N PHE A 1072 -11.48 31.12 -1.90
CA PHE A 1072 -10.09 30.89 -1.51
C PHE A 1072 -9.07 31.50 -2.46
N ARG A 1073 -9.33 31.61 -3.77
CA ARG A 1073 -8.49 32.44 -4.65
C ARG A 1073 -8.55 33.91 -4.24
N GLU A 1074 -9.72 34.41 -3.84
CA GLU A 1074 -9.87 35.80 -3.42
C GLU A 1074 -9.06 36.08 -2.14
N LEU A 1075 -9.18 35.22 -1.13
CA LEU A 1075 -8.38 35.32 0.09
C LEU A 1075 -6.87 35.16 -0.19
N ALA A 1076 -6.47 34.30 -1.14
CA ALA A 1076 -5.08 34.13 -1.54
C ALA A 1076 -4.50 35.38 -2.23
N VAL A 1077 -5.28 36.05 -3.08
CA VAL A 1077 -4.87 37.31 -3.72
C VAL A 1077 -4.84 38.46 -2.70
N SER A 1078 -5.84 38.54 -1.81
CA SER A 1078 -6.05 39.68 -0.91
C SER A 1078 -5.24 39.64 0.39
N TYR A 1079 -4.85 38.44 0.88
CA TYR A 1079 -4.01 38.27 2.09
C TYR A 1079 -2.64 37.64 1.83
N LEU A 1080 -2.49 36.77 0.83
CA LEU A 1080 -1.25 36.01 0.61
C LEU A 1080 -0.38 36.52 -0.55
N GLY A 1081 -0.87 37.48 -1.35
CA GLY A 1081 -0.16 37.99 -2.52
C GLY A 1081 0.04 36.96 -3.65
N ARG A 1082 -0.73 35.86 -3.65
CA ARG A 1082 -0.71 34.79 -4.67
C ARG A 1082 -1.34 35.26 -5.99
N HIS A 1083 -0.68 36.21 -6.66
CA HIS A 1083 -1.13 36.77 -7.95
C HIS A 1083 -1.11 35.74 -9.09
N ASP A 1084 -0.43 34.60 -8.93
CA ASP A 1084 -0.51 33.40 -9.78
C ASP A 1084 -1.93 32.82 -9.89
N LEU A 1085 -2.78 33.04 -8.87
CA LEU A 1085 -4.17 32.60 -8.86
C LEU A 1085 -5.15 33.65 -9.44
N ALA A 1086 -4.67 34.86 -9.75
CA ALA A 1086 -5.43 35.87 -10.47
C ALA A 1086 -5.47 35.56 -11.97
N HIS A 1087 -6.54 35.96 -12.65
CA HIS A 1087 -6.68 35.82 -14.11
C HIS A 1087 -6.22 37.09 -14.86
N VAL A 1088 -5.76 38.11 -14.14
CA VAL A 1088 -5.29 39.39 -14.67
C VAL A 1088 -4.01 39.73 -13.91
N ASP A 1089 -2.93 39.99 -14.65
CA ASP A 1089 -1.65 40.42 -14.05
C ASP A 1089 -1.81 41.83 -13.43
N THR A 1090 -1.36 41.98 -12.19
CA THR A 1090 -1.55 43.18 -11.37
C THR A 1090 -0.30 44.05 -11.27
N SER A 1091 0.81 43.66 -11.89
CA SER A 1091 2.09 44.40 -11.88
C SER A 1091 2.01 45.81 -12.51
N ASP A 1092 1.10 46.01 -13.48
CA ASP A 1092 1.02 47.25 -14.28
C ASP A 1092 0.06 48.35 -13.75
N PHE A 1093 -0.57 48.17 -12.59
CA PHE A 1093 -1.47 49.20 -12.02
C PHE A 1093 -0.77 50.52 -11.61
N SER A 1094 0.56 50.62 -11.76
CA SER A 1094 1.36 51.80 -11.39
C SER A 1094 1.72 52.75 -12.54
N ASN A 1095 1.61 52.34 -13.82
CA ASN A 1095 2.09 53.17 -14.95
C ASN A 1095 1.22 53.08 -16.22
N THR A 1096 0.32 54.05 -16.41
CA THR A 1096 0.05 54.66 -17.73
C THR A 1096 -0.76 55.95 -17.60
N ALA A 1097 -0.57 56.89 -18.53
CA ALA A 1097 -1.20 58.21 -18.51
C ALA A 1097 -2.25 58.40 -19.61
N LEU A 1098 -3.19 59.33 -19.37
CA LEU A 1098 -4.18 59.90 -20.30
C LEU A 1098 -5.33 58.98 -20.81
N GLY A 1099 -6.38 58.93 -19.99
CA GLY A 1099 -7.76 58.68 -20.43
C GLY A 1099 -8.77 59.21 -19.40
N LYS A 1100 -9.40 60.36 -19.65
CA LYS A 1100 -10.42 60.93 -18.74
C LYS A 1100 -11.78 60.28 -18.98
N GLY A 1101 -12.30 59.55 -17.99
CA GLY A 1101 -13.71 59.14 -17.96
C GLY A 1101 -14.02 58.03 -16.96
N ILE A 1102 -14.90 58.32 -15.99
CA ILE A 1102 -15.45 57.38 -14.99
C ILE A 1102 -14.43 56.85 -13.98
N GLN A 1103 -14.19 57.64 -12.92
CA GLN A 1103 -13.67 57.16 -11.64
C GLN A 1103 -14.86 56.77 -10.74
N GLU A 1104 -15.10 55.47 -10.54
CA GLU A 1104 -15.83 54.96 -9.38
C GLU A 1104 -15.48 53.47 -9.18
N GLY A 1105 -15.06 53.07 -7.98
CA GLY A 1105 -14.98 51.65 -7.57
C GLY A 1105 -13.62 50.95 -7.45
N LYS A 1106 -12.46 51.60 -7.72
CA LYS A 1106 -11.15 50.95 -7.49
C LYS A 1106 -10.72 51.04 -6.02
N THR A 1107 -10.54 49.88 -5.39
CA THR A 1107 -10.09 49.73 -3.99
C THR A 1107 -8.70 49.08 -3.97
N ASN A 1108 -7.85 49.40 -2.99
CA ASN A 1108 -6.60 48.64 -2.79
C ASN A 1108 -6.94 47.21 -2.35
N LEU A 1109 -6.37 46.21 -3.04
CA LEU A 1109 -6.69 44.80 -2.87
C LEU A 1109 -5.97 44.11 -1.69
N LEU A 1110 -5.01 44.78 -1.04
CA LEU A 1110 -4.25 44.25 0.09
C LEU A 1110 -4.74 44.89 1.40
N SER A 1111 -5.10 44.07 2.39
CA SER A 1111 -5.39 44.58 3.73
C SER A 1111 -4.11 45.03 4.44
N THR A 1112 -4.19 46.14 5.17
CA THR A 1112 -3.04 46.74 5.88
C THR A 1112 -3.29 46.97 7.37
N GLY A 1113 -4.34 46.37 7.94
CA GLY A 1113 -4.66 46.43 9.37
C GLY A 1113 -4.94 47.83 9.94
N TRP A 1114 -5.00 47.91 11.27
CA TRP A 1114 -5.50 49.08 12.01
C TRP A 1114 -4.52 50.27 12.03
N THR A 1115 -4.54 51.13 11.01
CA THR A 1115 -3.85 52.44 11.08
C THR A 1115 -4.82 53.59 11.35
N ARG A 1116 -5.01 53.95 12.62
CA ARG A 1116 -5.56 55.27 12.99
C ARG A 1116 -4.45 56.33 12.91
N GLY A 1117 -4.29 56.91 11.72
CA GLY A 1117 -3.63 58.22 11.57
C GLY A 1117 -2.12 58.29 11.84
N TYR A 1118 -1.32 57.45 11.16
CA TYR A 1118 0.06 57.81 10.82
C TYR A 1118 0.49 57.13 9.53
N LYS A 1119 0.86 57.91 8.51
CA LYS A 1119 1.57 57.41 7.32
C LYS A 1119 3.03 57.81 7.46
N PRO A 1120 3.98 56.87 7.65
CA PRO A 1120 5.40 57.16 7.53
C PRO A 1120 5.72 57.44 6.05
N THR A 1121 5.57 58.70 5.65
CA THR A 1121 6.17 59.18 4.41
C THR A 1121 7.64 59.41 4.73
N LEU A 1122 8.55 58.76 4.00
CA LEU A 1122 9.98 59.04 4.10
C LEU A 1122 10.26 60.46 3.58
N VAL A 1123 10.14 61.44 4.48
CA VAL A 1123 10.62 62.81 4.25
C VAL A 1123 12.12 62.80 4.49
N SER A 1124 12.89 62.55 3.43
CA SER A 1124 14.31 62.87 3.40
C SER A 1124 14.48 64.38 3.58
N GLY A 1125 14.98 64.80 4.73
CA GLY A 1125 15.30 66.19 4.99
C GLY A 1125 16.47 66.64 4.11
N ALA A 1126 16.19 67.23 2.96
CA ALA A 1126 17.18 67.95 2.16
C ALA A 1126 17.13 69.43 2.51
N GLY A 1127 18.16 69.90 3.21
CA GLY A 1127 18.53 71.31 3.19
C GLY A 1127 18.84 71.76 1.75
N GLU A 1128 18.68 73.05 1.50
CA GLU A 1128 18.56 73.65 0.17
C GLU A 1128 19.69 73.40 -0.86
N ARG A 1129 19.24 73.25 -2.12
CA ARG A 1129 19.80 73.79 -3.39
C ARG A 1129 21.00 73.13 -4.11
N GLN A 1130 20.69 72.67 -5.33
CA GLN A 1130 21.31 73.00 -6.64
C GLN A 1130 22.85 72.77 -6.79
N ALA A 1131 23.38 72.12 -7.83
CA ALA A 1131 22.97 72.15 -9.25
C ALA A 1131 23.70 71.07 -10.08
N GLY A 1132 23.27 70.88 -11.35
CA GLY A 1132 24.18 70.52 -12.44
C GLY A 1132 24.13 69.08 -12.98
N GLU A 1133 23.39 68.87 -14.08
CA GLU A 1133 23.91 68.02 -15.16
C GLU A 1133 25.18 68.70 -15.75
N PRO A 1134 26.15 67.95 -16.33
CA PRO A 1134 26.05 67.68 -17.77
C PRO A 1134 26.60 66.33 -18.29
N LYS A 1135 26.14 66.02 -19.50
CA LYS A 1135 26.67 65.10 -20.52
C LYS A 1135 28.21 65.10 -20.65
N GLY A 1136 28.83 63.98 -21.04
CA GLY A 1136 30.24 64.00 -21.49
C GLY A 1136 30.93 62.66 -21.84
N ALA A 1137 30.59 62.09 -23.00
CA ALA A 1137 31.34 61.16 -23.86
C ALA A 1137 32.79 60.66 -23.56
N ALA A 1138 33.01 59.38 -23.93
CA ALA A 1138 34.08 58.82 -24.80
C ALA A 1138 35.31 58.07 -24.22
N THR A 1139 35.83 57.19 -25.11
CA THR A 1139 37.12 56.43 -25.09
C THR A 1139 37.17 55.20 -24.17
N ALA A 1140 37.87 54.09 -24.47
CA ALA A 1140 38.72 53.74 -25.63
C ALA A 1140 38.67 52.23 -25.97
N ALA A 1141 39.08 51.85 -27.18
CA ALA A 1141 39.60 50.50 -27.48
C ALA A 1141 41.15 50.51 -27.39
N PRO A 1142 41.82 49.35 -27.32
CA PRO A 1142 42.38 48.83 -28.59
C PRO A 1142 42.48 47.29 -28.75
N ALA A 1143 42.53 46.91 -30.03
CA ALA A 1143 43.26 45.83 -30.74
C ALA A 1143 43.67 44.51 -30.02
N ARG A 1144 43.36 43.30 -30.54
CA ARG A 1144 43.78 42.61 -31.80
C ARG A 1144 45.26 42.20 -31.88
N ALA A 1145 45.48 40.90 -32.09
CA ALA A 1145 46.59 40.32 -32.87
C ALA A 1145 46.10 39.02 -33.57
N ALA A 1146 46.66 38.67 -34.74
CA ALA A 1146 46.26 37.53 -35.59
C ALA A 1146 47.40 37.10 -36.53
N SER A 1147 47.37 35.87 -37.08
CA SER A 1147 48.01 35.39 -38.34
C SER A 1147 48.08 33.84 -38.40
N THR A 1148 48.41 33.16 -39.52
CA THR A 1148 47.69 32.96 -40.81
C THR A 1148 48.40 31.87 -41.68
N GLY A 1149 47.70 31.26 -42.67
CA GLY A 1149 48.23 30.32 -43.70
C GLY A 1149 47.48 28.96 -43.70
N THR A 1150 46.77 28.43 -44.73
CA THR A 1150 46.78 28.53 -46.23
C THR A 1150 47.98 27.75 -46.85
N VAL A 1151 47.90 26.91 -47.93
CA VAL A 1151 47.22 27.01 -49.25
C VAL A 1151 47.05 25.64 -50.02
N THR A 1152 45.97 25.46 -50.82
CA THR A 1152 45.77 24.59 -52.06
C THR A 1152 45.97 23.05 -52.10
N ALA A 1153 45.49 22.24 -53.08
CA ALA A 1153 44.28 22.21 -53.97
C ALA A 1153 44.35 21.02 -55.00
N PHE A 1154 43.20 20.65 -55.60
CA PHE A 1154 42.92 20.02 -56.95
C PHE A 1154 42.20 18.64 -57.07
N ALA A 1155 41.17 18.64 -57.97
CA ALA A 1155 40.56 17.63 -58.87
C ALA A 1155 40.69 16.09 -58.63
N GLY A 1156 39.78 15.21 -59.12
CA GLY A 1156 38.51 15.38 -59.85
C GLY A 1156 38.07 14.08 -60.59
N SER A 1157 36.78 13.70 -60.48
CA SER A 1157 35.96 12.78 -61.32
C SER A 1157 36.51 11.41 -61.85
N ALA A 1158 35.78 10.30 -61.57
CA ALA A 1158 35.07 9.45 -62.57
C ALA A 1158 35.01 7.91 -62.29
N ALA A 1159 33.78 7.42 -62.06
CA ALA A 1159 33.10 6.26 -62.67
C ALA A 1159 33.74 4.84 -62.89
N ARG A 1160 32.92 3.83 -62.53
CA ARG A 1160 32.64 2.52 -63.21
C ARG A 1160 33.51 1.25 -62.97
N LYS A 1161 32.87 0.32 -62.23
CA LYS A 1161 32.50 -1.08 -62.57
C LYS A 1161 33.52 -2.26 -62.58
N LEU A 1162 33.04 -3.35 -61.93
CA LEU A 1162 33.21 -4.80 -62.19
C LEU A 1162 34.50 -5.55 -61.74
N GLU A 1163 34.35 -6.32 -60.64
CA GLU A 1163 34.27 -7.82 -60.58
C GLU A 1163 34.82 -8.65 -61.77
N PRO A 1164 35.30 -9.92 -61.58
CA PRO A 1164 34.70 -11.00 -60.74
C PRO A 1164 35.76 -11.82 -59.93
N THR A 1165 35.54 -12.96 -59.23
CA THR A 1165 34.82 -14.22 -59.59
C THR A 1165 34.46 -15.15 -58.41
N VAL A 1166 33.21 -15.65 -58.42
CA VAL A 1166 32.75 -17.09 -58.46
C VAL A 1166 33.29 -18.04 -57.36
N ALA A 1167 32.53 -18.85 -56.62
CA ALA A 1167 31.23 -19.56 -56.77
C ALA A 1167 30.71 -19.96 -55.35
N ILE A 1168 29.58 -20.62 -55.03
CA ILE A 1168 28.23 -21.02 -55.57
C ILE A 1168 27.48 -21.54 -54.30
N SER A 1169 26.16 -21.50 -54.09
CA SER A 1169 24.98 -21.30 -54.95
C SER A 1169 23.93 -20.40 -54.26
N THR A 1170 22.84 -20.05 -54.96
CA THR A 1170 21.66 -19.37 -54.41
C THR A 1170 20.37 -19.84 -55.10
N SER A 1171 19.81 -20.98 -54.69
CA SER A 1171 18.51 -21.49 -55.17
C SER A 1171 17.39 -21.40 -54.12
N GLU A 1172 17.70 -21.36 -52.83
CA GLU A 1172 16.69 -21.45 -51.76
C GLU A 1172 16.09 -20.09 -51.34
N ILE A 1173 16.84 -18.99 -51.50
CA ILE A 1173 16.43 -17.65 -51.05
C ILE A 1173 15.46 -16.97 -52.04
N VAL A 1174 15.42 -17.40 -53.30
CA VAL A 1174 14.51 -16.83 -54.31
C VAL A 1174 13.11 -17.47 -54.25
N ALA A 1175 12.98 -18.71 -53.79
CA ALA A 1175 11.68 -19.34 -53.54
C ALA A 1175 10.92 -18.59 -52.43
N PHE A 1176 11.57 -18.37 -51.29
CA PHE A 1176 10.95 -17.77 -50.10
C PHE A 1176 10.37 -16.37 -50.30
N LYS A 1177 10.89 -15.60 -51.26
CA LYS A 1177 10.37 -14.26 -51.56
C LYS A 1177 9.21 -14.29 -52.56
N ARG A 1178 9.21 -15.26 -53.48
CA ARG A 1178 8.14 -15.42 -54.46
C ARG A 1178 6.89 -16.03 -53.83
N ASP A 1179 7.03 -17.03 -52.96
CA ASP A 1179 5.91 -17.60 -52.20
C ASP A 1179 5.21 -16.55 -51.33
N TYR A 1180 5.96 -15.57 -50.79
CA TYR A 1180 5.39 -14.49 -49.98
C TYR A 1180 4.62 -13.47 -50.82
N GLU A 1181 5.07 -13.18 -52.05
CA GLU A 1181 4.41 -12.24 -52.97
C GLU A 1181 3.23 -12.87 -53.72
N GLU A 1182 3.27 -14.17 -54.04
CA GLU A 1182 2.14 -14.91 -54.61
C GLU A 1182 1.03 -15.12 -53.55
N ARG A 1183 1.38 -15.54 -52.33
CA ARG A 1183 0.41 -15.75 -51.24
C ARG A 1183 -0.22 -14.47 -50.69
N ALA A 1184 0.49 -13.34 -50.74
CA ALA A 1184 -0.11 -12.03 -50.45
C ALA A 1184 -1.11 -11.58 -51.52
N LYS A 1185 -1.04 -12.16 -52.71
CA LYS A 1185 -1.96 -11.91 -53.81
C LYS A 1185 -3.18 -12.83 -53.75
N GLU A 1186 -2.98 -14.11 -53.45
CA GLU A 1186 -4.05 -15.06 -53.15
C GLU A 1186 -4.92 -14.54 -51.99
N LEU A 1187 -4.31 -14.08 -50.89
CA LEU A 1187 -5.05 -13.49 -49.76
C LEU A 1187 -5.86 -12.24 -50.15
N ALA A 1188 -5.38 -11.46 -51.12
CA ALA A 1188 -6.10 -10.28 -51.62
C ALA A 1188 -7.24 -10.65 -52.59
N GLU A 1189 -7.14 -11.80 -53.27
CA GLU A 1189 -8.19 -12.37 -54.13
C GLU A 1189 -9.23 -13.11 -53.28
N GLU A 1190 -8.86 -13.84 -52.22
CA GLU A 1190 -9.78 -14.42 -51.21
C GLU A 1190 -10.63 -13.34 -50.52
N ILE A 1191 -10.01 -12.22 -50.08
CA ILE A 1191 -10.74 -11.08 -49.51
C ILE A 1191 -11.68 -10.44 -50.54
N ALA A 1192 -11.35 -10.48 -51.84
CA ALA A 1192 -12.23 -9.96 -52.88
C ALA A 1192 -13.41 -10.89 -53.19
N GLU A 1193 -13.25 -12.21 -53.05
CA GLU A 1193 -14.34 -13.19 -53.19
C GLU A 1193 -15.27 -13.21 -51.97
N GLU A 1194 -14.76 -13.16 -50.72
CA GLU A 1194 -15.60 -13.02 -49.51
C GLU A 1194 -16.49 -11.76 -49.57
N VAL A 1195 -15.93 -10.64 -50.04
CA VAL A 1195 -16.68 -9.38 -50.20
C VAL A 1195 -17.72 -9.46 -51.33
N LEU A 1196 -17.55 -10.34 -52.33
CA LEU A 1196 -18.54 -10.51 -53.41
C LEU A 1196 -19.71 -11.40 -52.98
N GLU A 1197 -19.50 -12.42 -52.15
CA GLU A 1197 -20.60 -13.26 -51.65
C GLU A 1197 -21.50 -12.48 -50.66
N GLU A 1198 -20.95 -11.66 -49.76
CA GLU A 1198 -21.76 -10.83 -48.83
C GLU A 1198 -22.67 -9.81 -49.56
N ILE A 1199 -22.33 -9.36 -50.76
CA ILE A 1199 -23.07 -8.29 -51.47
C ILE A 1199 -24.34 -8.81 -52.16
N THR A 1200 -24.47 -10.11 -52.43
CA THR A 1200 -25.51 -10.63 -53.35
C THR A 1200 -26.80 -11.13 -52.70
N SER A 1201 -26.85 -11.38 -51.38
CA SER A 1201 -28.08 -11.81 -50.69
C SER A 1201 -28.96 -10.66 -50.17
N ASP A 1202 -28.36 -9.55 -49.71
CA ASP A 1202 -29.11 -8.47 -49.03
C ASP A 1202 -29.62 -7.36 -49.98
N ALA A 1203 -29.09 -7.26 -51.20
CA ALA A 1203 -29.39 -6.16 -52.11
C ALA A 1203 -30.86 -6.10 -52.58
N THR A 1204 -31.55 -7.24 -52.72
CA THR A 1204 -32.92 -7.27 -53.28
C THR A 1204 -34.06 -6.94 -52.30
N ALA A 1205 -33.80 -6.89 -50.99
CA ALA A 1205 -34.81 -6.46 -50.01
C ALA A 1205 -34.97 -4.93 -49.94
N LEU A 1206 -33.87 -4.19 -50.18
CA LEU A 1206 -33.76 -2.74 -50.02
C LEU A 1206 -34.47 -1.91 -51.10
N PHE A 1207 -34.82 -2.51 -52.25
CA PHE A 1207 -35.44 -1.83 -53.39
C PHE A 1207 -36.88 -2.25 -53.68
N SER A 1208 -37.59 -2.82 -52.70
CA SER A 1208 -39.03 -3.07 -52.84
C SER A 1208 -39.84 -1.77 -52.78
N ASP A 1209 -40.95 -1.69 -53.52
CA ASP A 1209 -41.87 -0.54 -53.46
C ASP A 1209 -42.42 -0.30 -52.04
N LYS A 1210 -42.48 -1.36 -51.22
CA LYS A 1210 -42.82 -1.27 -49.80
C LYS A 1210 -41.71 -0.58 -48.99
N ALA A 1211 -40.44 -0.94 -49.18
CA ALA A 1211 -39.32 -0.24 -48.55
C ALA A 1211 -39.26 1.23 -49.00
N ALA A 1212 -39.59 1.54 -50.25
CA ALA A 1212 -39.71 2.92 -50.74
C ALA A 1212 -40.86 3.70 -50.07
N ALA A 1213 -42.02 3.07 -49.85
CA ALA A 1213 -43.15 3.66 -49.14
C ALA A 1213 -42.89 3.86 -47.63
N ASP A 1214 -42.27 2.88 -46.98
CA ASP A 1214 -41.89 2.94 -45.57
C ASP A 1214 -40.79 4.00 -45.36
N ALA A 1215 -39.81 4.09 -46.26
CA ALA A 1215 -38.80 5.15 -46.27
C ALA A 1215 -39.42 6.54 -46.53
N ALA A 1216 -40.41 6.67 -47.42
CA ALA A 1216 -41.12 7.93 -47.64
C ALA A 1216 -41.92 8.36 -46.39
N THR A 1217 -42.51 7.40 -45.68
CA THR A 1217 -43.25 7.65 -44.42
C THR A 1217 -42.29 8.07 -43.31
N ALA A 1218 -41.22 7.31 -43.08
CA ALA A 1218 -40.18 7.64 -42.11
C ALA A 1218 -39.49 8.99 -42.40
N LYS A 1219 -39.26 9.33 -43.67
CA LYS A 1219 -38.71 10.64 -44.08
C LYS A 1219 -39.71 11.79 -43.88
N THR A 1220 -41.01 11.51 -43.86
CA THR A 1220 -42.06 12.48 -43.54
C THR A 1220 -42.18 12.69 -42.03
N GLU A 1221 -42.11 11.63 -41.21
CA GLU A 1221 -42.06 11.75 -39.75
C GLU A 1221 -40.75 12.39 -39.26
N ALA A 1222 -39.60 12.01 -39.82
CA ALA A 1222 -38.31 12.62 -39.50
C ALA A 1222 -38.34 14.13 -39.76
N LYS A 1223 -38.85 14.59 -40.92
CA LYS A 1223 -39.04 16.03 -41.20
C LYS A 1223 -40.00 16.71 -40.20
N LYS A 1224 -40.98 15.99 -39.66
CA LYS A 1224 -41.92 16.53 -38.66
C LYS A 1224 -41.24 16.72 -37.30
N VAL A 1225 -40.46 15.73 -36.86
CA VAL A 1225 -39.65 15.79 -35.63
C VAL A 1225 -38.52 16.82 -35.76
N GLU A 1226 -37.90 16.93 -36.93
CA GLU A 1226 -36.91 17.95 -37.26
C GLU A 1226 -37.51 19.35 -37.20
N ALA A 1227 -38.70 19.56 -37.81
CA ALA A 1227 -39.41 20.83 -37.75
C ALA A 1227 -39.85 21.22 -36.33
N GLU A 1228 -40.29 20.26 -35.49
CA GLU A 1228 -40.59 20.51 -34.09
C GLU A 1228 -39.35 20.85 -33.26
N ARG A 1229 -38.23 20.13 -33.46
CA ARG A 1229 -36.94 20.43 -32.79
C ARG A 1229 -36.42 21.80 -33.22
N ARG A 1230 -36.52 22.14 -34.50
CA ARG A 1230 -36.19 23.46 -35.06
C ARG A 1230 -37.06 24.56 -34.46
N GLN A 1231 -38.37 24.38 -34.40
CA GLN A 1231 -39.29 25.34 -33.75
C GLN A 1231 -38.96 25.52 -32.26
N ARG A 1232 -38.69 24.42 -31.54
CA ARG A 1232 -38.36 24.45 -30.10
C ARG A 1232 -37.03 25.16 -29.82
N SER A 1233 -36.02 24.96 -30.66
CA SER A 1233 -34.74 25.66 -30.57
C SER A 1233 -34.85 27.15 -30.93
N ILE A 1234 -35.68 27.52 -31.92
CA ILE A 1234 -36.00 28.93 -32.23
C ILE A 1234 -36.72 29.60 -31.04
N MET A 1235 -37.70 28.93 -30.43
CA MET A 1235 -38.36 29.42 -29.21
C MET A 1235 -37.39 29.57 -28.02
N GLN A 1236 -36.30 28.80 -28.00
CA GLN A 1236 -35.22 28.88 -27.01
C GLN A 1236 -34.13 29.92 -27.37
N GLY A 1237 -34.31 30.69 -28.45
CA GLY A 1237 -33.42 31.81 -28.83
C GLY A 1237 -32.28 31.45 -29.78
N TYR A 1238 -32.19 30.20 -30.23
CA TYR A 1238 -31.23 29.77 -31.26
C TYR A 1238 -31.73 30.16 -32.66
N THR A 1239 -30.85 30.20 -33.67
CA THR A 1239 -31.22 30.51 -35.06
C THR A 1239 -32.14 29.47 -35.68
N GLY A 1240 -32.17 28.26 -35.10
CA GLY A 1240 -32.87 27.10 -35.65
C GLY A 1240 -32.22 26.55 -36.90
N ASN A 1241 -30.99 26.95 -37.25
CA ASN A 1241 -30.24 26.25 -38.28
C ASN A 1241 -29.59 25.00 -37.66
N MET A 1242 -29.42 23.96 -38.47
CA MET A 1242 -28.80 22.71 -38.03
C MET A 1242 -27.29 22.81 -38.19
N CYS A 1243 -26.53 22.41 -37.17
CA CYS A 1243 -25.07 22.30 -37.26
C CYS A 1243 -24.68 21.24 -38.31
N SER A 1244 -23.75 21.57 -39.22
CA SER A 1244 -23.27 20.62 -40.23
C SER A 1244 -22.54 19.42 -39.63
N GLU A 1245 -21.80 19.63 -38.54
CA GLU A 1245 -20.96 18.61 -37.90
C GLU A 1245 -21.78 17.65 -37.02
N CYS A 1246 -22.56 18.18 -36.08
CA CYS A 1246 -23.25 17.37 -35.06
C CYS A 1246 -24.79 17.28 -35.26
N GLN A 1247 -25.31 17.85 -36.34
CA GLN A 1247 -26.74 17.84 -36.73
C GLN A 1247 -27.73 18.30 -35.64
N ASN A 1248 -27.27 19.13 -34.69
CA ASN A 1248 -28.11 19.71 -33.64
C ASN A 1248 -28.52 21.16 -33.98
N PHE A 1249 -29.68 21.60 -33.48
CA PHE A 1249 -30.32 22.87 -33.88
C PHE A 1249 -29.98 24.06 -32.95
N THR A 1250 -29.02 23.87 -32.05
CA THR A 1250 -28.49 24.84 -31.09
C THR A 1250 -27.44 25.78 -31.71
N MET A 1251 -27.68 26.22 -32.94
CA MET A 1251 -26.85 27.21 -33.62
C MET A 1251 -27.23 28.62 -33.15
N VAL A 1252 -26.27 29.42 -32.68
CA VAL A 1252 -26.45 30.84 -32.32
C VAL A 1252 -25.65 31.73 -33.25
N ARG A 1253 -26.21 32.89 -33.61
CA ARG A 1253 -25.52 33.88 -34.44
C ARG A 1253 -24.42 34.58 -33.64
N ASN A 1254 -23.21 34.56 -34.16
CA ASN A 1254 -22.03 35.20 -33.57
C ASN A 1254 -21.31 35.99 -34.67
N GLY A 1255 -21.57 37.30 -34.72
CA GLY A 1255 -21.17 38.16 -35.84
C GLY A 1255 -21.95 37.82 -37.12
N THR A 1256 -21.25 37.76 -38.26
CA THR A 1256 -21.77 37.27 -39.54
C THR A 1256 -21.88 35.74 -39.62
N CYS A 1257 -21.29 35.02 -38.65
CA CYS A 1257 -21.28 33.56 -38.57
C CYS A 1257 -22.38 33.01 -37.66
N GLU A 1258 -22.53 31.69 -37.68
CA GLU A 1258 -23.29 30.93 -36.68
C GLU A 1258 -22.35 29.93 -35.98
N LYS A 1259 -22.58 29.67 -34.70
CA LYS A 1259 -21.80 28.72 -33.89
C LYS A 1259 -22.74 27.73 -33.21
N CYS A 1260 -22.36 26.45 -33.19
CA CYS A 1260 -23.08 25.42 -32.45
C CYS A 1260 -22.68 25.46 -30.97
N ASP A 1261 -23.64 25.69 -30.07
CA ASP A 1261 -23.36 25.65 -28.63
C ASP A 1261 -23.20 24.22 -28.08
N THR A 1262 -23.60 23.18 -28.83
CA THR A 1262 -23.44 21.79 -28.40
C THR A 1262 -22.05 21.21 -28.69
N CYS A 1263 -21.44 21.50 -29.84
CA CYS A 1263 -20.12 20.98 -30.20
C CYS A 1263 -19.03 22.05 -30.40
N GLY A 1264 -19.38 23.33 -30.38
CA GLY A 1264 -18.46 24.46 -30.56
C GLY A 1264 -18.14 24.82 -32.02
N ALA A 1265 -18.51 23.98 -33.00
CA ALA A 1265 -18.23 24.22 -34.42
C ALA A 1265 -18.88 25.51 -34.94
N THR A 1266 -18.13 26.28 -35.75
CA THR A 1266 -18.60 27.53 -36.38
C THR A 1266 -18.91 27.31 -37.86
N SER A 1267 -19.81 28.11 -38.42
CA SER A 1267 -20.22 28.07 -39.84
C SER A 1267 -19.13 28.57 -40.82
N GLY A 1268 -17.89 28.73 -40.35
CA GLY A 1268 -16.72 28.87 -41.21
C GLY A 1268 -16.58 30.15 -42.05
N CYS A 1269 -17.26 31.26 -41.72
CA CYS A 1269 -16.97 32.54 -42.37
C CYS A 1269 -15.78 33.23 -41.68
N SER A 1270 -14.86 33.77 -42.49
CA SER A 1270 -13.58 34.37 -42.09
C SER A 1270 -13.70 35.70 -41.37
#